data_AF-A0A9P4X842-F1
#
_entry.id   AF-A0A9P4X842-F1
#
_cell.length_a   1.000
_cell.length_b   1.000
_cell.length_c   1.000
_cell.angle_alpha   90.00
_cell.angle_beta   90.00
_cell.angle_gamma   90.00
#
_symmetry.space_group_name_H-M   'P 1'
#
loop_
_entity.id
_entity.type
_entity.pdbx_description
1 polymer ?
#
loop_
_entity_poly.entity_id
_entity_poly.type
_entity_poly.pdbx_seq_one_letter_code
_entity_poly.pdbx_strand_id
1 'polypeptide(L)'
;MDEKAHLPPYSASELPLPASGNAHFRARRAGFRRSRVLKLFAATCLTLLVARQWKQIWREDAKGPLLSLDKLNDDLQTCQKLRHKPQDPIGLGRDKNARWIEGGKPTLIKNATIWIGEPVEGTSEADARAGKGWEWIQGDVLLEYGLIKQVGSHISSRALPQDTQIFDAAGRQLTTGIIDMHSHAGVDSLPYLRGYADTNEVSDDITPWARSIDAFYPLDPQIEVIKSGGVTTSLILPGSGNSMGGEAYPIKHAVGPKDGRKEFSAQDMLADPDRNWRYMKMACGENPKRVHGGIDKRPASRMGESYNFRHAFEEARALIQRQDDWCDKADAIGVENMDEYLPQVLHWESLAAALRGQVHINTHCYTLPDLEAMVDHSNEFKFAIRAFHHAHQTYLATEILKRTWGGRPPASALFADNMYYKTEAFVASEHAGKYLYDANLTTVYVSDNPVLNAQHVLFEAAKGYHYGLPYHAALSAVTSAPAELLGFGKRLGKVKPGFDADIVVWDSDPLSVGATPAQVWIDGTAQFENPVELSKSTVGPIVPNEALADIIEEPTEIQDVVFHGITKVLLSDDEILESNDKPLDVFVSGGKIACIGPCSSEYDAAAKAAKVHVELSNGYLTNSFTGVAGTIGLNDIDGEDVTDNGPNPVAFSRAVDGLRLDSKKLNVAAKYGVTKGISAPKLLGGKSHHGTSAGFLTAARTVAEKGAIFDADLAVHYTLDLSSRSLGSYSQLFGLLRSKLLAAASKDKPAEDPFSELANLQKVIAGKTVLALTIDNADGIATALRIKSEVEELTNSKIKLAILGGSESHLVATELAAAKVGVILLPLQAHPTNWDQRRSLPGAPLSNGTTIDYLLDAGVTVAIGLPEDWYVRDLGFEAGTAYHNGNGRLTEKSALDLVSVNVHKILGGKLPEAQTKGHFIVSEGSPLEIGSRIKAVGAGRDKVAVFQLFALVGRLVVLGILFRYASTYFLGRKATMTVAPVIALSHGGGPLPILGDPSHKDIVYSLKNRVPKILKLGTPEQPRAIVLVTAHWSTKNPTISSAESHELYYDYYNFPKAAYSLKYPASGQPEVAREVKAALEEQGLASVLDGERGWDHGVFVPMLLVNPDANVPIVQVSVLESEDPEKHLRMGAALSKLRQNNIAVVGSGFASLHNFQAYSELRSGSPAKVNEWKNKINQWNGALTQAVGAESKEERWRRVSGWRQLPHANDMHPPMRGEHFMPLIVCAGAALEGEKAGVYEDTYMGSGINTYYWGAETVA
;
A
#
# COMPACT_ATOMS: atom_id res chain seq x y z
N MET A 1 -4.87 -49.71 0.31
CA MET A 1 -4.08 -49.51 1.53
C MET A 1 -4.17 -48.03 1.86
N ASP A 2 -5.35 -47.52 2.24
CA ASP A 2 -6.10 -47.75 3.51
C ASP A 2 -5.25 -47.34 4.73
N GLU A 3 -5.68 -46.44 5.62
CA GLU A 3 -7.02 -46.23 6.15
C GLU A 3 -7.41 -44.75 6.34
N LYS A 4 -8.64 -44.41 5.94
CA LYS A 4 -9.44 -43.29 6.44
C LYS A 4 -10.55 -43.87 7.33
N ALA A 5 -10.79 -43.28 8.51
CA ALA A 5 -12.11 -42.92 9.05
C ALA A 5 -12.04 -42.76 10.58
N HIS A 6 -12.44 -41.57 11.08
CA HIS A 6 -13.50 -41.38 12.08
C HIS A 6 -13.30 -40.08 12.87
N LEU A 7 -14.19 -39.09 12.65
CA LEU A 7 -14.79 -38.27 13.71
C LEU A 7 -16.17 -37.75 13.23
N PRO A 8 -17.12 -37.44 14.16
CA PRO A 8 -18.58 -37.63 13.99
C PRO A 8 -19.35 -36.39 13.49
N PRO A 9 -20.66 -36.51 13.13
CA PRO A 9 -21.47 -35.38 12.69
C PRO A 9 -22.10 -34.62 13.87
N TYR A 10 -22.16 -33.29 13.78
CA TYR A 10 -23.08 -32.48 14.58
C TYR A 10 -24.08 -31.78 13.65
N SER A 11 -25.36 -32.14 13.86
CA SER A 11 -26.55 -31.60 13.22
C SER A 11 -26.87 -30.18 13.71
N ALA A 12 -27.37 -29.36 12.79
CA ALA A 12 -28.01 -28.08 13.09
C ALA A 12 -29.35 -28.26 13.83
N SER A 13 -29.66 -27.35 14.75
CA SER A 13 -31.01 -27.17 15.30
C SER A 13 -31.43 -25.71 15.17
N GLU A 14 -32.57 -25.50 14.51
CA GLU A 14 -33.25 -24.22 14.30
C GLU A 14 -34.07 -23.76 15.52
N LEU A 15 -34.44 -22.47 15.48
CA LEU A 15 -35.27 -21.68 16.40
C LEU A 15 -36.80 -21.99 16.28
N PRO A 16 -37.69 -21.43 17.14
CA PRO A 16 -38.78 -22.21 17.72
C PRO A 16 -40.25 -21.69 17.53
N LEU A 17 -41.18 -22.52 18.08
CA LEU A 17 -42.52 -22.29 18.68
C LEU A 17 -43.80 -22.37 17.79
N PRO A 18 -45.02 -22.66 18.36
CA PRO A 18 -45.37 -23.02 19.75
C PRO A 18 -46.32 -24.24 19.96
N ALA A 19 -46.28 -24.74 21.21
CA ALA A 19 -47.32 -25.30 22.10
C ALA A 19 -48.56 -26.07 21.57
N SER A 20 -48.74 -27.30 22.07
CA SER A 20 -49.84 -27.64 23.01
C SER A 20 -49.81 -29.10 23.48
N GLY A 21 -50.03 -29.30 24.79
CA GLY A 21 -50.99 -30.26 25.34
C GLY A 21 -50.74 -31.78 25.33
N ASN A 22 -50.63 -32.32 26.55
CA ASN A 22 -51.23 -33.57 27.06
C ASN A 22 -50.50 -34.93 27.01
N ALA A 23 -50.01 -35.30 28.21
CA ALA A 23 -50.36 -36.47 29.03
C ALA A 23 -50.27 -37.92 28.49
N HIS A 24 -49.40 -38.68 29.16
CA HIS A 24 -49.49 -40.06 29.67
C HIS A 24 -50.13 -41.19 28.83
N PHE A 25 -49.42 -42.33 28.69
CA PHE A 25 -49.73 -43.57 29.43
C PHE A 25 -48.69 -44.69 29.16
N ARG A 26 -48.41 -45.50 30.19
CA ARG A 26 -47.59 -46.72 30.18
C ARG A 26 -48.36 -47.91 29.58
N ALA A 27 -47.66 -48.87 28.97
CA ALA A 27 -48.06 -50.28 29.05
C ALA A 27 -46.91 -51.26 28.73
N ARG A 28 -46.98 -52.44 29.38
CA ARG A 28 -46.00 -53.53 29.48
C ARG A 28 -46.10 -54.56 28.35
N ARG A 29 -44.99 -55.30 28.20
CA ARG A 29 -44.79 -56.59 27.51
C ARG A 29 -45.88 -57.65 27.74
N ALA A 30 -46.13 -58.47 26.71
CA ALA A 30 -46.16 -59.94 26.79
C ALA A 30 -46.14 -60.56 25.38
N GLY A 31 -45.41 -61.66 25.18
CA GLY A 31 -45.38 -62.41 23.92
C GLY A 31 -46.28 -63.65 23.95
N PHE A 32 -46.56 -64.27 22.78
CA PHE A 32 -46.77 -65.72 22.67
C PHE A 32 -46.70 -66.22 21.20
N ARG A 33 -46.61 -67.55 21.07
CA ARG A 33 -45.95 -68.35 20.03
C ARG A 33 -46.74 -68.68 18.76
N ARG A 34 -45.93 -68.95 17.73
CA ARG A 34 -46.14 -69.59 16.42
C ARG A 34 -46.97 -70.89 16.46
N SER A 35 -47.88 -71.07 15.49
CA SER A 35 -48.08 -72.33 14.72
C SER A 35 -49.37 -72.33 13.86
N ARG A 36 -49.71 -71.23 13.16
CA ARG A 36 -50.70 -71.25 12.05
C ARG A 36 -50.34 -70.36 10.84
N VAL A 37 -49.23 -69.63 10.92
CA VAL A 37 -48.81 -68.62 9.91
C VAL A 37 -48.11 -69.25 8.69
N LEU A 38 -47.46 -70.41 8.83
CA LEU A 38 -46.63 -70.97 7.75
C LEU A 38 -47.44 -71.45 6.52
N LYS A 39 -48.70 -71.84 6.69
CA LYS A 39 -49.53 -72.34 5.59
C LYS A 39 -50.21 -71.23 4.78
N LEU A 40 -50.49 -70.08 5.39
CA LEU A 40 -50.97 -68.89 4.66
C LEU A 40 -49.83 -68.24 3.86
N PHE A 41 -48.61 -68.24 4.42
CA PHE A 41 -47.46 -67.57 3.81
C PHE A 41 -47.05 -68.18 2.46
N ALA A 42 -47.13 -69.51 2.30
CA ALA A 42 -46.78 -70.20 1.06
C ALA A 42 -47.74 -69.89 -0.11
N ALA A 43 -49.06 -69.80 0.17
CA ALA A 43 -50.06 -69.47 -0.85
C ALA A 43 -49.98 -67.98 -1.28
N THR A 44 -49.69 -67.08 -0.33
CA THR A 44 -49.44 -65.66 -0.61
C THR A 44 -48.15 -65.45 -1.40
N CYS A 45 -47.09 -66.23 -1.15
CA CYS A 45 -45.86 -66.15 -1.92
C CYS A 45 -46.05 -66.61 -3.38
N LEU A 46 -46.83 -67.66 -3.65
CA LEU A 46 -47.08 -68.12 -5.02
C LEU A 46 -47.94 -67.13 -5.82
N THR A 47 -48.98 -66.55 -5.20
CA THR A 47 -49.82 -65.53 -5.84
C THR A 47 -49.06 -64.22 -6.05
N LEU A 48 -48.16 -63.84 -5.13
CA LEU A 48 -47.26 -62.70 -5.33
C LEU A 48 -46.23 -62.97 -6.44
N LEU A 49 -45.71 -64.19 -6.58
CA LEU A 49 -44.78 -64.55 -7.66
C LEU A 49 -45.44 -64.51 -9.04
N VAL A 50 -46.66 -65.04 -9.17
CA VAL A 50 -47.42 -65.00 -10.43
C VAL A 50 -47.86 -63.56 -10.75
N ALA A 51 -48.30 -62.77 -9.76
CA ALA A 51 -48.63 -61.36 -9.97
C ALA A 51 -47.39 -60.51 -10.32
N ARG A 52 -46.21 -60.86 -9.79
CA ARG A 52 -44.95 -60.18 -10.09
C ARG A 52 -44.41 -60.55 -11.47
N GLN A 53 -44.53 -61.81 -11.90
CA GLN A 53 -44.20 -62.24 -13.26
C GLN A 53 -45.19 -61.67 -14.29
N TRP A 54 -46.49 -61.59 -13.99
CA TRP A 54 -47.48 -60.94 -14.85
C TRP A 54 -47.24 -59.43 -15.03
N LYS A 55 -46.77 -58.74 -13.97
CA LYS A 55 -46.33 -57.34 -14.04
C LYS A 55 -45.03 -57.14 -14.82
N GLN A 56 -44.20 -58.18 -14.93
CA GLN A 56 -42.92 -58.14 -15.66
C GLN A 56 -43.10 -58.36 -17.16
N ILE A 57 -44.17 -59.04 -17.59
CA ILE A 57 -44.48 -59.34 -18.99
C ILE A 57 -45.24 -58.18 -19.68
N TRP A 58 -45.89 -57.27 -18.93
CA TRP A 58 -46.74 -56.19 -19.45
C TRP A 58 -46.24 -54.77 -19.13
N ARG A 59 -44.92 -54.57 -18.98
CA ARG A 59 -44.31 -53.24 -18.89
C ARG A 59 -43.02 -53.16 -19.72
N GLU A 60 -43.20 -53.20 -21.03
CA GLU A 60 -42.33 -52.48 -21.96
C GLU A 60 -43.17 -51.40 -22.66
N ASP A 61 -43.74 -50.48 -21.88
CA ASP A 61 -43.91 -49.13 -22.42
C ASP A 61 -42.55 -48.47 -22.23
N ALA A 62 -41.69 -48.56 -23.24
CA ALA A 62 -40.53 -47.69 -23.37
C ALA A 62 -41.09 -46.26 -23.45
N LYS A 63 -41.28 -45.63 -22.28
CA LYS A 63 -41.55 -44.20 -22.21
C LYS A 63 -40.38 -43.54 -22.92
N GLY A 64 -40.68 -42.87 -24.05
CA GLY A 64 -39.71 -41.98 -24.67
C GLY A 64 -39.13 -41.03 -23.61
N PRO A 65 -37.88 -40.58 -23.78
CA PRO A 65 -37.22 -39.75 -22.79
C PRO A 65 -38.12 -38.54 -22.44
N LEU A 66 -38.34 -38.32 -21.14
CA LEU A 66 -39.15 -37.20 -20.64
C LEU A 66 -38.47 -35.84 -20.89
N LEU A 67 -37.18 -35.87 -21.21
CA LEU A 67 -36.30 -34.73 -21.45
C LEU A 67 -35.81 -34.72 -22.91
N SER A 68 -35.46 -33.53 -23.41
CA SER A 68 -34.92 -33.34 -24.75
C SER A 68 -33.53 -33.96 -24.87
N LEU A 69 -33.38 -34.93 -25.77
CA LEU A 69 -32.09 -35.60 -26.00
C LEU A 69 -31.03 -34.63 -26.54
N ASP A 70 -31.43 -33.66 -27.38
CA ASP A 70 -30.52 -32.63 -27.90
C ASP A 70 -29.93 -31.80 -26.76
N LYS A 71 -30.78 -31.36 -25.82
CA LYS A 71 -30.33 -30.57 -24.66
C LYS A 71 -29.43 -31.40 -23.72
N LEU A 72 -29.71 -32.69 -23.54
CA LEU A 72 -28.85 -33.57 -22.74
C LEU A 72 -27.49 -33.81 -23.41
N ASN A 73 -27.45 -33.89 -24.74
CA ASN A 73 -26.20 -33.94 -25.49
C ASN A 73 -25.42 -32.62 -25.36
N ASP A 74 -26.09 -31.46 -25.41
CA ASP A 74 -25.45 -30.16 -25.15
C ASP A 74 -24.89 -30.07 -23.72
N ASP A 75 -25.61 -30.61 -22.74
CA ASP A 75 -25.18 -30.70 -21.35
C ASP A 75 -23.94 -31.61 -21.20
N LEU A 76 -23.90 -32.75 -21.90
CA LEU A 76 -22.72 -33.62 -21.93
C LEU A 76 -21.51 -32.94 -22.59
N GLN A 77 -21.71 -32.16 -23.64
CA GLN A 77 -20.64 -31.33 -24.21
C GLN A 77 -20.18 -30.26 -23.20
N THR A 78 -21.10 -29.71 -22.41
CA THR A 78 -20.77 -28.76 -21.34
C THR A 78 -19.91 -29.42 -20.26
N CYS A 79 -20.16 -30.68 -19.90
CA CYS A 79 -19.29 -31.44 -18.98
C CYS A 79 -17.84 -31.50 -19.45
N GLN A 80 -17.59 -31.62 -20.76
CA GLN A 80 -16.23 -31.59 -21.31
C GLN A 80 -15.55 -30.24 -21.06
N LYS A 81 -16.29 -29.13 -21.24
CA LYS A 81 -15.79 -27.77 -20.95
C LYS A 81 -15.52 -27.57 -19.46
N LEU A 82 -16.41 -28.05 -18.59
CA LEU A 82 -16.24 -27.97 -17.13
C LEU A 82 -14.99 -28.74 -16.65
N ARG A 83 -14.66 -29.88 -17.29
CA ARG A 83 -13.48 -30.68 -16.93
C ARG A 83 -12.19 -30.22 -17.60
N HIS A 84 -12.28 -29.37 -18.63
CA HIS A 84 -11.11 -28.87 -19.36
C HIS A 84 -10.34 -27.80 -18.56
N LYS A 85 -9.01 -27.87 -18.58
CA LYS A 85 -8.15 -26.79 -18.07
C LYS A 85 -7.61 -25.97 -19.23
N PRO A 86 -7.81 -24.65 -19.22
CA PRO A 86 -7.24 -23.75 -20.22
C PRO A 86 -5.74 -23.90 -20.38
N GLN A 87 -5.26 -23.53 -21.55
CA GLN A 87 -3.84 -23.43 -21.85
C GLN A 87 -3.55 -22.05 -22.46
N ASP A 88 -2.35 -21.53 -22.17
CA ASP A 88 -1.89 -20.30 -22.77
C ASP A 88 -1.86 -20.44 -24.31
N PRO A 89 -2.40 -19.45 -25.05
CA PRO A 89 -2.38 -19.49 -26.50
C PRO A 89 -0.96 -19.57 -27.05
N ILE A 90 -0.77 -20.37 -28.10
CA ILE A 90 0.53 -20.53 -28.75
C ILE A 90 0.98 -19.21 -29.41
N GLY A 91 2.29 -18.97 -29.41
CA GLY A 91 2.94 -17.90 -30.16
C GLY A 91 3.49 -18.41 -31.48
N LEU A 92 4.67 -19.02 -31.41
CA LEU A 92 5.35 -19.63 -32.55
C LEU A 92 4.53 -20.78 -33.17
N GLY A 93 4.58 -20.88 -34.49
CA GLY A 93 3.84 -21.89 -35.27
C GLY A 93 2.50 -21.41 -35.83
N ARG A 94 2.09 -20.18 -35.53
CA ARG A 94 0.92 -19.52 -36.14
C ARG A 94 1.26 -18.93 -37.51
N ASP A 95 0.41 -19.18 -38.49
CA ASP A 95 0.53 -18.57 -39.82
C ASP A 95 0.23 -17.07 -39.79
N LYS A 96 -0.83 -16.69 -39.06
CA LYS A 96 -1.29 -15.32 -38.86
C LYS A 96 -1.85 -15.10 -37.46
N ASN A 97 -1.86 -13.85 -37.02
CA ASN A 97 -2.57 -13.43 -35.81
C ASN A 97 -4.09 -13.58 -36.03
N ALA A 98 -4.84 -14.06 -35.04
CA ALA A 98 -6.29 -14.21 -35.11
C ALA A 98 -7.01 -12.89 -35.38
N ARG A 99 -6.41 -11.79 -34.92
CA ARG A 99 -6.89 -10.43 -35.17
C ARG A 99 -6.46 -9.92 -36.55
N TRP A 100 -5.55 -10.55 -37.29
CA TRP A 100 -5.01 -9.96 -38.53
C TRP A 100 -6.10 -9.67 -39.58
N ILE A 101 -5.98 -8.51 -40.25
CA ILE A 101 -6.90 -8.07 -41.29
C ILE A 101 -6.36 -8.43 -42.68
N GLU A 102 -7.21 -9.03 -43.49
CA GLU A 102 -6.90 -9.39 -44.88
C GLU A 102 -6.49 -8.15 -45.69
N GLY A 103 -5.37 -8.28 -46.42
CA GLY A 103 -4.78 -7.18 -47.19
C GLY A 103 -3.81 -6.28 -46.38
N GLY A 104 -3.57 -6.57 -45.10
CA GLY A 104 -2.52 -5.89 -44.32
C GLY A 104 -1.14 -6.11 -44.91
N LYS A 105 -0.41 -5.01 -45.15
CA LYS A 105 0.93 -5.01 -45.76
C LYS A 105 2.01 -5.40 -44.74
N PRO A 106 3.08 -6.09 -45.15
CA PRO A 106 4.25 -6.28 -44.30
C PRO A 106 4.89 -4.93 -43.95
N THR A 107 5.43 -4.81 -42.74
CA THR A 107 6.25 -3.66 -42.32
C THR A 107 7.64 -4.14 -41.92
N LEU A 108 8.68 -3.58 -42.51
CA LEU A 108 10.05 -3.74 -42.10
C LEU A 108 10.50 -2.48 -41.33
N ILE A 109 10.73 -2.64 -40.02
CA ILE A 109 11.37 -1.63 -39.19
C ILE A 109 12.88 -1.85 -39.25
N LYS A 110 13.63 -0.87 -39.74
CA LYS A 110 15.08 -0.97 -39.93
C LYS A 110 15.85 -0.17 -38.90
N ASN A 111 17.09 -0.58 -38.63
CA ASN A 111 18.06 0.21 -37.86
C ASN A 111 17.50 0.61 -36.47
N ALA A 112 16.97 -0.35 -35.72
CA ALA A 112 16.44 -0.14 -34.38
C ALA A 112 17.40 -0.66 -33.30
N THR A 113 17.36 -0.02 -32.13
CA THR A 113 17.94 -0.52 -30.89
C THR A 113 16.86 -1.29 -30.13
N ILE A 114 16.87 -2.62 -30.18
CA ILE A 114 15.76 -3.49 -29.81
C ILE A 114 15.94 -4.07 -28.40
N TRP A 115 14.92 -3.93 -27.55
CA TRP A 115 14.79 -4.66 -26.29
C TRP A 115 13.95 -5.92 -26.52
N ILE A 116 14.56 -7.09 -26.37
CA ILE A 116 13.90 -8.37 -26.64
C ILE A 116 12.82 -8.70 -25.59
N GLY A 117 12.98 -8.24 -24.35
CA GLY A 117 12.03 -8.52 -23.25
C GLY A 117 12.26 -9.86 -22.55
N GLU A 118 13.43 -10.47 -22.72
CA GLU A 118 13.88 -11.64 -21.95
C GLU A 118 15.41 -11.73 -21.96
N PRO A 119 16.04 -12.44 -21.01
CA PRO A 119 17.48 -12.63 -21.00
C PRO A 119 17.92 -13.54 -22.17
N VAL A 120 19.15 -13.35 -22.64
CA VAL A 120 19.81 -14.18 -23.66
C VAL A 120 19.68 -15.66 -23.30
N GLU A 121 19.38 -16.49 -24.30
CA GLU A 121 19.21 -17.94 -24.14
C GLU A 121 20.43 -18.58 -23.45
N GLY A 122 20.16 -19.43 -22.45
CA GLY A 122 21.21 -20.07 -21.63
C GLY A 122 21.60 -19.29 -20.37
N THR A 123 21.08 -18.08 -20.17
CA THR A 123 21.23 -17.34 -18.90
C THR A 123 20.49 -18.07 -17.77
N SER A 124 21.15 -18.28 -16.63
CA SER A 124 20.52 -18.91 -15.46
C SER A 124 19.46 -18.00 -14.84
N GLU A 125 18.47 -18.55 -14.13
CA GLU A 125 17.45 -17.72 -13.45
C GLU A 125 18.07 -16.72 -12.46
N ALA A 126 19.13 -17.13 -11.74
CA ALA A 126 19.84 -16.27 -10.81
C ALA A 126 20.60 -15.13 -11.52
N ASP A 127 21.23 -15.40 -12.65
CA ASP A 127 21.94 -14.40 -13.45
C ASP A 127 20.97 -13.44 -14.15
N ALA A 128 19.88 -13.95 -14.71
CA ALA A 128 18.82 -13.15 -15.30
C ALA A 128 18.22 -12.19 -14.27
N ARG A 129 18.01 -12.68 -13.05
CA ARG A 129 17.56 -11.87 -11.93
C ARG A 129 18.63 -10.92 -11.39
N ALA A 130 19.91 -11.17 -11.63
CA ALA A 130 20.95 -10.17 -11.37
C ALA A 130 21.06 -9.13 -12.51
N GLY A 131 20.20 -9.19 -13.53
CA GLY A 131 20.25 -8.33 -14.71
C GLY A 131 21.26 -8.74 -15.77
N LYS A 132 21.95 -9.87 -15.60
CA LYS A 132 22.85 -10.40 -16.63
C LYS A 132 22.07 -11.02 -17.78
N GLY A 133 22.62 -10.94 -18.98
CA GLY A 133 21.98 -11.45 -20.19
C GLY A 133 20.82 -10.59 -20.70
N TRP A 134 20.49 -9.48 -20.05
CA TRP A 134 19.55 -8.50 -20.58
C TRP A 134 20.30 -7.45 -21.38
N GLU A 135 19.93 -7.24 -22.64
CA GLU A 135 20.65 -6.34 -23.53
C GLU A 135 19.73 -5.67 -24.56
N TRP A 136 20.19 -4.51 -25.02
CA TRP A 136 19.70 -3.84 -26.20
C TRP A 136 20.52 -4.30 -27.40
N ILE A 137 19.88 -4.80 -28.46
CA ILE A 137 20.56 -5.26 -29.68
C ILE A 137 20.28 -4.35 -30.87
N GLN A 138 21.22 -4.22 -31.80
CA GLN A 138 20.99 -3.49 -33.05
C GLN A 138 20.41 -4.43 -34.11
N GLY A 139 19.35 -4.00 -34.81
CA GLY A 139 18.81 -4.79 -35.91
C GLY A 139 17.53 -4.26 -36.55
N ASP A 140 16.95 -5.14 -37.37
CA ASP A 140 15.72 -4.94 -38.12
C ASP A 140 14.62 -5.90 -37.58
N VAL A 141 13.36 -5.47 -37.63
CA VAL A 141 12.18 -6.26 -37.25
C VAL A 141 11.18 -6.30 -38.41
N LEU A 142 10.80 -7.50 -38.84
CA LEU A 142 9.78 -7.73 -39.86
C LEU A 142 8.44 -8.09 -39.21
N LEU A 143 7.41 -7.28 -39.48
CA LEU A 143 6.03 -7.50 -39.08
C LEU A 143 5.23 -7.95 -40.30
N GLU A 144 4.56 -9.10 -40.20
CA GLU A 144 3.73 -9.61 -41.30
C GLU A 144 2.65 -10.55 -40.74
N TYR A 145 1.46 -10.52 -41.35
CA TYR A 145 0.28 -11.27 -40.88
C TYR A 145 -0.08 -11.00 -39.41
N GLY A 146 0.19 -9.78 -38.95
CA GLY A 146 -0.01 -9.33 -37.56
C GLY A 146 0.88 -10.01 -36.53
N LEU A 147 1.98 -10.61 -36.97
CA LEU A 147 2.98 -11.29 -36.16
C LEU A 147 4.36 -10.67 -36.41
N ILE A 148 5.22 -10.72 -35.41
CA ILE A 148 6.65 -10.55 -35.60
C ILE A 148 7.12 -11.80 -36.35
N LYS A 149 7.57 -11.66 -37.59
CA LYS A 149 8.06 -12.79 -38.40
C LYS A 149 9.55 -13.02 -38.23
N GLN A 150 10.32 -11.95 -38.13
CA GLN A 150 11.77 -12.03 -38.03
C GLN A 150 12.34 -10.86 -37.24
N VAL A 151 13.35 -11.16 -36.43
CA VAL A 151 14.24 -10.20 -35.79
C VAL A 151 15.65 -10.58 -36.19
N GLY A 152 16.46 -9.64 -36.68
CA GLY A 152 17.82 -9.97 -37.11
C GLY A 152 18.67 -8.72 -37.34
N SER A 153 19.99 -8.87 -37.36
CA SER A 153 20.91 -7.74 -37.51
C SER A 153 20.78 -7.02 -38.86
N HIS A 154 20.27 -7.70 -39.89
CA HIS A 154 19.96 -7.12 -41.20
C HIS A 154 18.93 -7.97 -41.94
N ILE A 155 17.84 -7.35 -42.40
CA ILE A 155 16.82 -8.00 -43.24
C ILE A 155 16.83 -7.32 -44.61
N SER A 156 17.12 -8.11 -45.65
CA SER A 156 17.20 -7.61 -47.03
C SER A 156 15.82 -7.29 -47.59
N SER A 157 15.54 -6.01 -47.83
CA SER A 157 14.28 -5.56 -48.46
C SER A 157 14.04 -6.12 -49.85
N ARG A 158 15.08 -6.56 -50.57
CA ARG A 158 14.95 -7.19 -51.91
C ARG A 158 14.25 -8.55 -51.87
N ALA A 159 14.26 -9.22 -50.72
CA ALA A 159 13.66 -10.52 -50.53
C ALA A 159 12.20 -10.42 -50.05
N LEU A 160 11.70 -9.21 -49.80
CA LEU A 160 10.36 -8.95 -49.29
C LEU A 160 9.41 -8.52 -50.42
N PRO A 161 8.08 -8.65 -50.23
CA PRO A 161 7.09 -8.14 -51.18
C PRO A 161 7.31 -6.66 -51.51
N GLN A 162 7.06 -6.27 -52.77
CA GLN A 162 7.31 -4.89 -53.24
C GLN A 162 6.47 -3.82 -52.51
N ASP A 163 5.34 -4.21 -51.93
CA ASP A 163 4.44 -3.36 -51.16
C ASP A 163 4.76 -3.32 -49.66
N THR A 164 5.89 -3.93 -49.24
CA THR A 164 6.39 -3.84 -47.86
C THR A 164 6.65 -2.39 -47.48
N GLN A 165 6.04 -1.95 -46.38
CA GLN A 165 6.29 -0.65 -45.78
C GLN A 165 7.64 -0.66 -45.08
N ILE A 166 8.47 0.37 -45.30
CA ILE A 166 9.77 0.49 -44.64
C ILE A 166 9.69 1.66 -43.67
N PHE A 167 9.96 1.40 -42.39
CA PHE A 167 10.14 2.41 -41.36
C PHE A 167 11.60 2.39 -40.91
N ASP A 168 12.31 3.51 -41.04
CA ASP A 168 13.67 3.64 -40.51
C ASP A 168 13.60 4.17 -39.08
N ALA A 169 14.00 3.34 -38.10
CA ALA A 169 14.02 3.74 -36.71
C ALA A 169 15.19 4.68 -36.39
N ALA A 170 16.15 4.89 -37.31
CA ALA A 170 17.26 5.82 -37.13
C ALA A 170 18.09 5.59 -35.84
N GLY A 171 18.25 4.33 -35.44
CA GLY A 171 18.94 3.90 -34.21
C GLY A 171 18.09 4.00 -32.95
N ARG A 172 16.84 4.45 -33.03
CA ARG A 172 15.95 4.63 -31.87
C ARG A 172 15.62 3.32 -31.17
N GLN A 173 15.28 3.44 -29.89
CA GLN A 173 14.88 2.33 -29.04
C GLN A 173 13.54 1.75 -29.48
N LEU A 174 13.45 0.43 -29.48
CA LEU A 174 12.27 -0.34 -29.87
C LEU A 174 11.95 -1.38 -28.79
N THR A 175 10.72 -1.38 -28.31
CA THR A 175 10.20 -2.38 -27.36
C THR A 175 8.96 -3.07 -27.93
N THR A 176 8.54 -4.15 -27.28
CA THR A 176 7.13 -4.60 -27.35
C THR A 176 6.19 -3.48 -26.87
N GLY A 177 4.91 -3.57 -27.23
CA GLY A 177 3.85 -2.74 -26.66
C GLY A 177 3.74 -2.85 -25.13
N ILE A 178 3.42 -1.73 -24.48
CA ILE A 178 3.20 -1.64 -23.04
C ILE A 178 1.85 -2.30 -22.70
N ILE A 179 1.82 -3.05 -21.59
CA ILE A 179 0.67 -3.81 -21.13
C ILE A 179 0.25 -3.31 -19.75
N ASP A 180 -0.93 -2.70 -19.68
CA ASP A 180 -1.52 -2.23 -18.44
C ASP A 180 -2.51 -3.26 -17.88
N MET A 181 -2.08 -4.03 -16.89
CA MET A 181 -2.91 -5.11 -16.34
C MET A 181 -4.04 -4.64 -15.41
N HIS A 182 -4.23 -3.34 -15.22
CA HIS A 182 -5.37 -2.80 -14.48
C HIS A 182 -5.85 -1.47 -15.04
N SER A 183 -6.98 -1.50 -15.76
CA SER A 183 -7.60 -0.29 -16.32
C SER A 183 -9.12 -0.37 -16.29
N HIS A 184 -9.76 0.80 -16.26
CA HIS A 184 -11.20 0.97 -16.43
C HIS A 184 -11.56 1.70 -17.75
N ALA A 185 -10.60 1.88 -18.67
CA ALA A 185 -10.88 2.51 -19.96
C ALA A 185 -12.03 1.82 -20.71
N GLY A 186 -12.91 2.61 -21.32
CA GLY A 186 -14.11 2.12 -22.01
C GLY A 186 -15.29 1.79 -21.11
N VAL A 187 -15.11 1.50 -19.81
CA VAL A 187 -16.21 1.36 -18.83
C VAL A 187 -16.30 2.55 -17.86
N ASP A 188 -15.23 3.36 -17.80
CA ASP A 188 -15.15 4.66 -17.15
C ASP A 188 -14.69 5.71 -18.19
N SER A 189 -15.59 6.12 -19.07
CA SER A 189 -15.20 6.91 -20.24
C SER A 189 -14.78 8.34 -19.91
N LEU A 190 -13.75 8.82 -20.62
CA LEU A 190 -13.25 10.19 -20.49
C LEU A 190 -13.52 11.03 -21.75
N PRO A 191 -14.00 12.29 -21.61
CA PRO A 191 -14.35 12.96 -20.36
C PRO A 191 -15.55 12.34 -19.66
N TYR A 192 -15.49 12.31 -18.33
CA TYR A 192 -16.51 11.67 -17.51
C TYR A 192 -17.88 12.28 -17.79
N LEU A 193 -18.82 11.42 -18.16
CA LEU A 193 -20.23 11.70 -18.31
C LEU A 193 -21.01 10.61 -17.59
N ARG A 194 -22.03 11.00 -16.82
CA ARG A 194 -22.86 10.08 -16.04
C ARG A 194 -23.47 8.93 -16.88
N GLY A 195 -23.68 9.15 -18.17
CA GLY A 195 -24.24 8.14 -19.08
C GLY A 195 -23.28 6.98 -19.42
N TYR A 196 -22.01 7.09 -19.06
CA TYR A 196 -20.96 6.09 -19.28
C TYR A 196 -20.33 5.61 -17.96
N ALA A 197 -21.08 5.72 -16.85
CA ALA A 197 -20.61 5.33 -15.53
C ALA A 197 -20.87 3.83 -15.28
N ASP A 198 -20.13 2.97 -15.97
CA ASP A 198 -20.33 1.52 -15.99
C ASP A 198 -19.21 0.73 -15.29
N THR A 199 -18.33 1.42 -14.56
CA THR A 199 -17.16 0.84 -13.87
C THR A 199 -17.54 -0.17 -12.78
N ASN A 200 -18.63 0.04 -12.03
CA ASN A 200 -19.03 -0.81 -10.89
C ASN A 200 -20.53 -1.13 -10.93
N GLU A 201 -20.90 -2.41 -10.88
CA GLU A 201 -22.29 -2.86 -10.74
C GLU A 201 -22.71 -2.88 -9.26
N VAL A 202 -22.96 -1.70 -8.69
CA VAL A 202 -23.16 -1.52 -7.24
C VAL A 202 -24.54 -1.95 -6.71
N SER A 203 -25.35 -2.64 -7.52
CA SER A 203 -26.65 -3.17 -7.08
C SER A 203 -26.55 -4.33 -6.07
N ASP A 204 -25.41 -5.05 -6.04
CA ASP A 204 -25.11 -6.13 -5.11
C ASP A 204 -23.59 -6.18 -4.83
N ASP A 205 -23.15 -6.67 -3.68
CA ASP A 205 -21.72 -6.76 -3.32
C ASP A 205 -21.01 -7.95 -4.01
N ILE A 206 -21.77 -8.98 -4.38
CA ILE A 206 -21.26 -10.20 -5.02
C ILE A 206 -21.85 -10.31 -6.43
N THR A 207 -21.11 -9.81 -7.41
CA THR A 207 -21.52 -9.78 -8.82
C THR A 207 -20.56 -10.53 -9.75
N PRO A 208 -20.16 -11.79 -9.46
CA PRO A 208 -19.25 -12.55 -10.32
C PRO A 208 -19.82 -12.85 -11.72
N TRP A 209 -21.13 -12.64 -11.92
CA TRP A 209 -21.84 -12.74 -13.20
C TRP A 209 -21.75 -11.47 -14.06
N ALA A 210 -21.38 -10.32 -13.49
CA ALA A 210 -21.20 -9.09 -14.24
C ALA A 210 -19.97 -9.21 -15.16
N ARG A 211 -19.97 -8.47 -16.28
CA ARG A 211 -18.90 -8.56 -17.28
C ARG A 211 -18.60 -7.17 -17.84
N SER A 212 -17.36 -6.72 -17.70
CA SER A 212 -16.93 -5.40 -18.22
C SER A 212 -17.09 -5.27 -19.74
N ILE A 213 -16.99 -6.36 -20.51
CA ILE A 213 -17.21 -6.33 -21.96
C ILE A 213 -18.63 -5.90 -22.36
N ASP A 214 -19.63 -6.11 -21.50
CA ASP A 214 -21.03 -5.80 -21.82
C ASP A 214 -21.32 -4.29 -21.84
N ALA A 215 -20.46 -3.50 -21.18
CA ALA A 215 -20.56 -2.05 -21.11
C ALA A 215 -19.37 -1.32 -21.76
N PHE A 216 -18.37 -2.06 -22.26
CA PHE A 216 -17.18 -1.47 -22.86
C PHE A 216 -17.53 -0.62 -24.09
N TYR A 217 -17.18 0.66 -24.05
CA TYR A 217 -17.36 1.63 -25.12
C TYR A 217 -16.12 1.66 -26.05
N PRO A 218 -16.16 1.05 -27.25
CA PRO A 218 -14.99 0.93 -28.11
C PRO A 218 -14.51 2.25 -28.71
N LEU A 219 -15.39 3.27 -28.73
CA LEU A 219 -15.09 4.59 -29.29
C LEU A 219 -14.82 5.64 -28.22
N ASP A 220 -14.43 5.19 -27.03
CA ASP A 220 -14.00 6.04 -25.95
C ASP A 220 -12.78 6.87 -26.39
N PRO A 221 -12.86 8.22 -26.39
CA PRO A 221 -11.76 9.07 -26.85
C PRO A 221 -10.43 8.82 -26.15
N GLN A 222 -10.46 8.34 -24.89
CA GLN A 222 -9.22 8.06 -24.16
C GLN A 222 -8.43 6.88 -24.73
N ILE A 223 -9.03 5.98 -25.53
CA ILE A 223 -8.29 4.86 -26.15
C ILE A 223 -7.20 5.39 -27.09
N GLU A 224 -7.48 6.46 -27.84
CA GLU A 224 -6.49 7.15 -28.67
C GLU A 224 -5.37 7.76 -27.81
N VAL A 225 -5.73 8.38 -26.70
CA VAL A 225 -4.76 9.00 -25.76
C VAL A 225 -3.87 7.93 -25.13
N ILE A 226 -4.45 6.82 -24.65
CA ILE A 226 -3.73 5.72 -24.01
C ILE A 226 -2.73 5.08 -24.97
N LYS A 227 -3.15 4.74 -26.20
CA LYS A 227 -2.25 4.11 -27.17
C LYS A 227 -1.11 5.03 -27.63
N SER A 228 -1.32 6.35 -27.56
CA SER A 228 -0.26 7.34 -27.82
C SER A 228 0.88 7.31 -26.81
N GLY A 229 0.67 6.68 -25.64
CA GLY A 229 1.69 6.38 -24.64
C GLY A 229 2.44 5.06 -24.87
N GLY A 230 2.18 4.37 -25.98
CA GLY A 230 2.78 3.06 -26.29
C GLY A 230 2.07 1.88 -25.61
N VAL A 231 0.94 2.13 -24.93
CA VAL A 231 0.08 1.10 -24.34
C VAL A 231 -0.74 0.43 -25.43
N THR A 232 -0.42 -0.84 -25.73
CA THR A 232 -1.11 -1.58 -26.78
C THR A 232 -2.20 -2.48 -26.22
N THR A 233 -2.07 -2.94 -24.98
CA THR A 233 -2.98 -3.90 -24.35
C THR A 233 -3.34 -3.45 -22.93
N SER A 234 -4.62 -3.59 -22.55
CA SER A 234 -5.06 -3.40 -21.17
C SER A 234 -6.01 -4.50 -20.73
N LEU A 235 -5.94 -4.90 -19.45
CA LEU A 235 -7.00 -5.70 -18.84
C LEU A 235 -8.10 -4.74 -18.34
N ILE A 236 -9.22 -4.71 -19.06
CA ILE A 236 -10.39 -3.92 -18.66
C ILE A 236 -11.19 -4.73 -17.66
N LEU A 237 -11.43 -4.13 -16.49
CA LEU A 237 -12.00 -4.84 -15.36
C LEU A 237 -12.97 -3.94 -14.58
N PRO A 238 -13.96 -4.54 -13.90
CA PRO A 238 -14.79 -3.79 -12.95
C PRO A 238 -13.94 -3.08 -11.88
N GLY A 239 -14.51 -2.07 -11.24
CA GLY A 239 -13.87 -1.33 -10.15
C GLY A 239 -13.70 -2.15 -8.87
N SER A 240 -13.64 -1.45 -7.75
CA SER A 240 -13.46 -2.05 -6.41
C SER A 240 -14.64 -1.76 -5.48
N GLY A 241 -15.77 -1.30 -6.02
CA GLY A 241 -16.98 -1.03 -5.26
C GLY A 241 -17.60 -2.30 -4.66
N ASN A 242 -17.37 -3.46 -5.27
CA ASN A 242 -17.94 -4.76 -4.90
C ASN A 242 -16.83 -5.69 -4.40
N SER A 243 -17.13 -6.58 -3.45
CA SER A 243 -16.20 -7.63 -3.02
C SER A 243 -15.86 -8.60 -4.17
N MET A 244 -16.85 -8.94 -5.02
CA MET A 244 -16.62 -9.62 -6.29
C MET A 244 -17.25 -8.79 -7.42
N GLY A 245 -16.43 -8.09 -8.20
CA GLY A 245 -16.92 -7.13 -9.19
C GLY A 245 -17.30 -7.73 -10.55
N GLY A 246 -16.88 -8.96 -10.85
CA GLY A 246 -17.22 -9.65 -12.09
C GLY A 246 -16.05 -9.89 -13.03
N GLU A 247 -16.36 -10.24 -14.26
CA GLU A 247 -15.39 -10.62 -15.28
C GLU A 247 -14.67 -9.44 -15.94
N ALA A 248 -13.40 -9.69 -16.23
CA ALA A 248 -12.49 -8.78 -16.89
C ALA A 248 -12.08 -9.31 -18.27
N TYR A 249 -11.71 -8.40 -19.17
CA TYR A 249 -11.42 -8.71 -20.57
C TYR A 249 -10.16 -7.97 -21.04
N PRO A 250 -9.11 -8.69 -21.51
CA PRO A 250 -7.96 -8.04 -22.10
C PRO A 250 -8.31 -7.55 -23.51
N ILE A 251 -8.09 -6.26 -23.75
CA ILE A 251 -8.32 -5.60 -25.03
C ILE A 251 -7.01 -5.07 -25.60
N LYS A 252 -6.96 -4.92 -26.92
CA LYS A 252 -5.94 -4.13 -27.61
C LYS A 252 -6.52 -2.79 -28.02
N HIS A 253 -5.77 -1.70 -27.85
CA HIS A 253 -6.20 -0.32 -28.13
C HIS A 253 -6.16 0.04 -29.63
N ALA A 254 -6.61 -0.86 -30.49
CA ALA A 254 -6.55 -0.70 -31.94
C ALA A 254 -7.87 -0.13 -32.51
N VAL A 255 -8.10 1.19 -32.35
CA VAL A 255 -9.31 1.89 -32.84
C VAL A 255 -8.98 2.92 -33.94
N GLY A 256 -9.88 3.11 -34.94
CA GLY A 256 -9.81 4.16 -35.98
C GLY A 256 -10.29 3.76 -37.42
N PRO A 257 -10.61 4.70 -38.35
CA PRO A 257 -10.71 4.46 -39.82
C PRO A 257 -9.55 5.12 -40.62
N LYS A 258 -9.25 4.90 -41.92
CA LYS A 258 -9.82 4.06 -43.02
C LYS A 258 -8.76 3.36 -43.91
N ASP A 259 -7.50 3.27 -43.48
CA ASP A 259 -6.51 2.34 -44.06
C ASP A 259 -6.11 1.25 -43.03
N GLY A 260 -6.89 1.14 -41.94
CA GLY A 260 -6.73 0.22 -40.81
C GLY A 260 -8.06 -0.13 -40.11
N ARG A 261 -7.98 -0.92 -39.04
CA ARG A 261 -9.03 -1.81 -38.48
C ARG A 261 -10.35 -1.12 -38.09
N LYS A 262 -11.48 -1.57 -38.65
CA LYS A 262 -12.86 -1.12 -38.28
C LYS A 262 -13.34 -1.75 -36.96
N GLU A 263 -12.57 -1.62 -35.88
CA GLU A 263 -12.97 -2.17 -34.58
C GLU A 263 -13.99 -1.24 -33.92
N PHE A 264 -15.26 -1.44 -34.26
CA PHE A 264 -16.39 -0.75 -33.64
C PHE A 264 -17.09 -1.63 -32.58
N SER A 265 -16.59 -2.85 -32.37
CA SER A 265 -17.12 -3.83 -31.42
C SER A 265 -16.07 -4.18 -30.37
N ALA A 266 -16.51 -4.32 -29.12
CA ALA A 266 -15.68 -4.80 -28.03
C ALA A 266 -15.06 -6.18 -28.34
N GLN A 267 -15.77 -7.03 -29.08
CA GLN A 267 -15.29 -8.36 -29.49
C GLN A 267 -14.11 -8.25 -30.45
N ASP A 268 -14.15 -7.30 -31.38
CA ASP A 268 -13.06 -7.06 -32.32
C ASP A 268 -11.80 -6.60 -31.59
N MET A 269 -11.94 -5.93 -30.44
CA MET A 269 -10.83 -5.41 -29.63
C MET A 269 -10.22 -6.43 -28.64
N LEU A 270 -10.76 -7.65 -28.52
CA LEU A 270 -10.20 -8.65 -27.59
C LEU A 270 -8.77 -9.05 -27.97
N ALA A 271 -7.84 -8.99 -27.01
CA ALA A 271 -6.48 -9.51 -27.19
C ALA A 271 -6.47 -11.04 -27.35
N ASP A 272 -7.48 -11.71 -26.80
CA ASP A 272 -7.73 -13.15 -26.89
C ASP A 272 -9.09 -13.47 -27.52
N PRO A 273 -9.20 -13.44 -28.87
CA PRO A 273 -10.46 -13.73 -29.56
C PRO A 273 -11.01 -15.13 -29.25
N ASP A 274 -10.14 -16.10 -29.02
CA ASP A 274 -10.50 -17.49 -28.72
C ASP A 274 -10.93 -17.69 -27.25
N ARG A 275 -10.73 -16.67 -26.40
CA ARG A 275 -11.09 -16.67 -24.97
C ARG A 275 -10.54 -17.89 -24.23
N ASN A 276 -9.24 -18.15 -24.43
CA ASN A 276 -8.52 -19.24 -23.78
C ASN A 276 -8.65 -19.14 -22.26
N TRP A 277 -8.45 -17.94 -21.71
CA TRP A 277 -8.59 -17.67 -20.27
C TRP A 277 -9.76 -16.73 -19.97
N ARG A 278 -10.39 -16.94 -18.82
CA ARG A 278 -11.30 -15.98 -18.18
C ARG A 278 -10.52 -15.16 -17.14
N TYR A 279 -11.01 -13.96 -16.82
CA TYR A 279 -10.41 -13.09 -15.81
C TYR A 279 -11.49 -12.57 -14.88
N MET A 280 -11.19 -12.38 -13.60
CA MET A 280 -12.17 -11.91 -12.62
C MET A 280 -11.55 -10.87 -11.68
N LYS A 281 -12.31 -9.81 -11.41
CA LYS A 281 -12.00 -8.81 -10.39
C LYS A 281 -12.64 -9.17 -9.06
N MET A 282 -11.84 -9.13 -8.00
CA MET A 282 -12.29 -9.12 -6.61
C MET A 282 -11.74 -7.88 -5.90
N ALA A 283 -12.34 -7.50 -4.79
CA ALA A 283 -11.85 -6.41 -3.94
C ALA A 283 -12.08 -6.70 -2.46
N CYS A 284 -11.25 -6.10 -1.62
CA CYS A 284 -11.37 -6.16 -0.18
C CYS A 284 -11.01 -4.79 0.42
N GLY A 285 -11.31 -4.57 1.70
CA GLY A 285 -10.83 -3.43 2.46
C GLY A 285 -11.86 -2.32 2.64
N GLU A 286 -11.52 -1.08 2.30
CA GLU A 286 -12.35 0.09 2.58
C GLU A 286 -13.44 0.30 1.53
N ASN A 287 -13.18 -0.08 0.28
CA ASN A 287 -14.08 0.24 -0.84
C ASN A 287 -15.40 -0.56 -0.78
N PRO A 288 -15.41 -1.91 -0.73
CA PRO A 288 -16.67 -2.66 -0.69
C PRO A 288 -17.50 -2.32 0.55
N LYS A 289 -16.87 -2.26 1.73
CA LYS A 289 -17.60 -1.89 2.95
C LYS A 289 -18.17 -0.48 2.93
N ARG A 290 -17.54 0.48 2.24
CA ARG A 290 -18.03 1.87 2.14
C ARG A 290 -19.20 1.98 1.18
N VAL A 291 -19.17 1.21 0.08
CA VAL A 291 -20.23 1.24 -0.95
C VAL A 291 -21.48 0.50 -0.48
N HIS A 292 -21.32 -0.68 0.11
CA HIS A 292 -22.43 -1.57 0.42
C HIS A 292 -22.80 -1.60 1.92
N GLY A 293 -21.91 -1.17 2.81
CA GLY A 293 -22.10 -1.29 4.25
C GLY A 293 -23.17 -0.37 4.84
N GLY A 294 -23.95 -0.92 5.77
CA GLY A 294 -24.96 -0.18 6.53
C GLY A 294 -25.39 -0.96 7.77
N ILE A 295 -26.33 -0.42 8.55
CA ILE A 295 -26.86 -1.11 9.74
C ILE A 295 -27.53 -2.44 9.36
N ASP A 296 -28.18 -2.48 8.21
CA ASP A 296 -28.94 -3.60 7.66
C ASP A 296 -28.33 -4.19 6.38
N LYS A 297 -27.19 -3.66 5.92
CA LYS A 297 -26.51 -4.09 4.69
C LYS A 297 -25.11 -4.62 4.99
N ARG A 298 -24.74 -5.69 4.30
CA ARG A 298 -23.41 -6.29 4.35
C ARG A 298 -22.69 -6.02 3.02
N PRO A 299 -21.37 -5.81 3.03
CA PRO A 299 -20.49 -5.82 4.20
C PRO A 299 -20.36 -4.43 4.85
N ALA A 300 -20.51 -4.32 6.18
CA ALA A 300 -20.17 -3.08 6.92
C ALA A 300 -18.76 -3.12 7.54
N SER A 301 -18.04 -4.24 7.38
CA SER A 301 -16.70 -4.47 7.93
C SER A 301 -15.96 -5.54 7.12
N ARG A 302 -14.64 -5.62 7.27
CA ARG A 302 -13.79 -6.68 6.68
C ARG A 302 -14.22 -8.10 7.09
N MET A 303 -14.83 -8.25 8.27
CA MET A 303 -15.44 -9.51 8.70
C MET A 303 -16.67 -9.86 7.84
N GLY A 304 -17.49 -8.86 7.54
CA GLY A 304 -18.62 -8.99 6.62
C GLY A 304 -18.16 -9.34 5.20
N GLU A 305 -17.12 -8.69 4.70
CA GLU A 305 -16.52 -9.00 3.39
C GLU A 305 -16.04 -10.46 3.36
N SER A 306 -15.27 -10.89 4.36
CA SER A 306 -14.79 -12.27 4.46
C SER A 306 -15.92 -13.29 4.55
N TYR A 307 -17.03 -12.98 5.23
CA TYR A 307 -18.22 -13.84 5.22
C TYR A 307 -18.85 -13.91 3.83
N ASN A 308 -19.00 -12.77 3.15
CA ASN A 308 -19.58 -12.71 1.80
C ASN A 308 -18.73 -13.51 0.80
N PHE A 309 -17.40 -13.39 0.86
CA PHE A 309 -16.47 -14.24 0.10
C PHE A 309 -16.69 -15.73 0.36
N ARG A 310 -16.65 -16.16 1.62
CA ARG A 310 -16.87 -17.57 1.98
C ARG A 310 -18.21 -18.08 1.48
N HIS A 311 -19.27 -17.31 1.71
CA HIS A 311 -20.61 -17.70 1.29
C HIS A 311 -20.70 -17.88 -0.22
N ALA A 312 -20.17 -16.93 -1.00
CA ALA A 312 -20.13 -17.02 -2.46
C ALA A 312 -19.36 -18.25 -2.95
N PHE A 313 -18.17 -18.51 -2.39
CA PHE A 313 -17.38 -19.68 -2.77
C PHE A 313 -18.02 -21.01 -2.35
N GLU A 314 -18.73 -21.05 -1.23
CA GLU A 314 -19.52 -22.22 -0.82
C GLU A 314 -20.66 -22.52 -1.80
N GLU A 315 -21.38 -21.49 -2.26
CA GLU A 315 -22.42 -21.65 -3.29
C GLU A 315 -21.84 -22.15 -4.61
N ALA A 316 -20.71 -21.61 -5.04
CA ALA A 316 -20.00 -22.08 -6.23
C ALA A 316 -19.50 -23.53 -6.07
N ARG A 317 -18.99 -23.91 -4.90
CA ARG A 317 -18.57 -25.29 -4.60
C ARG A 317 -19.75 -26.26 -4.63
N ALA A 318 -20.91 -25.87 -4.09
CA ALA A 318 -22.13 -26.65 -4.15
C ALA A 318 -22.64 -26.82 -5.59
N LEU A 319 -22.48 -25.80 -6.44
CA LEU A 319 -22.77 -25.92 -7.87
C LEU A 319 -21.81 -26.90 -8.56
N ILE A 320 -20.50 -26.80 -8.30
CA ILE A 320 -19.49 -27.73 -8.84
C ILE A 320 -19.84 -29.17 -8.51
N GLN A 321 -20.13 -29.47 -7.24
CA GLN A 321 -20.47 -30.82 -6.81
C GLN A 321 -21.66 -31.38 -7.58
N ARG A 322 -22.76 -30.60 -7.71
CA ARG A 322 -23.95 -31.04 -8.45
C ARG A 322 -23.67 -31.23 -9.95
N GLN A 323 -22.82 -30.38 -10.54
CA GLN A 323 -22.41 -30.52 -11.94
C GLN A 323 -21.57 -31.78 -12.14
N ASP A 324 -20.58 -32.02 -11.28
CA ASP A 324 -19.71 -33.19 -11.37
C ASP A 324 -20.50 -34.48 -11.16
N ASP A 325 -21.38 -34.53 -10.15
CA ASP A 325 -22.28 -35.67 -9.90
C ASP A 325 -23.18 -35.96 -11.11
N TRP A 326 -23.70 -34.90 -11.75
CA TRP A 326 -24.50 -35.04 -12.97
C TRP A 326 -23.67 -35.58 -14.13
N CYS A 327 -22.47 -35.04 -14.37
CA CYS A 327 -21.58 -35.46 -15.45
C CYS A 327 -21.12 -36.91 -15.27
N ASP A 328 -20.76 -37.30 -14.05
CA ASP A 328 -20.35 -38.66 -13.73
C ASP A 328 -21.51 -39.66 -13.88
N LYS A 329 -22.73 -39.25 -13.49
CA LYS A 329 -23.94 -40.05 -13.74
C LYS A 329 -24.20 -40.20 -15.24
N ALA A 330 -24.15 -39.13 -16.01
CA ALA A 330 -24.36 -39.14 -17.45
C ALA A 330 -23.36 -40.06 -18.18
N ASP A 331 -22.08 -40.03 -17.79
CA ASP A 331 -21.05 -40.94 -18.32
C ASP A 331 -21.33 -42.41 -17.95
N ALA A 332 -21.86 -42.67 -16.75
CA ALA A 332 -22.09 -44.02 -16.24
C ALA A 332 -23.34 -44.69 -16.83
N ILE A 333 -24.43 -43.93 -17.03
CA ILE A 333 -25.72 -44.50 -17.44
C ILE A 333 -26.16 -44.09 -18.86
N GLY A 334 -25.44 -43.20 -19.53
CA GLY A 334 -25.84 -42.62 -20.81
C GLY A 334 -26.82 -41.46 -20.62
N VAL A 335 -26.66 -40.41 -21.43
CA VAL A 335 -27.46 -39.18 -21.36
C VAL A 335 -28.95 -39.43 -21.55
N GLU A 336 -29.32 -40.43 -22.37
CA GLU A 336 -30.71 -40.80 -22.64
C GLU A 336 -31.45 -41.35 -21.40
N ASN A 337 -30.71 -41.78 -20.38
CA ASN A 337 -31.26 -42.32 -19.14
C ASN A 337 -31.27 -41.30 -17.99
N MET A 338 -30.93 -40.03 -18.28
CA MET A 338 -30.97 -38.95 -17.30
C MET A 338 -32.41 -38.49 -17.04
N ASP A 339 -32.68 -38.14 -15.78
CA ASP A 339 -33.97 -37.67 -15.26
C ASP A 339 -33.99 -36.16 -14.97
N GLU A 340 -32.85 -35.47 -15.13
CA GLU A 340 -32.70 -34.02 -15.01
C GLU A 340 -31.62 -33.49 -15.96
N TYR A 341 -31.66 -32.19 -16.28
CA TYR A 341 -30.61 -31.49 -17.04
C TYR A 341 -29.44 -31.08 -16.14
N LEU A 342 -28.28 -30.80 -16.75
CA LEU A 342 -27.10 -30.33 -16.01
C LEU A 342 -27.44 -29.03 -15.26
N PRO A 343 -27.19 -28.93 -13.95
CA PRO A 343 -27.43 -27.70 -13.19
C PRO A 343 -26.55 -26.55 -13.69
N GLN A 344 -27.20 -25.49 -14.16
CA GLN A 344 -26.56 -24.24 -14.57
C GLN A 344 -27.18 -23.07 -13.80
N VAL A 345 -26.37 -22.40 -12.98
CA VAL A 345 -26.77 -21.20 -12.23
C VAL A 345 -25.87 -20.06 -12.66
N LEU A 346 -26.40 -19.19 -13.54
CA LEU A 346 -25.64 -18.09 -14.16
C LEU A 346 -24.88 -17.26 -13.13
N HIS A 347 -25.51 -16.95 -11.99
CA HIS A 347 -24.93 -16.15 -10.92
C HIS A 347 -23.58 -16.71 -10.44
N TRP A 348 -23.41 -18.04 -10.38
CA TRP A 348 -22.21 -18.69 -9.83
C TRP A 348 -21.28 -19.29 -10.88
N GLU A 349 -21.60 -19.16 -12.17
CA GLU A 349 -20.88 -19.84 -13.26
C GLU A 349 -19.41 -19.43 -13.33
N SER A 350 -19.12 -18.12 -13.32
CA SER A 350 -17.75 -17.59 -13.36
C SER A 350 -16.95 -17.98 -12.11
N LEU A 351 -17.60 -18.00 -10.95
CA LEU A 351 -16.95 -18.35 -9.69
C LEU A 351 -16.66 -19.86 -9.61
N ALA A 352 -17.56 -20.70 -10.13
CA ALA A 352 -17.34 -22.13 -10.28
C ALA A 352 -16.16 -22.40 -11.24
N ALA A 353 -16.09 -21.69 -12.37
CA ALA A 353 -14.94 -21.77 -13.28
C ALA A 353 -13.62 -21.39 -12.58
N ALA A 354 -13.66 -20.39 -11.69
CA ALA A 354 -12.49 -19.97 -10.93
C ALA A 354 -11.97 -21.07 -9.98
N LEU A 355 -12.88 -21.75 -9.25
CA LEU A 355 -12.55 -22.89 -8.40
C LEU A 355 -12.05 -24.12 -9.18
N ARG A 356 -12.43 -24.24 -10.47
CA ARG A 356 -11.89 -25.26 -11.38
C ARG A 356 -10.52 -24.89 -11.96
N GLY A 357 -9.98 -23.72 -11.63
CA GLY A 357 -8.70 -23.22 -12.13
C GLY A 357 -8.74 -22.72 -13.57
N GLN A 358 -9.89 -22.23 -14.03
CA GLN A 358 -10.12 -21.75 -15.40
C GLN A 358 -10.10 -20.21 -15.51
N VAL A 359 -9.86 -19.50 -14.41
CA VAL A 359 -9.95 -18.04 -14.30
C VAL A 359 -8.67 -17.46 -13.68
N HIS A 360 -8.15 -16.38 -14.25
CA HIS A 360 -7.12 -15.55 -13.63
C HIS A 360 -7.77 -14.50 -12.73
N ILE A 361 -7.66 -14.69 -11.41
CA ILE A 361 -8.23 -13.78 -10.41
C ILE A 361 -7.26 -12.63 -10.14
N ASN A 362 -7.78 -11.41 -10.19
CA ASN A 362 -7.07 -10.18 -9.85
C ASN A 362 -7.80 -9.46 -8.73
N THR A 363 -7.08 -9.10 -7.66
CA THR A 363 -7.72 -8.69 -6.41
C THR A 363 -7.22 -7.34 -5.91
N HIS A 364 -8.11 -6.35 -5.80
CA HIS A 364 -7.85 -5.09 -5.10
C HIS A 364 -7.77 -5.33 -3.59
N CYS A 365 -6.58 -5.21 -3.01
CA CYS A 365 -6.36 -5.34 -1.57
C CYS A 365 -5.16 -4.50 -1.15
N TYR A 366 -5.25 -3.83 0.01
CA TYR A 366 -4.23 -2.86 0.44
C TYR A 366 -3.52 -3.28 1.72
N THR A 367 -4.27 -3.54 2.80
CA THR A 367 -3.68 -3.74 4.13
C THR A 367 -3.20 -5.16 4.39
N LEU A 368 -2.33 -5.34 5.39
CA LEU A 368 -1.89 -6.66 5.86
C LEU A 368 -3.08 -7.61 6.20
N PRO A 369 -4.08 -7.21 7.01
CA PRO A 369 -5.25 -8.06 7.28
C PRO A 369 -6.06 -8.42 6.03
N ASP A 370 -6.18 -7.48 5.10
CA ASP A 370 -6.90 -7.66 3.83
C ASP A 370 -6.20 -8.70 2.94
N LEU A 371 -4.88 -8.57 2.80
CA LEU A 371 -4.02 -9.52 2.08
C LEU A 371 -4.06 -10.90 2.73
N GLU A 372 -3.91 -10.98 4.06
CA GLU A 372 -3.93 -12.25 4.79
C GLU A 372 -5.29 -12.95 4.68
N ALA A 373 -6.40 -12.23 4.84
CA ALA A 373 -7.73 -12.80 4.69
C ALA A 373 -7.95 -13.37 3.28
N MET A 374 -7.51 -12.67 2.23
CA MET A 374 -7.63 -13.17 0.86
C MET A 374 -6.71 -14.38 0.60
N VAL A 375 -5.51 -14.41 1.18
CA VAL A 375 -4.64 -15.59 1.15
C VAL A 375 -5.29 -16.77 1.85
N ASP A 376 -5.94 -16.56 2.99
CA ASP A 376 -6.70 -17.60 3.69
C ASP A 376 -7.87 -18.12 2.84
N HIS A 377 -8.67 -17.24 2.22
CA HIS A 377 -9.74 -17.64 1.29
C HIS A 377 -9.19 -18.44 0.11
N SER A 378 -8.04 -18.04 -0.45
CA SER A 378 -7.39 -18.77 -1.54
C SER A 378 -7.03 -20.21 -1.15
N ASN A 379 -6.56 -20.41 0.09
CA ASN A 379 -6.21 -21.73 0.63
C ASN A 379 -7.44 -22.55 1.04
N GLU A 380 -8.46 -21.90 1.61
CA GLU A 380 -9.72 -22.53 2.03
C GLU A 380 -10.47 -23.12 0.82
N PHE A 381 -10.57 -22.35 -0.27
CA PHE A 381 -11.32 -22.75 -1.47
C PHE A 381 -10.45 -23.20 -2.64
N LYS A 382 -9.12 -23.16 -2.50
CA LYS A 382 -8.14 -23.70 -3.46
C LYS A 382 -8.16 -23.03 -4.84
N PHE A 383 -8.25 -21.70 -4.88
CA PHE A 383 -8.10 -20.91 -6.11
C PHE A 383 -6.78 -20.13 -6.10
N ALA A 384 -6.23 -19.84 -7.27
CA ALA A 384 -4.98 -19.08 -7.41
C ALA A 384 -5.25 -17.60 -7.64
N ILE A 385 -4.49 -16.73 -6.98
CA ILE A 385 -4.50 -15.29 -7.20
C ILE A 385 -3.40 -14.94 -8.21
N ARG A 386 -3.73 -14.12 -9.22
CA ARG A 386 -2.75 -13.70 -10.23
C ARG A 386 -1.95 -12.51 -9.76
N ALA A 387 -2.62 -11.45 -9.36
CA ALA A 387 -2.02 -10.27 -8.77
C ALA A 387 -2.92 -9.67 -7.69
N PHE A 388 -2.27 -9.06 -6.69
CA PHE A 388 -2.90 -8.06 -5.84
C PHE A 388 -2.70 -6.68 -6.46
N HIS A 389 -3.80 -5.92 -6.54
CA HIS A 389 -3.88 -4.63 -7.20
C HIS A 389 -3.78 -3.49 -6.17
N HIS A 390 -3.06 -2.43 -6.55
CA HIS A 390 -2.59 -1.27 -5.75
C HIS A 390 -1.67 -1.65 -4.59
N ALA A 391 -2.09 -2.61 -3.76
CA ALA A 391 -1.18 -3.47 -3.01
C ALA A 391 -0.14 -2.73 -2.13
N HIS A 392 -0.50 -1.57 -1.59
CA HIS A 392 0.45 -0.68 -0.92
C HIS A 392 1.12 -1.23 0.33
N GLN A 393 0.63 -2.31 0.96
CA GLN A 393 1.34 -2.99 2.05
C GLN A 393 1.93 -4.35 1.64
N THR A 394 1.92 -4.72 0.36
CA THR A 394 2.51 -5.99 -0.08
C THR A 394 4.00 -6.10 0.19
N TYR A 395 4.74 -4.98 0.15
CA TYR A 395 6.15 -4.94 0.49
C TYR A 395 6.42 -5.26 1.98
N LEU A 396 5.42 -5.12 2.85
CA LEU A 396 5.45 -5.54 4.25
C LEU A 396 4.96 -6.98 4.44
N ALA A 397 4.31 -7.55 3.42
CA ALA A 397 3.57 -8.81 3.49
C ALA A 397 4.24 -9.93 2.70
N THR A 398 5.55 -9.85 2.42
CA THR A 398 6.22 -10.71 1.44
C THR A 398 6.06 -12.21 1.75
N GLU A 399 6.18 -12.59 3.01
CA GLU A 399 5.96 -13.98 3.46
C GLU A 399 4.48 -14.38 3.45
N ILE A 400 3.55 -13.43 3.63
CA ILE A 400 2.11 -13.69 3.50
C ILE A 400 1.77 -14.07 2.05
N LEU A 401 2.31 -13.32 1.09
CA LEU A 401 2.08 -13.57 -0.34
C LEU A 401 2.61 -14.94 -0.79
N LYS A 402 3.73 -15.40 -0.22
CA LYS A 402 4.29 -16.73 -0.52
C LYS A 402 3.41 -17.89 -0.05
N ARG A 403 2.45 -17.65 0.85
CA ARG A 403 1.51 -18.66 1.37
C ARG A 403 0.25 -18.84 0.49
N THR A 404 0.09 -18.07 -0.58
CA THR A 404 -1.09 -18.18 -1.47
C THR A 404 -1.18 -19.56 -2.12
N TRP A 405 -2.41 -20.06 -2.28
CA TRP A 405 -2.65 -21.30 -3.01
C TRP A 405 -2.28 -21.19 -4.50
N GLY A 406 -1.87 -22.29 -5.12
CA GLY A 406 -1.62 -22.36 -6.58
C GLY A 406 -0.16 -22.47 -6.99
N GLY A 407 0.77 -22.67 -6.05
CA GLY A 407 2.16 -23.04 -6.34
C GLY A 407 3.08 -21.91 -6.79
N ARG A 408 2.59 -20.67 -6.83
CA ARG A 408 3.39 -19.45 -7.03
C ARG A 408 2.82 -18.30 -6.21
N PRO A 409 3.65 -17.36 -5.74
CA PRO A 409 3.15 -16.12 -5.16
C PRO A 409 2.38 -15.28 -6.20
N PRO A 410 1.37 -14.50 -5.77
CA PRO A 410 0.76 -13.49 -6.62
C PRO A 410 1.76 -12.36 -6.88
N ALA A 411 1.62 -11.70 -8.03
CA ALA A 411 2.34 -10.47 -8.29
C ALA A 411 1.73 -9.30 -7.49
N SER A 412 2.51 -8.24 -7.32
CA SER A 412 2.04 -6.97 -6.77
C SER A 412 1.97 -5.93 -7.90
N ALA A 413 0.76 -5.60 -8.32
CA ALA A 413 0.49 -4.52 -9.26
C ALA A 413 0.34 -3.21 -8.48
N LEU A 414 1.35 -2.35 -8.57
CA LEU A 414 1.51 -1.16 -7.74
C LEU A 414 1.33 0.13 -8.54
N PHE A 415 1.02 1.21 -7.81
CA PHE A 415 1.48 2.55 -8.20
C PHE A 415 2.89 2.77 -7.65
N ALA A 416 3.72 3.53 -8.36
CA ALA A 416 5.03 3.91 -7.89
C ALA A 416 4.94 4.82 -6.66
N ASP A 417 4.05 5.82 -6.69
CA ASP A 417 3.98 6.86 -5.65
C ASP A 417 2.61 7.51 -5.44
N ASN A 418 1.56 7.11 -6.17
CA ASN A 418 0.19 7.52 -5.86
C ASN A 418 -0.20 6.99 -4.46
N MET A 419 -0.32 7.88 -3.48
CA MET A 419 -0.41 7.56 -2.06
C MET A 419 -1.23 8.62 -1.31
N TYR A 420 -1.54 8.37 -0.03
CA TYR A 420 -2.20 9.31 0.90
C TYR A 420 -3.68 9.62 0.66
N TYR A 421 -4.26 9.14 -0.43
CA TYR A 421 -5.67 9.40 -0.77
C TYR A 421 -6.69 8.68 0.14
N LYS A 422 -6.29 7.60 0.83
CA LYS A 422 -7.11 6.86 1.82
C LYS A 422 -6.26 6.22 2.90
N THR A 423 -6.87 5.79 4.01
CA THR A 423 -6.17 5.15 5.14
C THR A 423 -5.33 3.96 4.69
N GLU A 424 -5.92 3.10 3.85
CA GLU A 424 -5.27 1.95 3.21
C GLU A 424 -3.99 2.27 2.42
N ALA A 425 -3.89 3.48 1.85
CA ALA A 425 -2.75 3.92 1.04
C ALA A 425 -1.73 4.74 1.84
N PHE A 426 -1.96 5.00 3.13
CA PHE A 426 -1.11 5.88 3.93
C PHE A 426 0.25 5.28 4.28
N VAL A 427 0.35 3.95 4.35
CA VAL A 427 1.59 3.19 4.69
C VAL A 427 2.43 2.87 3.44
N ALA A 428 1.98 3.29 2.26
CA ALA A 428 2.70 3.08 1.01
C ALA A 428 4.13 3.68 1.05
N SER A 429 5.01 3.09 0.23
CA SER A 429 6.41 3.49 0.05
C SER A 429 6.78 3.47 -1.43
N GLU A 430 7.47 4.50 -1.90
CA GLU A 430 8.03 4.58 -3.26
C GLU A 430 9.06 3.47 -3.56
N HIS A 431 9.65 2.89 -2.52
CA HIS A 431 10.61 1.78 -2.61
C HIS A 431 9.95 0.40 -2.65
N ALA A 432 8.61 0.32 -2.60
CA ALA A 432 7.89 -0.96 -2.54
C ALA A 432 8.27 -1.92 -3.67
N GLY A 433 8.45 -1.40 -4.90
CA GLY A 433 8.88 -2.21 -6.04
C GLY A 433 10.24 -2.88 -5.82
N LYS A 434 11.22 -2.13 -5.28
CA LYS A 434 12.54 -2.65 -4.94
C LYS A 434 12.48 -3.71 -3.84
N TYR A 435 11.75 -3.46 -2.76
CA TYR A 435 11.65 -4.42 -1.65
C TYR A 435 10.98 -5.74 -2.06
N LEU A 436 9.92 -5.67 -2.87
CA LEU A 436 9.26 -6.85 -3.41
C LEU A 436 10.18 -7.62 -4.34
N TYR A 437 10.89 -6.90 -5.20
CA TYR A 437 11.90 -7.48 -6.06
C TYR A 437 12.95 -8.21 -5.24
N ASP A 438 13.55 -7.59 -4.22
CA ASP A 438 14.54 -8.21 -3.34
C ASP A 438 13.99 -9.47 -2.62
N ALA A 439 12.70 -9.46 -2.27
CA ALA A 439 12.02 -10.57 -1.60
C ALA A 439 11.61 -11.75 -2.51
N ASN A 440 12.02 -11.73 -3.78
CA ASN A 440 11.67 -12.74 -4.80
C ASN A 440 10.19 -12.76 -5.17
N LEU A 441 9.61 -11.56 -5.29
CA LEU A 441 8.25 -11.35 -5.77
C LEU A 441 8.25 -10.53 -7.05
N THR A 442 7.20 -10.71 -7.86
CA THR A 442 7.04 -10.01 -9.14
C THR A 442 6.33 -8.69 -8.91
N THR A 443 6.98 -7.59 -9.26
CA THR A 443 6.39 -6.25 -9.30
C THR A 443 5.88 -5.95 -10.70
N VAL A 444 4.70 -5.33 -10.77
CA VAL A 444 4.11 -4.76 -11.99
C VAL A 444 3.64 -3.35 -11.67
N TYR A 445 3.71 -2.44 -12.64
CA TYR A 445 3.14 -1.10 -12.51
C TYR A 445 1.87 -0.97 -13.36
N VAL A 446 0.86 -0.27 -12.81
CA VAL A 446 -0.47 -0.13 -13.43
C VAL A 446 -0.98 1.30 -13.34
N SER A 447 -1.91 1.66 -14.22
CA SER A 447 -2.50 3.01 -14.23
C SER A 447 -3.72 3.15 -13.32
N ASP A 448 -4.52 2.07 -13.18
CA ASP A 448 -5.88 2.17 -12.64
C ASP A 448 -6.70 3.26 -13.34
N ASN A 449 -6.46 3.46 -14.64
CA ASN A 449 -7.03 4.57 -15.40
C ASN A 449 -8.56 4.61 -15.24
N PRO A 450 -9.14 5.76 -14.86
CA PRO A 450 -8.55 7.10 -14.95
C PRO A 450 -7.87 7.64 -13.68
N VAL A 451 -7.53 6.82 -12.68
CA VAL A 451 -6.81 7.30 -11.49
C VAL A 451 -5.46 7.92 -11.87
N LEU A 452 -4.64 7.19 -12.63
CA LEU A 452 -3.51 7.76 -13.36
C LEU A 452 -3.84 7.75 -14.85
N ASN A 453 -3.33 8.74 -15.59
CA ASN A 453 -3.44 8.75 -17.05
C ASN A 453 -2.65 7.57 -17.62
N ALA A 454 -3.33 6.56 -18.18
CA ALA A 454 -2.68 5.38 -18.74
C ALA A 454 -1.70 5.67 -19.88
N GLN A 455 -1.81 6.82 -20.54
CA GLN A 455 -0.78 7.30 -21.50
C GLN A 455 0.63 7.33 -20.88
N HIS A 456 0.74 7.47 -19.56
CA HIS A 456 2.01 7.61 -18.86
C HIS A 456 2.30 6.44 -17.91
N VAL A 457 1.64 5.28 -18.05
CA VAL A 457 1.86 4.12 -17.15
C VAL A 457 3.32 3.61 -17.18
N LEU A 458 4.03 3.76 -18.30
CA LEU A 458 5.46 3.44 -18.39
C LEU A 458 6.30 4.32 -17.45
N PHE A 459 5.85 5.54 -17.17
CA PHE A 459 6.53 6.43 -16.24
C PHE A 459 6.48 5.91 -14.80
N GLU A 460 5.47 5.13 -14.42
CA GLU A 460 5.45 4.43 -13.12
C GLU A 460 6.61 3.42 -13.02
N ALA A 461 6.92 2.70 -14.10
CA ALA A 461 8.09 1.83 -14.15
C ALA A 461 9.42 2.61 -14.12
N ALA A 462 9.48 3.76 -14.80
CA ALA A 462 10.63 4.68 -14.73
C ALA A 462 10.88 5.14 -13.29
N LYS A 463 9.82 5.51 -12.56
CA LYS A 463 9.88 5.85 -11.13
C LYS A 463 10.31 4.66 -10.28
N GLY A 464 9.83 3.45 -10.57
CA GLY A 464 10.34 2.23 -9.95
C GLY A 464 11.86 2.07 -10.08
N TYR A 465 12.41 2.34 -11.28
CA TYR A 465 13.86 2.38 -11.51
C TYR A 465 14.55 3.50 -10.73
N HIS A 466 13.97 4.69 -10.70
CA HIS A 466 14.47 5.79 -9.88
C HIS A 466 14.57 5.41 -8.40
N TYR A 467 13.61 4.63 -7.89
CA TYR A 467 13.55 4.18 -6.49
C TYR A 467 14.21 2.81 -6.22
N GLY A 468 15.06 2.34 -7.14
CA GLY A 468 16.04 1.28 -6.90
C GLY A 468 15.73 -0.06 -7.57
N LEU A 469 14.57 -0.21 -8.24
CA LEU A 469 14.27 -1.40 -9.03
C LEU A 469 15.27 -1.52 -10.20
N PRO A 470 15.88 -2.69 -10.45
CA PRO A 470 16.82 -2.83 -11.58
C PRO A 470 16.17 -2.50 -12.92
N TYR A 471 16.93 -1.90 -13.83
CA TYR A 471 16.45 -1.43 -15.14
C TYR A 471 15.65 -2.50 -15.91
N HIS A 472 16.18 -3.71 -16.03
CA HIS A 472 15.52 -4.81 -16.73
C HIS A 472 14.18 -5.21 -16.07
N ALA A 473 14.12 -5.17 -14.74
CA ALA A 473 12.93 -5.49 -13.97
C ALA A 473 11.88 -4.39 -14.10
N ALA A 474 12.29 -3.12 -14.11
CA ALA A 474 11.40 -1.99 -14.35
C ALA A 474 10.75 -2.06 -15.74
N LEU A 475 11.52 -2.26 -16.82
CA LEU A 475 10.93 -2.46 -18.15
C LEU A 475 10.02 -3.69 -18.21
N SER A 476 10.43 -4.81 -17.61
CA SER A 476 9.62 -6.03 -17.54
C SER A 476 8.29 -5.80 -16.80
N ALA A 477 8.25 -4.92 -15.80
CA ALA A 477 7.08 -4.63 -14.96
C ALA A 477 5.90 -4.00 -15.72
N VAL A 478 6.08 -3.61 -16.99
CA VAL A 478 5.00 -3.12 -17.87
C VAL A 478 5.01 -3.80 -19.26
N THR A 479 5.82 -4.84 -19.44
CA THR A 479 5.95 -5.59 -20.70
C THR A 479 5.81 -7.11 -20.49
N SER A 480 6.92 -7.82 -20.29
CA SER A 480 6.94 -9.29 -20.17
C SER A 480 6.23 -9.81 -18.93
N ALA A 481 6.36 -9.16 -17.77
CA ALA A 481 5.74 -9.62 -16.53
C ALA A 481 4.20 -9.59 -16.59
N PRO A 482 3.52 -8.48 -16.97
CA PRO A 482 2.07 -8.49 -17.14
C PRO A 482 1.63 -9.42 -18.27
N ALA A 483 2.39 -9.59 -19.37
CA ALA A 483 2.06 -10.56 -20.41
C ALA A 483 2.00 -11.99 -19.86
N GLU A 484 3.03 -12.40 -19.11
CA GLU A 484 3.07 -13.70 -18.44
C GLU A 484 1.90 -13.81 -17.47
N LEU A 485 1.67 -12.78 -16.64
CA LEU A 485 0.58 -12.74 -15.66
C LEU A 485 -0.81 -12.88 -16.29
N LEU A 486 -1.03 -12.35 -17.48
CA LEU A 486 -2.31 -12.48 -18.16
C LEU A 486 -2.41 -13.77 -19.01
N GLY A 487 -1.42 -14.66 -19.00
CA GLY A 487 -1.45 -15.89 -19.80
C GLY A 487 -1.03 -15.67 -21.26
N PHE A 488 -0.45 -14.51 -21.58
CA PHE A 488 0.02 -14.13 -22.92
C PHE A 488 1.54 -14.17 -23.09
N GLY A 489 2.30 -14.77 -22.16
CA GLY A 489 3.77 -14.79 -22.19
C GLY A 489 4.41 -15.42 -23.45
N LYS A 490 3.61 -16.10 -24.28
CA LYS A 490 4.02 -16.65 -25.58
C LYS A 490 3.60 -15.77 -26.78
N ARG A 491 2.77 -14.75 -26.56
CA ARG A 491 2.19 -13.90 -27.61
C ARG A 491 2.53 -12.43 -27.47
N LEU A 492 2.67 -11.93 -26.24
CA LEU A 492 2.88 -10.50 -25.94
C LEU A 492 4.10 -10.32 -25.02
N GLY A 493 4.53 -9.07 -24.88
CA GLY A 493 5.56 -8.67 -23.90
C GLY A 493 7.00 -8.95 -24.32
N LYS A 494 7.25 -9.45 -25.54
CA LYS A 494 8.60 -9.74 -26.07
C LYS A 494 8.67 -9.47 -27.58
N VAL A 495 9.83 -9.04 -28.06
CA VAL A 495 10.10 -8.82 -29.48
C VAL A 495 10.73 -10.09 -30.08
N LYS A 496 9.89 -11.08 -30.41
CA LYS A 496 10.33 -12.41 -30.89
C LYS A 496 9.49 -12.95 -32.03
N PRO A 497 10.06 -13.78 -32.94
CA PRO A 497 9.28 -14.46 -33.97
C PRO A 497 8.08 -15.23 -33.39
N GLY A 498 6.93 -15.09 -34.04
CA GLY A 498 5.67 -15.71 -33.63
C GLY A 498 4.89 -14.97 -32.55
N PHE A 499 5.42 -13.89 -31.96
CA PHE A 499 4.67 -13.02 -31.07
C PHE A 499 3.78 -12.08 -31.90
N ASP A 500 2.72 -11.54 -31.29
CA ASP A 500 1.88 -10.55 -31.93
C ASP A 500 2.72 -9.30 -32.26
N ALA A 501 2.48 -8.68 -33.41
CA ALA A 501 3.22 -7.50 -33.87
C ALA A 501 2.77 -6.21 -33.17
N ASP A 502 2.89 -6.19 -31.85
CA ASP A 502 2.61 -5.06 -30.98
C ASP A 502 3.94 -4.42 -30.57
N ILE A 503 4.33 -3.35 -31.24
CA ILE A 503 5.68 -2.77 -31.19
C ILE A 503 5.61 -1.26 -30.99
N VAL A 504 6.55 -0.72 -30.23
CA VAL A 504 6.70 0.73 -30.02
C VAL A 504 8.13 1.13 -30.34
N VAL A 505 8.28 2.16 -31.18
CA VAL A 505 9.55 2.87 -31.37
C VAL A 505 9.48 4.16 -30.56
N TRP A 506 10.50 4.40 -29.74
CA TRP A 506 10.56 5.51 -28.78
C TRP A 506 11.51 6.60 -29.29
N ASP A 507 11.24 7.85 -28.90
CA ASP A 507 12.14 8.97 -29.21
C ASP A 507 13.38 9.05 -28.29
N SER A 508 13.38 8.29 -27.21
CA SER A 508 14.39 8.24 -26.16
C SER A 508 14.31 6.88 -25.44
N ASP A 509 15.21 6.63 -24.47
CA ASP A 509 15.08 5.42 -23.64
C ASP A 509 13.70 5.40 -22.95
N PRO A 510 12.95 4.28 -22.99
CA PRO A 510 11.58 4.22 -22.48
C PRO A 510 11.44 4.56 -20.99
N LEU A 511 12.49 4.39 -20.17
CA LEU A 511 12.45 4.77 -18.75
C LEU A 511 12.84 6.24 -18.51
N SER A 512 13.07 7.05 -19.55
CA SER A 512 13.43 8.46 -19.41
C SER A 512 12.22 9.33 -19.04
N VAL A 513 12.50 10.43 -18.34
CA VAL A 513 11.51 11.50 -18.13
C VAL A 513 11.08 12.07 -19.48
N GLY A 514 9.77 12.10 -19.75
CA GLY A 514 9.20 12.58 -21.01
C GLY A 514 9.33 11.61 -22.21
N ALA A 515 9.75 10.36 -22.01
CA ALA A 515 9.84 9.39 -23.10
C ALA A 515 8.52 9.29 -23.88
N THR A 516 8.57 9.45 -25.20
CA THR A 516 7.38 9.53 -26.06
C THR A 516 7.51 8.56 -27.24
N PRO A 517 6.44 7.83 -27.61
CA PRO A 517 6.43 7.01 -28.81
C PRO A 517 6.59 7.85 -30.08
N ALA A 518 7.53 7.48 -30.94
CA ALA A 518 7.63 7.96 -32.31
C ALA A 518 6.61 7.25 -33.22
N GLN A 519 6.36 5.96 -32.99
CA GLN A 519 5.33 5.18 -33.68
C GLN A 519 4.93 3.95 -32.86
N VAL A 520 3.66 3.54 -32.99
CA VAL A 520 3.09 2.35 -32.35
C VAL A 520 2.46 1.47 -33.43
N TRP A 521 2.76 0.17 -33.38
CA TRP A 521 2.08 -0.86 -34.17
C TRP A 521 1.28 -1.76 -33.24
N ILE A 522 0.06 -2.10 -33.67
CA ILE A 522 -0.78 -3.11 -33.01
C ILE A 522 -1.21 -4.11 -34.07
N ASP A 523 -0.96 -5.39 -33.83
CA ASP A 523 -1.14 -6.47 -34.80
C ASP A 523 -0.51 -6.12 -36.17
N GLY A 524 0.66 -5.47 -36.16
CA GLY A 524 1.42 -5.09 -37.35
C GLY A 524 0.91 -3.87 -38.12
N THR A 525 -0.17 -3.24 -37.66
CA THR A 525 -0.73 -2.02 -38.26
C THR A 525 -0.24 -0.79 -37.51
N ALA A 526 0.36 0.18 -38.21
CA ALA A 526 0.74 1.47 -37.64
C ALA A 526 -0.51 2.22 -37.12
N GLN A 527 -0.42 2.77 -35.92
CA GLN A 527 -1.54 3.44 -35.27
C GLN A 527 -1.61 4.94 -35.59
N PHE A 528 -0.48 5.53 -36.02
CA PHE A 528 -0.40 6.93 -36.41
C PHE A 528 0.09 7.05 -37.85
N GLU A 529 -0.70 7.69 -38.72
CA GLU A 529 -0.28 7.92 -40.10
C GLU A 529 0.82 9.00 -40.19
N ASN A 530 0.64 10.08 -39.45
CA ASN A 530 1.55 11.23 -39.39
C ASN A 530 1.84 11.59 -37.93
N PRO A 531 2.58 10.73 -37.20
CA PRO A 531 2.90 11.00 -35.79
C PRO A 531 3.72 12.29 -35.67
N VAL A 532 3.42 13.09 -34.65
CA VAL A 532 4.29 14.22 -34.29
C VAL A 532 5.56 13.66 -33.66
N GLU A 533 6.69 13.85 -34.33
CA GLU A 533 8.01 13.53 -33.77
C GLU A 533 8.59 14.74 -33.03
N LEU A 534 9.02 14.54 -31.79
CA LEU A 534 9.76 15.52 -31.03
C LEU A 534 11.24 15.52 -31.44
N SER A 535 11.84 16.69 -31.55
CA SER A 535 13.24 16.86 -31.92
C SER A 535 14.14 16.72 -30.70
N LYS A 536 14.25 15.50 -30.18
CA LYS A 536 15.16 15.16 -29.07
C LYS A 536 16.52 14.70 -29.58
N SER A 537 17.56 14.95 -28.79
CA SER A 537 18.89 14.37 -29.01
C SER A 537 18.77 12.85 -29.00
N THR A 538 19.29 12.17 -30.02
CA THR A 538 19.38 10.69 -30.04
C THR A 538 20.41 10.24 -29.00
N VAL A 539 19.93 9.98 -27.79
CA VAL A 539 20.71 9.36 -26.72
C VAL A 539 20.48 7.86 -26.77
N GLY A 540 21.56 7.08 -26.63
CA GLY A 540 21.45 5.62 -26.51
C GLY A 540 20.68 5.20 -25.26
N PRO A 541 20.44 3.89 -25.07
CA PRO A 541 19.79 3.40 -23.85
C PRO A 541 20.50 3.89 -22.58
N ILE A 542 19.74 4.07 -21.51
CA ILE A 542 20.28 4.39 -20.19
C ILE A 542 21.25 3.27 -19.81
N VAL A 543 22.49 3.63 -19.50
CA VAL A 543 23.46 2.72 -18.90
C VAL A 543 23.22 2.76 -17.39
N PRO A 544 22.69 1.70 -16.77
CA PRO A 544 22.35 1.74 -15.36
C PRO A 544 23.60 1.93 -14.51
N ASN A 545 23.57 2.91 -13.61
CA ASN A 545 24.62 3.08 -12.61
C ASN A 545 24.23 2.28 -11.36
N GLU A 546 24.80 1.07 -11.22
CA GLU A 546 24.52 0.18 -10.09
C GLU A 546 24.81 0.83 -8.73
N ALA A 547 25.75 1.77 -8.64
CA ALA A 547 26.04 2.49 -7.40
C ALA A 547 24.89 3.42 -6.94
N LEU A 548 23.95 3.75 -7.83
CA LEU A 548 22.76 4.55 -7.53
C LEU A 548 21.52 3.70 -7.23
N ALA A 549 21.62 2.37 -7.31
CA ALA A 549 20.55 1.45 -6.93
C ALA A 549 20.38 1.35 -5.41
N ASP A 550 21.45 1.61 -4.63
CA ASP A 550 21.41 1.71 -3.18
C ASP A 550 20.99 3.12 -2.77
N ILE A 551 19.69 3.29 -2.46
CA ILE A 551 19.12 4.58 -2.10
C ILE A 551 19.11 4.74 -0.59
N ILE A 552 19.66 5.86 -0.12
CA ILE A 552 19.60 6.24 1.28
C ILE A 552 18.25 6.93 1.50
N GLU A 553 17.37 6.25 2.23
CA GLU A 553 16.01 6.73 2.44
C GLU A 553 15.94 7.84 3.49
N GLU A 554 16.73 7.76 4.56
CA GLU A 554 16.70 8.71 5.66
C GLU A 554 17.96 9.59 5.64
N PRO A 555 17.83 10.94 5.57
CA PRO A 555 18.96 11.83 5.57
C PRO A 555 19.58 11.98 6.97
N THR A 556 20.81 12.47 7.01
CA THR A 556 21.43 12.96 8.26
C THR A 556 21.43 14.48 8.27
N GLU A 557 21.04 15.08 9.39
CA GLU A 557 21.03 16.54 9.57
C GLU A 557 22.42 17.09 9.92
N ILE A 558 23.01 17.86 9.00
CA ILE A 558 24.37 18.40 9.10
C ILE A 558 24.35 19.92 9.12
N GLN A 559 25.07 20.53 10.05
CA GLN A 559 25.14 21.99 10.19
C GLN A 559 26.08 22.64 9.16
N ASP A 560 27.30 22.11 9.06
CA ASP A 560 28.35 22.57 8.15
C ASP A 560 28.81 21.42 7.26
N VAL A 561 28.74 21.59 5.94
CA VAL A 561 29.07 20.55 4.94
C VAL A 561 29.74 21.17 3.72
N VAL A 562 30.72 20.45 3.17
CA VAL A 562 31.36 20.78 1.89
C VAL A 562 30.89 19.77 0.84
N PHE A 563 30.39 20.27 -0.29
CA PHE A 563 30.10 19.46 -1.48
C PHE A 563 31.18 19.70 -2.52
N HIS A 564 31.79 18.62 -2.99
CA HIS A 564 32.77 18.63 -4.06
C HIS A 564 32.15 18.09 -5.35
N GLY A 565 32.72 18.46 -6.49
CA GLY A 565 32.29 17.90 -7.77
C GLY A 565 31.02 18.51 -8.36
N ILE A 566 30.68 19.76 -7.99
CA ILE A 566 29.54 20.48 -8.57
C ILE A 566 29.93 20.95 -9.97
N THR A 567 29.25 20.43 -10.98
CA THR A 567 29.48 20.73 -12.40
C THR A 567 28.55 21.83 -12.91
N LYS A 568 27.35 21.96 -12.32
CA LYS A 568 26.37 23.01 -12.66
C LYS A 568 25.76 23.68 -11.43
N VAL A 569 25.65 25.00 -11.50
CA VAL A 569 24.94 25.85 -10.53
C VAL A 569 23.81 26.57 -11.25
N LEU A 570 22.57 26.35 -10.82
CA LEU A 570 21.34 26.85 -11.46
C LEU A 570 20.46 27.60 -10.43
N LEU A 571 21.06 28.53 -9.69
CA LEU A 571 20.36 29.33 -8.66
C LEU A 571 19.72 30.60 -9.23
N SER A 572 20.40 31.27 -10.16
CA SER A 572 19.93 32.46 -10.85
C SER A 572 20.49 32.52 -12.26
N ASP A 573 19.92 33.37 -13.12
CA ASP A 573 20.34 33.48 -14.52
C ASP A 573 21.76 34.09 -14.64
N ASP A 574 22.20 34.86 -13.63
CA ASP A 574 23.54 35.46 -13.53
C ASP A 574 24.58 34.54 -12.85
N GLU A 575 24.14 33.48 -12.16
CA GLU A 575 24.99 32.50 -11.45
C GLU A 575 25.06 31.14 -12.18
N ILE A 576 24.84 31.12 -13.50
CA ILE A 576 25.12 29.95 -14.33
C ILE A 576 26.64 29.81 -14.48
N LEU A 577 27.25 29.18 -13.48
CA LEU A 577 28.65 28.78 -13.54
C LEU A 577 28.72 27.39 -14.18
N GLU A 578 28.81 27.34 -15.51
CA GLU A 578 29.30 26.14 -16.19
C GLU A 578 30.81 26.11 -16.04
N SER A 579 31.31 25.09 -15.34
CA SER A 579 32.74 24.98 -15.11
C SER A 579 33.45 24.77 -16.46
N ASN A 580 34.39 25.66 -16.81
CA ASN A 580 35.36 25.45 -17.89
C ASN A 580 36.33 24.31 -17.51
N ASP A 581 35.81 23.07 -17.46
CA ASP A 581 36.50 21.81 -17.13
C ASP A 581 37.05 21.63 -15.70
N LYS A 582 36.58 22.41 -14.72
CA LYS A 582 36.98 22.24 -13.30
C LYS A 582 35.78 22.29 -12.35
N PRO A 583 35.35 21.14 -11.79
CA PRO A 583 34.26 21.10 -10.83
C PRO A 583 34.44 22.10 -9.68
N LEU A 584 33.33 22.66 -9.21
CA LEU A 584 33.27 23.64 -8.14
C LEU A 584 33.02 22.95 -6.80
N ASP A 585 33.53 23.58 -5.75
CA ASP A 585 33.19 23.25 -4.37
C ASP A 585 32.10 24.21 -3.88
N VAL A 586 31.19 23.69 -3.06
CA VAL A 586 30.14 24.47 -2.39
C VAL A 586 30.24 24.24 -0.90
N PHE A 587 30.42 25.33 -0.14
CA PHE A 587 30.41 25.27 1.31
C PHE A 587 29.08 25.80 1.86
N VAL A 588 28.47 24.99 2.71
CA VAL A 588 27.26 25.31 3.43
C VAL A 588 27.58 25.40 4.91
N SER A 589 27.18 26.51 5.53
CA SER A 589 27.34 26.73 6.97
C SER A 589 26.05 27.19 7.62
N GLY A 590 25.74 26.61 8.79
CA GLY A 590 24.50 26.89 9.51
C GLY A 590 23.26 26.72 8.63
N GLY A 591 23.25 25.69 7.77
CA GLY A 591 22.14 25.39 6.86
C GLY A 591 22.02 26.30 5.64
N LYS A 592 22.98 27.20 5.39
CA LYS A 592 22.94 28.17 4.29
C LYS A 592 24.17 28.09 3.41
N ILE A 593 23.99 28.35 2.10
CA ILE A 593 25.12 28.47 1.17
C ILE A 593 25.98 29.65 1.59
N ALA A 594 27.20 29.37 2.02
CA ALA A 594 28.18 30.37 2.44
C ALA A 594 28.98 30.89 1.24
N CYS A 595 29.43 29.99 0.36
CA CYS A 595 30.18 30.32 -0.85
C CYS A 595 30.11 29.20 -1.91
N ILE A 596 30.41 29.57 -3.16
CA ILE A 596 30.45 28.69 -4.34
C ILE A 596 31.76 28.97 -5.10
N GLY A 597 32.55 27.95 -5.40
CA GLY A 597 33.82 28.08 -6.13
C GLY A 597 35.03 28.41 -5.24
N PRO A 598 35.98 29.29 -5.66
CA PRO A 598 37.24 29.51 -4.95
C PRO A 598 37.04 30.25 -3.62
N CYS A 599 36.68 29.49 -2.59
CA CYS A 599 36.41 29.94 -1.24
C CYS A 599 37.67 30.05 -0.35
N SER A 600 38.88 29.99 -0.93
CA SER A 600 40.16 29.62 -0.27
C SER A 600 40.39 30.09 1.18
N SER A 601 40.20 31.37 1.52
CA SER A 601 40.42 31.86 2.89
C SER A 601 39.33 31.49 3.90
N GLU A 602 38.07 31.44 3.47
CA GLU A 602 36.92 31.05 4.30
C GLU A 602 36.81 29.52 4.39
N TYR A 603 37.15 28.85 3.28
CA TYR A 603 37.25 27.42 3.13
C TYR A 603 38.38 26.79 3.93
N ASP A 604 39.58 27.37 3.99
CA ASP A 604 40.66 26.79 4.81
C ASP A 604 40.33 26.81 6.32
N ALA A 605 39.54 27.79 6.76
CA ALA A 605 39.06 27.89 8.14
C ALA A 605 37.83 26.97 8.38
N ALA A 606 36.92 26.91 7.41
CA ALA A 606 35.68 26.13 7.48
C ALA A 606 35.88 24.62 7.20
N ALA A 607 36.70 24.22 6.23
CA ALA A 607 37.05 22.83 5.94
C ALA A 607 37.88 22.18 7.07
N LYS A 608 38.56 22.99 7.91
CA LYS A 608 39.11 22.51 9.19
C LYS A 608 38.05 22.25 10.26
N ALA A 609 36.87 22.86 10.14
CA ALA A 609 35.77 22.80 11.12
C ALA A 609 34.63 21.84 10.70
N ALA A 610 34.29 21.79 9.41
CA ALA A 610 33.31 20.91 8.83
C ALA A 610 33.85 19.47 8.82
N LYS A 611 33.14 18.55 9.47
CA LYS A 611 33.54 17.14 9.58
C LYS A 611 33.03 16.29 8.42
N VAL A 612 32.26 16.88 7.51
CA VAL A 612 31.41 16.20 6.54
C VAL A 612 31.67 16.75 5.15
N HIS A 613 32.12 15.85 4.27
CA HIS A 613 32.42 16.11 2.87
C HIS A 613 31.63 15.13 2.00
N VAL A 614 30.97 15.67 0.97
CA VAL A 614 30.18 14.90 0.01
C VAL A 614 30.84 15.00 -1.35
N GLU A 615 31.30 13.87 -1.88
CA GLU A 615 31.90 13.78 -3.21
C GLU A 615 30.82 13.47 -4.25
N LEU A 616 30.76 14.28 -5.29
CA LEU A 616 29.83 14.11 -6.42
C LEU A 616 30.63 13.92 -7.70
N SER A 617 30.12 13.11 -8.63
CA SER A 617 30.76 12.92 -9.94
C SER A 617 30.20 13.89 -10.99
N ASN A 618 28.93 14.25 -10.85
CA ASN A 618 28.21 15.19 -11.70
C ASN A 618 27.19 15.97 -10.84
N GLY A 619 27.69 16.82 -9.95
CA GLY A 619 26.88 17.53 -8.97
C GLY A 619 26.12 18.72 -9.53
N TYR A 620 24.83 18.83 -9.23
CA TYR A 620 23.97 19.97 -9.55
C TYR A 620 23.58 20.70 -8.26
N LEU A 621 23.69 22.03 -8.25
CA LEU A 621 23.16 22.90 -7.22
C LEU A 621 22.00 23.73 -7.78
N THR A 622 20.78 23.55 -7.25
CA THR A 622 19.57 24.23 -7.75
C THR A 622 18.78 24.88 -6.61
N ASN A 623 17.85 25.77 -6.97
CA ASN A 623 16.83 26.22 -6.02
C ASN A 623 15.98 25.05 -5.56
N SER A 624 15.47 25.13 -4.33
CA SER A 624 14.43 24.21 -3.87
C SER A 624 13.07 24.52 -4.50
N PHE A 625 12.25 23.48 -4.62
CA PHE A 625 10.93 23.52 -5.21
C PHE A 625 9.89 24.13 -4.25
N THR A 626 8.75 24.54 -4.82
CA THR A 626 7.59 25.04 -4.08
C THR A 626 6.35 24.22 -4.46
N GLY A 627 5.79 23.49 -3.50
CA GLY A 627 4.51 22.81 -3.65
C GLY A 627 3.39 23.83 -3.55
N VAL A 628 2.50 23.86 -4.53
CA VAL A 628 1.38 24.81 -4.58
C VAL A 628 0.11 24.09 -5.03
N ALA A 629 -1.04 24.49 -4.47
CA ALA A 629 -2.31 23.77 -4.58
C ALA A 629 -2.29 22.45 -3.78
N GLY A 630 -3.09 21.45 -4.20
CA GLY A 630 -3.36 20.28 -3.39
C GLY A 630 -3.93 20.64 -2.00
N THR A 631 -3.72 19.74 -1.04
CA THR A 631 -4.09 19.89 0.37
C THR A 631 -2.88 19.86 1.30
N ILE A 632 -1.68 19.99 0.74
CA ILE A 632 -0.41 19.89 1.47
C ILE A 632 -0.41 20.81 2.68
N GLY A 633 -0.08 20.28 3.87
CA GLY A 633 -0.09 21.04 5.11
C GLY A 633 -1.47 21.43 5.66
N LEU A 634 -2.56 20.96 5.06
CA LEU A 634 -3.94 21.13 5.54
C LEU A 634 -4.60 19.81 5.96
N ASN A 635 -4.02 18.67 5.58
CA ASN A 635 -4.45 17.34 6.00
C ASN A 635 -3.30 16.31 5.98
N ASP A 636 -3.56 15.10 6.49
CA ASP A 636 -2.67 13.95 6.37
C ASP A 636 -3.17 12.88 5.38
N ILE A 637 -4.48 12.62 5.34
CA ILE A 637 -5.10 11.58 4.50
C ILE A 637 -6.37 12.15 3.84
N ASP A 638 -6.43 12.14 2.51
CA ASP A 638 -7.43 12.94 1.77
C ASP A 638 -8.87 12.48 1.99
N GLY A 639 -9.08 11.17 2.05
CA GLY A 639 -10.37 10.54 2.29
C GLY A 639 -10.79 10.43 3.77
N GLU A 640 -9.99 10.93 4.72
CA GLU A 640 -10.28 10.79 6.15
C GLU A 640 -10.56 12.14 6.83
N ASP A 641 -11.83 12.41 7.07
CA ASP A 641 -12.33 13.66 7.65
C ASP A 641 -11.65 14.05 8.98
N VAL A 642 -11.24 13.08 9.81
CA VAL A 642 -10.58 13.36 11.10
C VAL A 642 -9.13 13.86 10.94
N THR A 643 -8.49 13.52 9.83
CA THR A 643 -7.14 14.00 9.49
C THR A 643 -7.17 15.31 8.73
N ASP A 644 -8.38 15.80 8.46
CA ASP A 644 -8.64 16.89 7.55
C ASP A 644 -9.00 18.19 8.27
N ASN A 645 -8.79 19.32 7.60
CA ASN A 645 -9.24 20.63 8.09
C ASN A 645 -10.65 21.01 7.61
N GLY A 646 -11.23 20.24 6.68
CA GLY A 646 -12.60 20.39 6.21
C GLY A 646 -12.78 21.53 5.20
N PRO A 647 -13.36 21.26 4.02
CA PRO A 647 -13.72 22.31 3.06
C PRO A 647 -14.96 23.11 3.53
N ASN A 648 -14.97 24.43 3.32
CA ASN A 648 -16.10 25.32 3.60
C ASN A 648 -16.48 26.17 2.37
N PRO A 649 -17.62 25.88 1.70
CA PRO A 649 -17.97 26.57 0.46
C PRO A 649 -18.66 27.93 0.65
N VAL A 650 -18.95 28.35 1.90
CA VAL A 650 -19.75 29.56 2.17
C VAL A 650 -18.94 30.65 2.87
N ALA A 651 -18.11 30.27 3.83
CA ALA A 651 -17.35 31.24 4.62
C ALA A 651 -15.99 31.50 3.99
N PHE A 652 -15.66 32.79 3.87
CA PHE A 652 -14.31 33.20 3.54
C PHE A 652 -13.36 32.79 4.67
N SER A 653 -12.40 31.92 4.36
CA SER A 653 -11.51 31.29 5.34
C SER A 653 -10.04 31.59 5.04
N ARG A 654 -9.16 31.36 6.02
CA ARG A 654 -7.72 31.59 5.84
C ARG A 654 -7.00 30.28 6.06
N ALA A 655 -6.21 29.84 5.09
CA ALA A 655 -5.52 28.56 5.17
C ALA A 655 -4.54 28.50 6.35
N VAL A 656 -3.96 29.65 6.72
CA VAL A 656 -3.02 29.75 7.86
C VAL A 656 -3.62 29.27 9.17
N ASP A 657 -4.93 29.47 9.36
CA ASP A 657 -5.65 29.10 10.59
C ASP A 657 -5.95 27.58 10.63
N GLY A 658 -5.79 26.87 9.51
CA GLY A 658 -5.99 25.43 9.38
C GLY A 658 -4.72 24.62 9.12
N LEU A 659 -3.54 25.25 9.14
CA LEU A 659 -2.27 24.57 8.87
C LEU A 659 -1.97 23.50 9.93
N ARG A 660 -1.65 22.30 9.44
CA ARG A 660 -1.13 21.15 10.20
C ARG A 660 0.23 20.79 9.64
N LEU A 661 1.27 21.15 10.41
CA LEU A 661 2.66 20.89 10.03
C LEU A 661 3.14 19.56 10.65
N ASP A 662 4.36 19.14 10.34
CA ASP A 662 4.93 17.84 10.77
C ASP A 662 4.12 16.60 10.30
N SER A 663 3.53 16.68 9.11
CA SER A 663 2.82 15.55 8.49
C SER A 663 3.76 14.66 7.67
N LYS A 664 3.33 13.42 7.40
CA LYS A 664 4.06 12.50 6.51
C LYS A 664 4.28 13.13 5.13
N LYS A 665 3.25 13.78 4.58
CA LYS A 665 3.29 14.48 3.29
C LYS A 665 4.36 15.58 3.26
N LEU A 666 4.44 16.39 4.32
CA LEU A 666 5.38 17.49 4.42
C LEU A 666 6.83 17.04 4.64
N ASN A 667 7.03 16.01 5.46
CA ASN A 667 8.36 15.42 5.68
C ASN A 667 8.92 14.82 4.38
N VAL A 668 8.07 14.13 3.61
CA VAL A 668 8.39 13.67 2.27
C VAL A 668 8.68 14.83 1.32
N ALA A 669 7.82 15.85 1.28
CA ALA A 669 8.04 17.02 0.44
C ALA A 669 9.42 17.64 0.70
N ALA A 670 9.79 17.84 1.97
CA ALA A 670 11.10 18.36 2.35
C ALA A 670 12.25 17.44 1.90
N LYS A 671 12.11 16.12 2.05
CA LYS A 671 13.11 15.11 1.60
C LYS A 671 13.38 15.20 0.10
N TYR A 672 12.36 15.45 -0.70
CA TYR A 672 12.43 15.54 -2.16
C TYR A 672 12.60 16.96 -2.71
N GLY A 673 13.12 17.87 -1.87
CA GLY A 673 13.50 19.21 -2.32
C GLY A 673 12.35 20.21 -2.40
N VAL A 674 11.13 19.83 -2.03
CA VAL A 674 9.99 20.75 -1.87
C VAL A 674 10.02 21.33 -0.47
N THR A 675 10.77 22.42 -0.29
CA THR A 675 11.01 23.00 1.04
C THR A 675 9.97 24.06 1.42
N LYS A 676 9.09 24.43 0.48
CA LYS A 676 8.09 25.50 0.62
C LYS A 676 6.74 24.96 0.15
N GLY A 677 5.70 25.23 0.92
CA GLY A 677 4.31 24.93 0.60
C GLY A 677 3.48 26.19 0.48
N ILE A 678 2.53 26.20 -0.46
CA ILE A 678 1.50 27.22 -0.60
C ILE A 678 0.15 26.53 -0.74
N SER A 679 -0.69 26.65 0.28
CA SER A 679 -1.97 25.95 0.32
C SER A 679 -3.11 26.93 0.50
N ALA A 680 -4.13 26.78 -0.33
CA ALA A 680 -5.40 27.50 -0.23
C ALA A 680 -6.41 26.68 0.57
N PRO A 681 -7.49 27.29 1.11
CA PRO A 681 -8.49 26.56 1.88
C PRO A 681 -9.07 25.39 1.09
N LYS A 682 -9.12 24.21 1.70
CA LYS A 682 -9.26 22.92 1.01
C LYS A 682 -10.38 22.89 -0.06
N LEU A 683 -10.03 22.27 -1.19
CA LEU A 683 -10.89 21.88 -2.29
C LEU A 683 -10.98 20.34 -2.36
N LEU A 684 -12.12 19.74 -2.04
CA LEU A 684 -12.43 18.33 -2.41
C LEU A 684 -13.95 18.11 -2.49
N GLY A 685 -14.36 17.17 -3.35
CA GLY A 685 -15.73 16.65 -3.39
C GLY A 685 -16.80 17.66 -3.84
N GLY A 686 -16.50 18.52 -4.81
CA GLY A 686 -17.46 19.52 -5.33
C GLY A 686 -17.64 20.74 -4.42
N LYS A 687 -16.63 21.07 -3.63
CA LYS A 687 -16.55 22.24 -2.75
C LYS A 687 -15.44 23.16 -3.24
N SER A 688 -15.53 24.46 -2.99
CA SER A 688 -14.66 25.49 -3.59
C SER A 688 -13.58 26.02 -2.64
N HIS A 689 -12.43 26.41 -3.18
CA HIS A 689 -11.56 27.36 -2.51
C HIS A 689 -12.32 28.68 -2.33
N HIS A 690 -12.46 29.15 -1.10
CA HIS A 690 -13.07 30.46 -0.80
C HIS A 690 -12.33 31.10 0.38
N GLY A 691 -11.29 31.86 0.09
CA GLY A 691 -10.43 32.40 1.15
C GLY A 691 -9.01 32.79 0.75
N THR A 692 -8.09 32.88 1.70
CA THR A 692 -6.66 33.18 1.46
C THR A 692 -5.76 31.97 1.62
N SER A 693 -4.74 31.85 0.75
CA SER A 693 -3.69 30.84 0.88
C SER A 693 -2.58 31.27 1.84
N ALA A 694 -1.93 30.31 2.47
CA ALA A 694 -0.77 30.51 3.33
C ALA A 694 0.49 29.94 2.69
N GLY A 695 1.58 30.68 2.77
CA GLY A 695 2.93 30.24 2.43
C GLY A 695 3.71 29.83 3.67
N PHE A 696 4.22 28.60 3.68
CA PHE A 696 4.88 28.00 4.84
C PHE A 696 6.07 27.08 4.45
N LEU A 697 6.91 26.73 5.43
CA LEU A 697 8.03 25.81 5.25
C LEU A 697 7.58 24.37 5.51
N THR A 698 7.90 23.46 4.60
CA THR A 698 7.48 22.05 4.72
C THR A 698 8.19 21.30 5.84
N ALA A 699 9.43 21.69 6.15
CA ALA A 699 10.20 21.11 7.25
C ALA A 699 9.85 21.67 8.65
N ALA A 700 8.97 22.67 8.73
CA ALA A 700 8.59 23.25 10.02
C ALA A 700 7.74 22.26 10.83
N ARG A 701 7.94 22.23 12.16
CA ARG A 701 7.20 21.30 13.03
C ARG A 701 5.87 21.85 13.51
N THR A 702 5.80 23.16 13.69
CA THR A 702 4.59 23.84 14.17
C THR A 702 4.52 25.23 13.57
N VAL A 703 3.30 25.77 13.44
CA VAL A 703 3.09 27.16 12.99
C VAL A 703 3.71 28.21 13.91
N ALA A 704 4.02 27.84 15.16
CA ALA A 704 4.67 28.73 16.14
C ALA A 704 6.18 28.86 15.93
N GLU A 705 6.79 28.01 15.10
CA GLU A 705 8.22 28.08 14.81
C GLU A 705 8.54 29.36 14.01
N LYS A 706 9.65 30.02 14.38
CA LYS A 706 10.04 31.28 13.77
C LYS A 706 10.33 31.09 12.28
N GLY A 707 9.56 31.76 11.43
CA GLY A 707 9.70 31.67 9.97
C GLY A 707 9.00 30.46 9.35
N ALA A 708 8.26 29.66 10.14
CA ALA A 708 7.44 28.56 9.61
C ALA A 708 6.41 29.04 8.61
N ILE A 709 5.80 30.21 8.86
CA ILE A 709 4.91 30.91 7.93
C ILE A 709 5.68 32.10 7.38
N PHE A 710 5.90 32.12 6.06
CA PHE A 710 6.54 33.26 5.38
C PHE A 710 5.50 34.25 4.83
N ASP A 711 4.27 33.80 4.59
CA ASP A 711 3.14 34.66 4.25
C ASP A 711 1.83 34.04 4.74
N ALA A 712 1.06 34.76 5.56
CA ALA A 712 -0.18 34.26 6.14
C ALA A 712 -1.40 34.43 5.22
N ASP A 713 -1.34 35.35 4.25
CA ASP A 713 -2.46 35.75 3.40
C ASP A 713 -1.96 36.08 1.97
N LEU A 714 -1.27 35.11 1.36
CA LEU A 714 -0.49 35.26 0.14
C LEU A 714 -1.34 35.66 -1.09
N ALA A 715 -2.44 34.95 -1.32
CA ALA A 715 -3.34 35.16 -2.45
C ALA A 715 -4.78 34.88 -2.05
N VAL A 716 -5.73 35.54 -2.72
CA VAL A 716 -7.18 35.34 -2.53
C VAL A 716 -7.68 34.35 -3.57
N HIS A 717 -8.32 33.27 -3.16
CA HIS A 717 -8.73 32.16 -4.01
C HIS A 717 -10.25 32.07 -4.17
N TYR A 718 -10.68 31.84 -5.42
CA TYR A 718 -12.03 31.40 -5.77
C TYR A 718 -11.98 30.26 -6.80
N THR A 719 -12.82 29.25 -6.62
CA THR A 719 -13.01 28.18 -7.60
C THR A 719 -14.19 28.48 -8.52
N LEU A 720 -13.96 28.41 -9.83
CA LEU A 720 -14.94 28.74 -10.87
C LEU A 720 -14.94 27.68 -12.01
N ASP A 721 -14.65 26.43 -11.66
CA ASP A 721 -14.66 25.26 -12.54
C ASP A 721 -15.89 24.37 -12.28
N LEU A 722 -15.92 23.18 -12.91
CA LEU A 722 -17.02 22.23 -12.82
C LEU A 722 -17.40 21.86 -11.38
N SER A 723 -16.45 21.84 -10.44
CA SER A 723 -16.67 21.49 -9.04
C SER A 723 -17.56 22.50 -8.31
N SER A 724 -17.58 23.76 -8.76
CA SER A 724 -18.35 24.86 -8.17
C SER A 724 -19.82 24.91 -8.60
N ARG A 725 -20.23 24.10 -9.59
CA ARG A 725 -21.60 24.14 -10.15
C ARG A 725 -22.69 23.70 -9.18
N SER A 726 -22.33 23.00 -8.11
CA SER A 726 -23.22 22.68 -6.99
C SER A 726 -23.69 23.94 -6.23
N LEU A 727 -22.93 25.03 -6.29
CA LEU A 727 -23.18 26.29 -5.57
C LEU A 727 -23.94 27.32 -6.42
N GLY A 728 -23.89 27.21 -7.74
CA GLY A 728 -24.55 28.13 -8.67
C GLY A 728 -24.11 27.93 -10.12
N SER A 729 -24.81 28.60 -11.05
CA SER A 729 -24.37 28.62 -12.46
C SER A 729 -23.09 29.44 -12.63
N TYR A 730 -22.28 29.15 -13.66
CA TYR A 730 -21.12 29.98 -13.99
C TYR A 730 -21.49 31.46 -14.13
N SER A 731 -22.57 31.77 -14.84
CA SER A 731 -23.06 33.15 -14.99
C SER A 731 -23.29 33.84 -13.64
N GLN A 732 -23.85 33.12 -12.67
CA GLN A 732 -24.07 33.62 -11.31
C GLN A 732 -22.75 33.78 -10.55
N LEU A 733 -21.86 32.80 -10.59
CA LEU A 733 -20.60 32.81 -9.84
C LEU A 733 -19.65 33.91 -10.34
N PHE A 734 -19.46 34.01 -11.67
CA PHE A 734 -18.68 35.09 -12.28
C PHE A 734 -19.34 36.46 -12.03
N GLY A 735 -20.68 36.56 -12.12
CA GLY A 735 -21.42 37.78 -11.81
C GLY A 735 -21.29 38.22 -10.34
N LEU A 736 -21.23 37.25 -9.41
CA LEU A 736 -21.01 37.49 -7.99
C LEU A 736 -19.59 37.98 -7.72
N LEU A 737 -18.58 37.36 -8.33
CA LEU A 737 -17.19 37.81 -8.24
C LEU A 737 -17.05 39.27 -8.70
N ARG A 738 -17.61 39.61 -9.87
CA ARG A 738 -17.63 40.99 -10.38
C ARG A 738 -18.27 41.95 -9.37
N SER A 739 -19.45 41.61 -8.87
CA SER A 739 -20.18 42.45 -7.91
C SER A 739 -19.38 42.68 -6.63
N LYS A 740 -18.72 41.63 -6.11
CA LYS A 740 -17.87 41.71 -4.91
C LYS A 740 -16.65 42.60 -5.13
N LEU A 741 -15.97 42.49 -6.28
CA LEU A 741 -14.83 43.34 -6.63
C LEU A 741 -15.22 44.82 -6.72
N LEU A 742 -16.34 45.13 -7.41
CA LEU A 742 -16.85 46.50 -7.52
C LEU A 742 -17.30 47.07 -6.16
N ALA A 743 -17.93 46.25 -5.32
CA ALA A 743 -18.30 46.63 -3.97
C ALA A 743 -17.08 46.89 -3.07
N ALA A 744 -15.99 46.13 -3.24
CA ALA A 744 -14.73 46.37 -2.54
C ALA A 744 -14.08 47.69 -2.98
N ALA A 745 -14.20 48.04 -4.27
CA ALA A 745 -13.65 49.28 -4.80
C ALA A 745 -14.46 50.54 -4.43
N SER A 746 -15.78 50.43 -4.25
CA SER A 746 -16.64 51.57 -3.93
C SER A 746 -16.67 51.97 -2.45
N LYS A 747 -16.12 51.13 -1.57
CA LYS A 747 -16.04 51.42 -0.13
C LYS A 747 -14.73 52.13 0.21
N ASP A 748 -14.82 53.44 0.43
CA ASP A 748 -13.68 54.27 0.88
C ASP A 748 -13.19 53.92 2.29
N LYS A 749 -14.05 53.33 3.12
CA LYS A 749 -13.68 52.89 4.46
C LYS A 749 -13.01 51.52 4.40
N PRO A 750 -11.85 51.33 5.05
CA PRO A 750 -11.29 50.01 5.31
C PRO A 750 -12.35 49.13 5.98
N ALA A 751 -12.38 47.84 5.63
CA ALA A 751 -13.21 46.88 6.34
C ALA A 751 -12.89 46.89 7.85
N GLU A 752 -13.92 46.73 8.69
CA GLU A 752 -13.76 46.70 10.15
C GLU A 752 -12.89 45.52 10.60
N ASP A 753 -13.11 44.35 9.99
CA ASP A 753 -12.28 43.17 10.17
C ASP A 753 -11.22 43.09 9.04
N PRO A 754 -9.91 43.22 9.36
CA PRO A 754 -8.82 43.18 8.38
C PRO A 754 -8.61 41.81 7.71
N PHE A 755 -9.26 40.77 8.23
CA PHE A 755 -9.22 39.40 7.72
C PHE A 755 -10.47 39.01 6.91
N SER A 756 -11.47 39.89 6.86
CA SER A 756 -12.71 39.64 6.11
C SER A 756 -12.50 39.50 4.60
N GLU A 757 -13.48 38.90 3.92
CA GLU A 757 -13.52 38.84 2.45
C GLU A 757 -13.37 40.25 1.84
N LEU A 758 -14.09 41.24 2.38
CA LEU A 758 -14.03 42.61 1.91
C LEU A 758 -12.62 43.22 2.05
N ALA A 759 -11.95 43.02 3.19
CA ALA A 759 -10.60 43.53 3.42
C ALA A 759 -9.61 42.97 2.41
N ASN A 760 -9.69 41.67 2.15
CA ASN A 760 -8.80 40.99 1.21
C ASN A 760 -9.10 41.36 -0.25
N LEU A 761 -10.38 41.53 -0.61
CA LEU A 761 -10.75 42.07 -1.93
C LEU A 761 -10.30 43.53 -2.10
N GLN A 762 -10.32 44.37 -1.06
CA GLN A 762 -9.74 45.72 -1.12
C GLN A 762 -8.23 45.68 -1.40
N LYS A 763 -7.49 44.71 -0.84
CA LYS A 763 -6.06 44.49 -1.18
C LYS A 763 -5.87 44.06 -2.63
N VAL A 764 -6.76 43.21 -3.16
CA VAL A 764 -6.78 42.80 -4.57
C VAL A 764 -7.01 44.00 -5.49
N ILE A 765 -8.03 44.82 -5.21
CA ILE A 765 -8.32 46.06 -5.96
C ILE A 765 -7.12 47.01 -5.93
N ALA A 766 -6.43 47.14 -4.80
CA ALA A 766 -5.23 47.97 -4.67
C ALA A 766 -3.96 47.37 -5.34
N GLY A 767 -4.05 46.20 -5.99
CA GLY A 767 -2.91 45.52 -6.61
C GLY A 767 -1.88 44.97 -5.63
N LYS A 768 -2.23 44.90 -4.33
CA LYS A 768 -1.33 44.45 -3.25
C LYS A 768 -1.27 42.93 -3.13
N THR A 769 -2.38 42.25 -3.41
CA THR A 769 -2.53 40.78 -3.31
C THR A 769 -3.05 40.22 -4.64
N VAL A 770 -2.67 38.99 -4.97
CA VAL A 770 -3.12 38.29 -6.19
C VAL A 770 -4.51 37.71 -5.97
N LEU A 771 -5.39 37.84 -6.98
CA LEU A 771 -6.61 37.06 -7.10
C LEU A 771 -6.30 35.78 -7.90
N ALA A 772 -6.31 34.64 -7.26
CA ALA A 772 -6.09 33.33 -7.85
C ALA A 772 -7.44 32.65 -8.14
N LEU A 773 -7.66 32.26 -9.41
CA LEU A 773 -8.91 31.63 -9.84
C LEU A 773 -8.63 30.21 -10.35
N THR A 774 -9.29 29.21 -9.78
CA THR A 774 -9.26 27.84 -10.29
C THR A 774 -10.25 27.71 -11.45
N ILE A 775 -9.74 27.57 -12.68
CA ILE A 775 -10.52 27.50 -13.92
C ILE A 775 -9.78 26.64 -14.94
N ASP A 776 -10.43 25.60 -15.47
CA ASP A 776 -9.86 24.78 -16.54
C ASP A 776 -10.27 25.21 -17.94
N ASN A 777 -11.54 25.56 -18.13
CA ASN A 777 -12.09 25.80 -19.46
C ASN A 777 -11.76 27.21 -20.00
N ALA A 778 -11.57 27.31 -21.32
CA ALA A 778 -11.13 28.56 -21.97
C ALA A 778 -12.14 29.71 -21.84
N ASP A 779 -13.44 29.42 -21.88
CA ASP A 779 -14.51 30.43 -21.82
C ASP A 779 -14.61 31.09 -20.43
N GLY A 780 -14.35 30.32 -19.38
CA GLY A 780 -14.24 30.78 -18.00
C GLY A 780 -13.02 31.68 -17.81
N ILE A 781 -11.87 31.29 -18.38
CA ILE A 781 -10.65 32.11 -18.36
C ILE A 781 -10.89 33.44 -19.08
N ALA A 782 -11.45 33.41 -20.30
CA ALA A 782 -11.80 34.62 -21.05
C ALA A 782 -12.79 35.52 -20.28
N THR A 783 -13.76 34.92 -19.58
CA THR A 783 -14.69 35.66 -18.73
C THR A 783 -13.99 36.31 -17.53
N ALA A 784 -13.05 35.63 -16.88
CA ALA A 784 -12.23 36.19 -15.81
C ALA A 784 -11.38 37.37 -16.30
N LEU A 785 -10.76 37.26 -17.47
CA LEU A 785 -10.00 38.34 -18.10
C LEU A 785 -10.88 39.55 -18.42
N ARG A 786 -12.11 39.33 -18.91
CA ARG A 786 -13.09 40.39 -19.12
C ARG A 786 -13.46 41.10 -17.82
N ILE A 787 -13.77 40.35 -16.75
CA ILE A 787 -14.08 40.93 -15.44
C ILE A 787 -12.91 41.76 -14.91
N LYS A 788 -11.68 41.24 -15.03
CA LYS A 788 -10.48 42.01 -14.68
C LYS A 788 -10.44 43.33 -15.44
N SER A 789 -10.60 43.31 -16.76
CA SER A 789 -10.60 44.54 -17.58
C SER A 789 -11.68 45.54 -17.15
N GLU A 790 -12.92 45.08 -16.96
CA GLU A 790 -14.06 45.91 -16.54
C GLU A 790 -13.80 46.57 -15.17
N VAL A 791 -13.27 45.81 -14.20
CA VAL A 791 -12.97 46.35 -12.86
C VAL A 791 -11.80 47.33 -12.92
N GLU A 792 -10.74 47.05 -13.68
CA GLU A 792 -9.61 47.98 -13.82
C GLU A 792 -10.03 49.30 -14.48
N GLU A 793 -10.92 49.25 -15.48
CA GLU A 793 -11.46 50.45 -16.15
C GLU A 793 -12.30 51.30 -15.19
N LEU A 794 -13.17 50.67 -14.39
CA LEU A 794 -14.06 51.37 -13.46
C LEU A 794 -13.34 51.92 -12.23
N THR A 795 -12.25 51.28 -11.79
CA THR A 795 -11.55 51.64 -10.55
C THR A 795 -10.26 52.42 -10.79
N ASN A 796 -9.79 52.48 -12.03
CA ASN A 796 -8.48 53.02 -12.42
C ASN A 796 -7.31 52.41 -11.60
N SER A 797 -7.46 51.16 -11.17
CA SER A 797 -6.44 50.39 -10.45
C SER A 797 -6.06 49.14 -11.23
N LYS A 798 -4.83 48.64 -11.05
CA LYS A 798 -4.34 47.42 -11.68
C LYS A 798 -4.42 46.24 -10.72
N ILE A 799 -5.16 45.22 -11.13
CA ILE A 799 -5.39 44.00 -10.34
C ILE A 799 -4.40 42.93 -10.76
N LYS A 800 -3.84 42.17 -9.82
CA LYS A 800 -3.04 40.99 -10.14
C LYS A 800 -3.94 39.76 -10.16
N LEU A 801 -3.88 38.98 -11.23
CA LEU A 801 -4.70 37.79 -11.43
C LEU A 801 -3.81 36.60 -11.79
N ALA A 802 -4.15 35.42 -11.27
CA ALA A 802 -3.53 34.14 -11.59
C ALA A 802 -4.60 33.10 -11.91
N ILE A 803 -4.31 32.18 -12.83
CA ILE A 803 -5.14 31.01 -13.13
C ILE A 803 -4.46 29.76 -12.55
N LEU A 804 -5.23 28.94 -11.85
CA LEU A 804 -4.82 27.60 -11.38
C LEU A 804 -5.65 26.56 -12.14
N GLY A 805 -5.05 25.43 -12.50
CA GLY A 805 -5.65 24.44 -13.41
C GLY A 805 -5.32 24.80 -14.85
N GLY A 806 -6.23 25.45 -15.56
CA GLY A 806 -5.95 26.02 -16.87
C GLY A 806 -5.74 24.99 -17.98
N SER A 807 -6.39 23.83 -17.91
CA SER A 807 -6.24 22.76 -18.92
C SER A 807 -6.46 23.24 -20.37
N GLU A 808 -7.43 24.12 -20.60
CA GLU A 808 -7.73 24.72 -21.92
C GLU A 808 -7.11 26.14 -22.11
N SER A 809 -6.20 26.57 -21.23
CA SER A 809 -5.61 27.92 -21.30
C SER A 809 -4.82 28.20 -22.58
N HIS A 810 -4.36 27.15 -23.27
CA HIS A 810 -3.71 27.26 -24.59
C HIS A 810 -4.60 27.93 -25.66
N LEU A 811 -5.93 27.83 -25.53
CA LEU A 811 -6.87 28.46 -26.46
C LEU A 811 -6.98 29.98 -26.28
N VAL A 812 -6.49 30.51 -25.16
CA VAL A 812 -6.55 31.94 -24.78
C VAL A 812 -5.18 32.46 -24.33
N ALA A 813 -4.10 31.82 -24.77
CA ALA A 813 -2.74 32.11 -24.35
C ALA A 813 -2.31 33.55 -24.67
N THR A 814 -2.71 34.06 -25.85
CA THR A 814 -2.39 35.43 -26.27
C THR A 814 -3.08 36.47 -25.38
N GLU A 815 -4.33 36.22 -25.02
CA GLU A 815 -5.13 37.06 -24.13
C GLU A 815 -4.57 37.05 -22.70
N LEU A 816 -4.14 35.88 -22.20
CA LEU A 816 -3.47 35.75 -20.91
C LEU A 816 -2.17 36.56 -20.86
N ALA A 817 -1.34 36.46 -21.91
CA ALA A 817 -0.09 37.20 -22.01
C ALA A 817 -0.34 38.72 -22.06
N ALA A 818 -1.29 39.17 -22.89
CA ALA A 818 -1.67 40.58 -23.00
C ALA A 818 -2.18 41.15 -21.66
N ALA A 819 -2.91 40.34 -20.89
CA ALA A 819 -3.42 40.71 -19.57
C ALA A 819 -2.38 40.56 -18.43
N LYS A 820 -1.17 40.04 -18.73
CA LYS A 820 -0.12 39.71 -17.76
C LYS A 820 -0.60 38.78 -16.65
N VAL A 821 -1.35 37.75 -17.02
CA VAL A 821 -1.92 36.75 -16.12
C VAL A 821 -1.11 35.47 -16.23
N GLY A 822 -0.52 35.05 -15.12
CA GLY A 822 0.23 33.79 -15.04
C GLY A 822 -0.69 32.59 -14.83
N VAL A 823 -0.21 31.41 -15.23
CA VAL A 823 -0.93 30.13 -15.14
C VAL A 823 -0.12 29.12 -14.34
N ILE A 824 -0.75 28.50 -13.34
CA ILE A 824 -0.23 27.33 -12.63
C ILE A 824 -1.00 26.10 -13.12
N LEU A 825 -0.34 25.23 -13.89
CA LEU A 825 -0.95 24.04 -14.45
C LEU A 825 -1.13 22.94 -13.39
N LEU A 826 -2.33 22.35 -13.34
CA LEU A 826 -2.75 21.32 -12.38
C LEU A 826 -3.68 20.29 -13.06
N PRO A 827 -3.17 19.25 -13.75
CA PRO A 827 -1.75 18.87 -13.92
C PRO A 827 -1.04 19.58 -15.08
N LEU A 828 0.29 19.40 -15.18
CA LEU A 828 1.08 19.80 -16.36
C LEU A 828 0.55 19.10 -17.62
N GLN A 829 0.46 17.78 -17.58
CA GLN A 829 0.01 16.92 -18.68
C GLN A 829 -1.51 16.71 -18.58
N ALA A 830 -2.25 17.79 -18.85
CA ALA A 830 -3.71 17.77 -18.82
C ALA A 830 -4.27 16.75 -19.81
N HIS A 831 -5.23 15.95 -19.34
CA HIS A 831 -6.00 15.01 -20.14
C HIS A 831 -7.48 15.20 -19.78
N PRO A 832 -8.43 14.80 -20.64
CA PRO A 832 -9.82 15.22 -20.52
C PRO A 832 -10.56 14.43 -19.43
N THR A 833 -10.25 14.61 -18.15
CA THR A 833 -10.93 13.87 -17.04
C THR A 833 -12.41 14.23 -16.95
N ASN A 834 -12.74 15.49 -17.23
CA ASN A 834 -14.09 16.02 -17.18
C ASN A 834 -14.35 17.01 -18.32
N TRP A 835 -15.59 17.47 -18.44
CA TRP A 835 -16.05 18.27 -19.57
C TRP A 835 -15.35 19.63 -19.72
N ASP A 836 -14.90 20.23 -18.62
CA ASP A 836 -14.17 21.50 -18.66
C ASP A 836 -12.75 21.35 -19.22
N GLN A 837 -12.26 20.11 -19.35
CA GLN A 837 -10.93 19.73 -19.85
C GLN A 837 -10.98 18.99 -21.20
N ARG A 838 -12.15 18.90 -21.84
CA ARG A 838 -12.36 18.07 -23.05
C ARG A 838 -11.48 18.44 -24.25
N ARG A 839 -10.93 19.67 -24.29
CA ARG A 839 -10.00 20.15 -25.35
C ARG A 839 -8.53 20.15 -24.89
N SER A 840 -8.18 19.41 -23.84
CA SER A 840 -6.78 19.28 -23.40
C SER A 840 -5.90 18.70 -24.51
N LEU A 841 -4.63 19.08 -24.51
CA LEU A 841 -3.65 18.63 -25.50
C LEU A 841 -2.81 17.48 -24.90
N PRO A 842 -2.99 16.23 -25.37
CA PRO A 842 -2.31 15.06 -24.80
C PRO A 842 -0.80 15.00 -25.13
N GLY A 843 -0.32 15.84 -26.05
CA GLY A 843 1.07 15.85 -26.51
C GLY A 843 1.34 14.88 -27.66
N ALA A 844 2.60 14.79 -28.05
CA ALA A 844 3.04 13.86 -29.09
C ALA A 844 2.78 12.39 -28.67
N PRO A 845 2.52 11.48 -29.62
CA PRO A 845 2.44 11.70 -31.07
C PRO A 845 1.12 12.31 -31.59
N LEU A 846 0.13 12.58 -30.73
CA LEU A 846 -1.21 13.02 -31.14
C LEU A 846 -1.31 14.53 -31.46
N SER A 847 -0.69 15.38 -30.64
CA SER A 847 -0.74 16.83 -30.80
C SER A 847 0.66 17.42 -30.88
N ASN A 848 0.81 18.48 -31.68
CA ASN A 848 2.06 19.23 -31.78
C ASN A 848 2.18 20.19 -30.58
N GLY A 849 2.85 19.71 -29.53
CA GLY A 849 2.96 20.41 -28.25
C GLY A 849 1.79 20.12 -27.31
N THR A 850 1.93 20.68 -26.11
CA THR A 850 1.05 20.57 -24.94
C THR A 850 0.63 21.95 -24.46
N THR A 851 -0.29 22.05 -23.48
CA THR A 851 -0.75 23.34 -22.98
C THR A 851 0.38 24.28 -22.56
N ILE A 852 1.45 23.76 -21.95
CA ILE A 852 2.60 24.60 -21.54
C ILE A 852 3.34 25.21 -22.73
N ASP A 853 3.49 24.49 -23.84
CA ASP A 853 4.22 24.98 -25.02
C ASP A 853 3.54 26.23 -25.61
N TYR A 854 2.22 26.18 -25.76
CA TYR A 854 1.43 27.30 -26.27
C TYR A 854 1.46 28.52 -25.34
N LEU A 855 1.48 28.30 -24.03
CA LEU A 855 1.59 29.37 -23.05
C LEU A 855 2.98 30.04 -23.10
N LEU A 856 4.04 29.24 -23.19
CA LEU A 856 5.41 29.74 -23.33
C LEU A 856 5.59 30.52 -24.63
N ASP A 857 5.08 30.00 -25.75
CA ASP A 857 5.14 30.66 -27.07
C ASP A 857 4.42 32.02 -27.06
N ALA A 858 3.33 32.15 -26.28
CA ALA A 858 2.63 33.41 -26.09
C ALA A 858 3.30 34.38 -25.11
N GLY A 859 4.34 33.94 -24.37
CA GLY A 859 5.01 34.72 -23.34
C GLY A 859 4.29 34.77 -21.99
N VAL A 860 3.42 33.80 -21.71
CA VAL A 860 2.75 33.65 -20.41
C VAL A 860 3.75 33.13 -19.37
N THR A 861 3.73 33.69 -18.16
CA THR A 861 4.49 33.09 -17.04
C THR A 861 3.76 31.84 -16.56
N VAL A 862 4.40 30.69 -16.69
CA VAL A 862 3.84 29.38 -16.34
C VAL A 862 4.56 28.80 -15.12
N ALA A 863 3.81 28.14 -14.24
CA ALA A 863 4.32 27.27 -13.19
C ALA A 863 3.58 25.93 -13.18
N ILE A 864 4.13 24.95 -12.48
CA ILE A 864 3.54 23.63 -12.27
C ILE A 864 3.24 23.50 -10.77
N GLY A 865 2.04 23.03 -10.42
CA GLY A 865 1.68 22.77 -9.03
C GLY A 865 1.28 21.31 -8.79
N LEU A 866 0.57 21.08 -7.69
CA LEU A 866 0.17 19.77 -7.20
C LEU A 866 -1.32 19.53 -7.48
N PRO A 867 -1.70 18.68 -8.45
CA PRO A 867 -3.07 18.20 -8.60
C PRO A 867 -3.52 17.46 -7.33
N GLU A 868 -2.61 16.66 -6.78
CA GLU A 868 -2.75 15.89 -5.55
C GLU A 868 -1.42 15.91 -4.78
N ASP A 869 -1.46 15.62 -3.47
CA ASP A 869 -0.30 15.81 -2.59
C ASP A 869 0.83 14.81 -2.79
N TRP A 870 0.59 13.68 -3.45
CA TRP A 870 1.64 12.70 -3.73
C TRP A 870 2.61 13.16 -4.84
N TYR A 871 2.19 14.07 -5.72
CA TYR A 871 3.02 14.70 -6.76
C TYR A 871 4.21 15.50 -6.22
N VAL A 872 4.30 15.74 -4.91
CA VAL A 872 5.43 16.48 -4.29
C VAL A 872 6.79 15.88 -4.62
N ARG A 873 6.87 14.58 -4.92
CA ARG A 873 8.12 13.92 -5.33
C ARG A 873 8.45 14.15 -6.81
N ASP A 874 7.43 14.39 -7.62
CA ASP A 874 7.52 14.36 -9.08
C ASP A 874 7.75 15.75 -9.68
N LEU A 875 7.70 16.84 -8.92
CA LEU A 875 7.88 18.20 -9.45
C LEU A 875 9.17 18.37 -10.28
N GLY A 876 10.28 17.76 -9.88
CA GLY A 876 11.51 17.76 -10.68
C GLY A 876 11.33 17.06 -12.03
N PHE A 877 10.62 15.93 -12.04
CA PHE A 877 10.32 15.18 -13.26
C PHE A 877 9.27 15.87 -14.13
N GLU A 878 8.26 16.53 -13.57
CA GLU A 878 7.29 17.35 -14.31
C GLU A 878 8.00 18.49 -15.05
N ALA A 879 8.92 19.19 -14.36
CA ALA A 879 9.79 20.17 -15.00
C ALA A 879 10.67 19.53 -16.09
N GLY A 880 11.17 18.31 -15.85
CA GLY A 880 11.93 17.55 -16.83
C GLY A 880 11.11 17.17 -18.06
N THR A 881 9.85 16.78 -17.90
CA THR A 881 8.95 16.48 -19.02
C THR A 881 8.70 17.74 -19.85
N ALA A 882 8.44 18.89 -19.21
CA ALA A 882 8.31 20.16 -19.92
C ALA A 882 9.60 20.54 -20.68
N TYR A 883 10.77 20.27 -20.10
CA TYR A 883 12.06 20.54 -20.74
C TYR A 883 12.31 19.64 -21.96
N HIS A 884 12.21 18.32 -21.79
CA HIS A 884 12.53 17.34 -22.82
C HIS A 884 11.50 17.34 -23.95
N ASN A 885 10.23 17.54 -23.65
CA ASN A 885 9.16 17.56 -24.66
C ASN A 885 8.93 18.94 -25.27
N GLY A 886 9.50 19.99 -24.69
CA GLY A 886 9.30 21.38 -25.13
C GLY A 886 10.02 21.80 -26.41
N ASN A 887 10.76 20.89 -27.08
CA ASN A 887 11.56 21.17 -28.30
C ASN A 887 12.51 22.38 -28.15
N GLY A 888 13.20 22.48 -27.00
CA GLY A 888 14.22 23.51 -26.76
C GLY A 888 13.68 24.89 -26.34
N ARG A 889 12.38 25.03 -26.07
CA ARG A 889 11.78 26.27 -25.53
C ARG A 889 12.30 26.65 -24.16
N LEU A 890 12.72 25.67 -23.38
CA LEU A 890 13.22 25.85 -22.03
C LEU A 890 14.69 25.46 -21.97
N THR A 891 15.48 26.26 -21.26
CA THR A 891 16.75 25.84 -20.66
C THR A 891 16.48 25.01 -19.39
N GLU A 892 17.48 24.25 -18.90
CA GLU A 892 17.34 23.50 -17.64
C GLU A 892 16.91 24.42 -16.48
N LYS A 893 17.52 25.60 -16.38
CA LYS A 893 17.15 26.60 -15.36
C LYS A 893 15.71 27.06 -15.51
N SER A 894 15.28 27.48 -16.70
CA SER A 894 13.90 27.93 -16.89
C SER A 894 12.87 26.81 -16.67
N ALA A 895 13.24 25.55 -16.86
CA ALA A 895 12.39 24.40 -16.51
C ALA A 895 12.28 24.24 -14.99
N LEU A 896 13.40 24.28 -14.25
CA LEU A 896 13.40 24.25 -12.78
C LEU A 896 12.63 25.45 -12.17
N ASP A 897 12.61 26.59 -12.84
CA ASP A 897 11.82 27.76 -12.43
C ASP A 897 10.32 27.50 -12.44
N LEU A 898 9.81 26.60 -13.30
CA LEU A 898 8.39 26.23 -13.35
C LEU A 898 7.87 25.71 -12.01
N VAL A 899 8.72 24.98 -11.26
CA VAL A 899 8.39 24.39 -9.96
C VAL A 899 9.02 25.12 -8.78
N SER A 900 9.61 26.29 -9.02
CA SER A 900 10.26 27.08 -7.98
C SER A 900 9.90 28.56 -8.10
N VAL A 901 10.68 29.34 -8.84
CA VAL A 901 10.60 30.81 -8.87
C VAL A 901 9.28 31.29 -9.50
N ASN A 902 8.77 30.62 -10.53
CA ASN A 902 7.58 31.07 -11.25
C ASN A 902 6.32 30.99 -10.38
N VAL A 903 6.22 30.04 -9.45
CA VAL A 903 5.12 29.97 -8.47
C VAL A 903 5.01 31.28 -7.69
N HIS A 904 6.13 31.80 -7.20
CA HIS A 904 6.20 33.05 -6.44
C HIS A 904 5.96 34.28 -7.33
N LYS A 905 6.44 34.28 -8.58
CA LYS A 905 6.15 35.34 -9.56
C LYS A 905 4.65 35.46 -9.84
N ILE A 906 3.94 34.33 -9.93
CA ILE A 906 2.52 34.28 -10.25
C ILE A 906 1.66 34.67 -9.04
N LEU A 907 1.96 34.13 -7.84
CA LEU A 907 1.15 34.37 -6.64
C LEU A 907 1.60 35.59 -5.81
N GLY A 908 2.71 36.23 -6.15
CA GLY A 908 3.17 37.48 -5.52
C GLY A 908 3.97 37.30 -4.22
N GLY A 909 4.36 36.07 -3.88
CA GLY A 909 5.14 35.77 -2.67
C GLY A 909 6.58 36.22 -2.78
N LYS A 910 7.16 36.70 -1.68
CA LYS A 910 8.59 36.96 -1.57
C LYS A 910 9.10 36.36 -0.27
N LEU A 911 10.05 35.42 -0.37
CA LEU A 911 10.82 34.99 0.78
C LEU A 911 11.77 36.12 1.20
N PRO A 912 11.98 36.35 2.50
CA PRO A 912 13.05 37.20 2.98
C PRO A 912 14.40 36.75 2.39
N GLU A 913 15.20 37.68 1.88
CA GLU A 913 16.51 37.41 1.27
C GLU A 913 17.48 36.64 2.19
N ALA A 914 17.32 36.79 3.51
CA ALA A 914 18.09 36.04 4.50
C ALA A 914 17.72 34.55 4.61
N GLN A 915 16.58 34.14 4.05
CA GLN A 915 16.08 32.75 4.01
C GLN A 915 16.33 32.08 2.65
N THR A 916 16.45 32.83 1.55
CA THR A 916 16.61 32.25 0.20
C THR A 916 17.88 31.41 0.07
N LYS A 917 19.00 31.81 0.67
CA LYS A 917 20.26 31.03 0.69
C LYS A 917 20.20 29.72 1.49
N GLY A 918 19.16 29.51 2.29
CA GLY A 918 18.94 28.26 3.02
C GLY A 918 18.06 27.26 2.28
N HIS A 919 17.56 27.61 1.09
CA HIS A 919 16.58 26.84 0.33
C HIS A 919 17.16 26.35 -1.01
N PHE A 920 17.77 25.17 -1.01
CA PHE A 920 18.48 24.63 -2.17
C PHE A 920 18.45 23.10 -2.21
N ILE A 921 18.75 22.53 -3.37
CA ILE A 921 18.93 21.09 -3.59
C ILE A 921 20.33 20.88 -4.14
N VAL A 922 21.02 19.87 -3.62
CA VAL A 922 22.22 19.30 -4.25
C VAL A 922 21.88 17.90 -4.74
N SER A 923 22.08 17.62 -6.02
CA SER A 923 21.84 16.30 -6.62
C SER A 923 23.04 15.79 -7.40
N GLU A 924 23.14 14.46 -7.48
CA GLU A 924 23.96 13.76 -8.47
C GLU A 924 23.14 13.62 -9.74
N GLY A 925 23.60 14.21 -10.85
CA GLY A 925 22.84 14.35 -12.08
C GLY A 925 21.78 15.46 -12.03
N SER A 926 21.21 15.76 -13.21
CA SER A 926 20.20 16.81 -13.38
C SER A 926 18.88 16.39 -12.74
N PRO A 927 18.25 17.20 -11.86
CA PRO A 927 16.94 16.90 -11.28
C PRO A 927 15.79 16.69 -12.30
N LEU A 928 16.06 16.99 -13.57
CA LEU A 928 15.15 16.82 -14.71
C LEU A 928 15.23 15.41 -15.34
N GLU A 929 16.08 14.53 -14.83
CA GLU A 929 16.34 13.19 -15.36
C GLU A 929 16.01 12.08 -14.34
N ILE A 930 15.57 10.94 -14.85
CA ILE A 930 15.17 9.78 -14.03
C ILE A 930 16.34 9.19 -13.21
N GLY A 931 17.56 9.31 -13.74
CA GLY A 931 18.77 8.79 -13.12
C GLY A 931 19.30 9.66 -11.98
N SER A 932 18.73 10.85 -11.77
CA SER A 932 19.21 11.78 -10.76
C SER A 932 18.99 11.26 -9.33
N ARG A 933 19.82 11.72 -8.39
CA ARG A 933 19.65 11.41 -6.96
C ARG A 933 19.88 12.66 -6.13
N ILE A 934 18.91 13.03 -5.31
CA ILE A 934 19.10 14.09 -4.32
C ILE A 934 20.15 13.62 -3.30
N LYS A 935 21.19 14.43 -3.10
CA LYS A 935 22.27 14.20 -2.14
C LYS A 935 22.20 15.13 -0.95
N ALA A 936 21.60 16.31 -1.10
CA ALA A 936 21.25 17.15 0.03
C ALA A 936 20.09 18.11 -0.24
N VAL A 937 19.39 18.50 0.82
CA VAL A 937 18.35 19.54 0.78
C VAL A 937 18.57 20.54 1.92
N GLY A 938 18.76 21.80 1.56
CA GLY A 938 18.65 22.92 2.49
C GLY A 938 17.19 23.33 2.59
N ALA A 939 16.58 23.18 3.77
CA ALA A 939 15.15 23.47 3.99
C ALA A 939 14.88 24.79 4.74
N GLY A 940 15.81 25.74 4.69
CA GLY A 940 15.70 27.04 5.35
C GLY A 940 15.93 27.02 6.87
N ARG A 941 16.47 25.91 7.39
CA ARG A 941 16.83 25.72 8.80
C ARG A 941 18.31 25.98 9.03
N ASP A 942 18.77 25.76 10.26
CA ASP A 942 20.18 25.84 10.66
C ASP A 942 21.00 24.60 10.28
N LYS A 943 20.36 23.61 9.63
CA LYS A 943 20.96 22.35 9.17
C LYS A 943 20.45 21.97 7.78
N VAL A 944 21.19 21.06 7.16
CA VAL A 944 20.93 20.48 5.84
C VAL A 944 20.75 18.98 5.97
N ALA A 945 19.71 18.46 5.35
CA ALA A 945 19.49 17.03 5.19
C ALA A 945 20.46 16.49 4.13
N VAL A 946 21.40 15.62 4.51
CA VAL A 946 22.40 15.01 3.61
C VAL A 946 22.16 13.50 3.48
N PHE A 947 22.01 13.02 2.24
CA PHE A 947 21.76 11.64 1.86
C PHE A 947 23.07 10.96 1.45
N GLN A 948 23.93 10.69 2.44
CA GLN A 948 25.20 9.99 2.23
C GLN A 948 25.48 9.02 3.38
N LEU A 949 26.10 7.89 3.03
CA LEU A 949 26.70 6.98 3.99
C LEU A 949 27.97 7.64 4.53
N PHE A 950 27.89 8.26 5.71
CA PHE A 950 29.09 8.78 6.37
C PHE A 950 30.02 7.63 6.70
N ALA A 951 31.24 7.69 6.16
CA ALA A 951 32.36 6.89 6.61
C ALA A 951 32.66 7.29 8.07
N LEU A 952 31.95 6.69 9.00
CA LEU A 952 32.31 6.73 10.39
C LEU A 952 33.72 6.13 10.50
N VAL A 953 34.70 6.97 10.78
CA VAL A 953 35.92 6.56 11.49
C VAL A 953 35.43 5.95 12.81
N GLY A 954 35.18 4.64 12.76
CA GLY A 954 34.49 3.90 13.81
C GLY A 954 33.18 3.18 13.42
N ARG A 955 32.87 2.90 12.15
CA ARG A 955 31.86 1.88 11.81
C ARG A 955 32.22 1.07 10.58
N LEU A 956 32.73 -0.12 10.87
CA LEU A 956 32.57 -1.34 10.07
C LEU A 956 31.16 -1.96 10.32
N VAL A 957 30.12 -1.13 10.52
CA VAL A 957 28.81 -1.52 11.10
C VAL A 957 27.65 -1.54 10.09
N VAL A 958 27.83 -1.17 8.82
CA VAL A 958 26.67 -1.12 7.88
C VAL A 958 26.74 -2.14 6.74
N LEU A 959 27.93 -2.62 6.32
CA LEU A 959 28.01 -3.66 5.27
C LEU A 959 28.09 -5.11 5.79
N GLY A 960 28.03 -5.34 7.10
CA GLY A 960 28.04 -6.69 7.70
C GLY A 960 26.65 -7.33 7.88
N ILE A 961 25.57 -6.58 7.62
CA ILE A 961 24.19 -6.93 8.01
C ILE A 961 23.47 -7.79 6.95
N LEU A 962 24.00 -7.93 5.73
CA LEU A 962 23.32 -8.73 4.68
C LEU A 962 24.07 -9.98 4.19
N PHE A 963 25.32 -10.23 4.58
CA PHE A 963 26.07 -11.39 4.03
C PHE A 963 26.92 -12.23 5.00
N ARG A 964 26.83 -12.03 6.32
CA ARG A 964 27.46 -12.92 7.32
C ARG A 964 26.49 -13.86 8.06
N TYR A 965 25.39 -14.20 7.39
CA TYR A 965 24.53 -15.34 7.74
C TYR A 965 25.04 -16.69 7.16
N ALA A 966 26.20 -16.70 6.50
CA ALA A 966 26.87 -17.94 6.09
C ALA A 966 28.27 -18.05 6.71
N SER A 967 28.43 -19.08 7.55
CA SER A 967 29.68 -19.64 8.08
C SER A 967 30.39 -18.87 9.22
N THR A 968 29.91 -19.18 10.43
CA THR A 968 30.69 -19.67 11.60
C THR A 968 31.98 -18.96 12.03
N TYR A 969 31.88 -18.38 13.24
CA TYR A 969 32.85 -18.40 14.36
C TYR A 969 34.24 -17.76 14.16
N PHE A 970 34.53 -16.68 14.91
CA PHE A 970 35.42 -16.70 16.10
C PHE A 970 35.90 -15.28 16.49
N LEU A 971 35.87 -15.01 17.80
CA LEU A 971 36.73 -14.11 18.59
C LEU A 971 36.52 -12.58 18.52
N GLY A 972 35.55 -12.12 19.32
CA GLY A 972 35.81 -11.45 20.60
C GLY A 972 36.42 -10.05 20.61
N ARG A 973 35.64 -9.06 21.12
CA ARG A 973 36.17 -7.99 21.99
C ARG A 973 35.06 -7.27 22.80
N LYS A 974 35.06 -7.59 24.10
CA LYS A 974 34.65 -6.88 25.33
C LYS A 974 33.50 -5.85 25.24
N ALA A 975 32.30 -6.31 25.58
CA ALA A 975 31.18 -5.49 26.02
C ALA A 975 31.41 -4.92 27.43
N THR A 976 31.06 -3.66 27.63
CA THR A 976 30.70 -3.13 28.95
C THR A 976 29.42 -3.86 29.41
N MET A 977 29.50 -4.63 30.50
CA MET A 977 28.39 -5.48 30.94
C MET A 977 27.20 -4.64 31.43
N THR A 978 26.12 -4.58 30.64
CA THR A 978 24.83 -4.01 31.04
C THR A 978 24.09 -5.02 31.90
N VAL A 979 23.77 -4.64 33.14
CA VAL A 979 22.93 -5.47 34.03
C VAL A 979 21.49 -5.39 33.54
N ALA A 980 20.89 -6.54 33.22
CA ALA A 980 19.51 -6.59 32.73
C ALA A 980 18.47 -6.29 33.84
N PRO A 981 17.29 -5.77 33.49
CA PRO A 981 16.24 -5.39 34.43
C PRO A 981 15.47 -6.58 35.00
N VAL A 982 14.71 -6.33 36.08
CA VAL A 982 13.75 -7.27 36.68
C VAL A 982 12.38 -6.61 36.74
N ILE A 983 11.31 -7.32 36.39
CA ILE A 983 9.94 -6.82 36.50
C ILE A 983 8.96 -7.91 36.92
N ALA A 984 8.10 -7.62 37.88
CA ALA A 984 6.96 -8.44 38.27
C ALA A 984 5.67 -7.81 37.73
N LEU A 985 5.30 -8.18 36.50
CA LEU A 985 4.17 -7.61 35.78
C LEU A 985 2.83 -8.27 36.15
N SER A 986 1.76 -7.52 35.93
CA SER A 986 0.39 -8.04 36.01
C SER A 986 -0.07 -8.50 34.63
N HIS A 987 -0.31 -9.80 34.44
CA HIS A 987 -0.60 -10.36 33.11
C HIS A 987 -2.08 -10.30 32.70
N GLY A 988 -3.00 -9.95 33.61
CA GLY A 988 -4.45 -9.89 33.33
C GLY A 988 -5.18 -11.23 33.57
N GLY A 989 -6.47 -11.30 33.25
CA GLY A 989 -7.26 -12.52 33.38
C GLY A 989 -7.38 -13.29 32.06
N GLY A 990 -6.78 -14.48 31.97
CA GLY A 990 -6.87 -15.33 30.78
C GLY A 990 -6.45 -14.59 29.49
N PRO A 991 -7.13 -14.80 28.34
CA PRO A 991 -6.81 -14.12 27.09
C PRO A 991 -7.37 -12.69 26.99
N LEU A 992 -8.09 -12.21 28.01
CA LEU A 992 -8.85 -10.95 27.95
C LEU A 992 -8.01 -9.70 27.60
N PRO A 993 -6.74 -9.55 28.05
CA PRO A 993 -5.89 -8.44 27.61
C PRO A 993 -5.72 -8.37 26.09
N ILE A 994 -5.54 -9.52 25.43
CA ILE A 994 -5.38 -9.60 23.97
C ILE A 994 -6.72 -9.48 23.26
N LEU A 995 -7.81 -9.95 23.87
CA LEU A 995 -9.16 -9.80 23.34
C LEU A 995 -9.72 -8.37 23.50
N GLY A 996 -8.96 -7.44 24.11
CA GLY A 996 -9.34 -6.04 24.24
C GLY A 996 -10.44 -5.78 25.27
N ASP A 997 -10.54 -6.62 26.32
CA ASP A 997 -11.51 -6.41 27.39
C ASP A 997 -11.32 -5.04 28.07
N PRO A 998 -12.37 -4.20 28.17
CA PRO A 998 -12.23 -2.84 28.68
C PRO A 998 -11.67 -2.75 30.10
N SER A 999 -11.89 -3.77 30.95
CA SER A 999 -11.38 -3.75 32.32
C SER A 999 -9.85 -3.87 32.39
N HIS A 1000 -9.21 -4.34 31.31
CA HIS A 1000 -7.76 -4.54 31.20
C HIS A 1000 -7.05 -3.39 30.45
N LYS A 1001 -7.76 -2.30 30.11
CA LYS A 1001 -7.22 -1.21 29.27
C LYS A 1001 -5.87 -0.67 29.76
N ASP A 1002 -5.75 -0.39 31.06
CA ASP A 1002 -4.53 0.17 31.64
C ASP A 1002 -3.39 -0.86 31.67
N ILE A 1003 -3.71 -2.13 32.00
CA ILE A 1003 -2.76 -3.25 31.93
C ILE A 1003 -2.22 -3.42 30.51
N VAL A 1004 -3.09 -3.40 29.49
CA VAL A 1004 -2.69 -3.50 28.08
C VAL A 1004 -1.81 -2.31 27.68
N TYR A 1005 -2.14 -1.10 28.13
CA TYR A 1005 -1.29 0.07 27.90
C TYR A 1005 0.10 -0.13 28.51
N SER A 1006 0.18 -0.56 29.75
CA SER A 1006 1.45 -0.77 30.45
C SER A 1006 2.28 -1.89 29.80
N LEU A 1007 1.66 -3.02 29.44
CA LEU A 1007 2.34 -4.11 28.73
C LEU A 1007 2.88 -3.68 27.35
N LYS A 1008 2.17 -2.80 26.62
CA LYS A 1008 2.63 -2.31 25.31
C LYS A 1008 3.64 -1.17 25.38
N ASN A 1009 3.61 -0.35 26.44
CA ASN A 1009 4.32 0.95 26.44
C ASN A 1009 5.33 1.11 27.57
N ARG A 1010 5.04 0.57 28.77
CA ARG A 1010 5.90 0.70 29.95
C ARG A 1010 6.86 -0.48 30.07
N VAL A 1011 6.36 -1.71 29.95
CA VAL A 1011 7.16 -2.93 30.10
C VAL A 1011 8.27 -3.05 29.04
N PRO A 1012 8.06 -2.73 27.75
CA PRO A 1012 9.13 -2.82 26.75
C PRO A 1012 10.26 -1.83 27.03
N LYS A 1013 9.94 -0.64 27.59
CA LYS A 1013 10.92 0.35 28.03
C LYS A 1013 11.70 -0.14 29.25
N ILE A 1014 11.01 -0.70 30.24
CA ILE A 1014 11.67 -1.31 31.42
C ILE A 1014 12.63 -2.40 30.97
N LEU A 1015 12.19 -3.26 30.04
CA LEU A 1015 13.00 -4.35 29.47
C LEU A 1015 13.98 -3.89 28.39
N LYS A 1016 14.04 -2.59 28.05
CA LYS A 1016 14.93 -2.02 27.04
C LYS A 1016 14.83 -2.70 25.66
N LEU A 1017 13.65 -3.22 25.32
CA LEU A 1017 13.38 -3.89 24.05
C LEU A 1017 13.52 -2.90 22.88
N GLY A 1018 14.07 -3.35 21.77
CA GLY A 1018 14.35 -2.51 20.60
C GLY A 1018 15.56 -1.57 20.76
N THR A 1019 16.32 -1.67 21.86
CA THR A 1019 17.52 -0.87 22.11
C THR A 1019 18.80 -1.74 22.06
N PRO A 1020 20.01 -1.14 21.94
CA PRO A 1020 21.27 -1.88 22.06
C PRO A 1020 21.46 -2.60 23.40
N GLU A 1021 20.71 -2.22 24.43
CA GLU A 1021 20.74 -2.83 25.77
C GLU A 1021 19.64 -3.90 25.94
N GLN A 1022 18.96 -4.30 24.87
CA GLN A 1022 17.95 -5.36 24.90
C GLN A 1022 18.54 -6.64 25.53
N PRO A 1023 17.81 -7.28 26.47
CA PRO A 1023 18.23 -8.54 27.07
C PRO A 1023 18.46 -9.61 26.02
N ARG A 1024 19.53 -10.40 26.19
CA ARG A 1024 19.81 -11.52 25.28
C ARG A 1024 18.81 -12.68 25.44
N ALA A 1025 18.14 -12.74 26.59
CA ALA A 1025 17.06 -13.69 26.90
C ALA A 1025 16.25 -13.16 28.10
N ILE A 1026 15.03 -13.68 28.25
CA ILE A 1026 14.14 -13.43 29.38
C ILE A 1026 13.91 -14.75 30.13
N VAL A 1027 14.20 -14.77 31.43
CA VAL A 1027 13.74 -15.84 32.32
C VAL A 1027 12.38 -15.42 32.87
N LEU A 1028 11.32 -16.08 32.41
CA LEU A 1028 9.94 -15.74 32.76
C LEU A 1028 9.39 -16.73 33.80
N VAL A 1029 9.18 -16.24 35.03
CA VAL A 1029 8.60 -17.01 36.13
C VAL A 1029 7.08 -16.84 36.08
N THR A 1030 6.36 -17.90 35.76
CA THR A 1030 4.89 -17.85 35.56
C THR A 1030 4.14 -18.35 36.80
N ALA A 1031 3.01 -17.73 37.11
CA ALA A 1031 2.07 -18.22 38.14
C ALA A 1031 1.33 -19.50 37.72
N HIS A 1032 1.27 -19.81 36.42
CA HIS A 1032 0.45 -20.90 35.85
C HIS A 1032 1.21 -22.22 35.67
N TRP A 1033 2.41 -22.29 36.24
CA TRP A 1033 3.18 -23.51 36.34
C TRP A 1033 3.68 -23.65 37.77
N SER A 1034 3.06 -24.53 38.55
CA SER A 1034 3.41 -24.79 39.94
C SER A 1034 3.91 -26.22 40.10
N THR A 1035 5.09 -26.38 40.69
CA THR A 1035 5.75 -27.69 40.85
C THR A 1035 6.41 -27.81 42.23
N LYS A 1036 6.74 -29.04 42.65
CA LYS A 1036 7.45 -29.26 43.94
C LYS A 1036 8.87 -28.70 43.97
N ASN A 1037 9.54 -28.75 42.83
CA ASN A 1037 10.93 -28.35 42.59
C ASN A 1037 10.95 -27.33 41.43
N PRO A 1038 11.83 -26.30 41.41
CA PRO A 1038 11.89 -25.36 40.30
C PRO A 1038 12.07 -26.11 38.98
N THR A 1039 11.12 -25.99 38.07
CA THR A 1039 11.12 -26.68 36.78
C THR A 1039 11.25 -25.64 35.68
N ILE A 1040 12.08 -25.93 34.68
CA ILE A 1040 12.58 -24.96 33.71
C ILE A 1040 12.29 -25.50 32.31
N SER A 1041 11.63 -24.71 31.47
CA SER A 1041 11.44 -25.07 30.06
C SER A 1041 12.78 -25.10 29.34
N SER A 1042 13.02 -26.13 28.53
CA SER A 1042 14.38 -26.41 28.01
C SER A 1042 14.42 -26.83 26.54
N ALA A 1043 13.29 -26.74 25.83
CA ALA A 1043 13.23 -26.99 24.40
C ALA A 1043 13.68 -25.75 23.60
N GLU A 1044 14.04 -25.94 22.34
CA GLU A 1044 14.39 -24.84 21.44
C GLU A 1044 13.15 -24.06 20.95
N SER A 1045 12.01 -24.75 20.88
CA SER A 1045 10.70 -24.24 20.52
C SER A 1045 9.64 -24.86 21.43
N HIS A 1046 8.62 -24.10 21.79
CA HIS A 1046 7.54 -24.56 22.66
C HIS A 1046 6.19 -24.31 21.97
N GLU A 1047 5.27 -25.27 22.09
CA GLU A 1047 3.87 -25.02 21.74
C GLU A 1047 3.20 -24.11 22.78
N LEU A 1048 2.08 -23.48 22.43
CA LEU A 1048 1.26 -22.78 23.41
C LEU A 1048 0.41 -23.78 24.21
N TYR A 1049 0.44 -23.63 25.53
CA TYR A 1049 -0.40 -24.37 26.46
C TYR A 1049 -1.57 -23.48 26.90
N TYR A 1050 -2.75 -23.73 26.34
CA TYR A 1050 -3.97 -23.00 26.71
C TYR A 1050 -4.56 -23.55 28.02
N ASP A 1051 -4.18 -22.93 29.12
CA ASP A 1051 -4.63 -23.24 30.49
C ASP A 1051 -5.90 -22.47 30.91
N TYR A 1052 -6.58 -21.87 29.94
CA TYR A 1052 -7.91 -21.27 30.08
C TYR A 1052 -8.91 -21.92 29.12
N TYR A 1053 -10.20 -21.85 29.46
CA TYR A 1053 -11.30 -22.51 28.72
C TYR A 1053 -12.51 -21.58 28.57
N ASN A 1054 -13.44 -21.91 27.67
CA ASN A 1054 -14.70 -21.17 27.44
C ASN A 1054 -14.55 -19.73 26.93
N PHE A 1055 -13.56 -19.50 26.07
CA PHE A 1055 -13.33 -18.22 25.38
C PHE A 1055 -13.60 -18.34 23.87
N PRO A 1056 -13.72 -17.24 23.11
CA PRO A 1056 -13.89 -17.30 21.66
C PRO A 1056 -12.75 -18.06 20.95
N LYS A 1057 -13.02 -18.67 19.79
CA LYS A 1057 -12.04 -19.44 19.00
C LYS A 1057 -10.74 -18.67 18.71
N ALA A 1058 -10.83 -17.35 18.54
CA ALA A 1058 -9.68 -16.47 18.35
C ALA A 1058 -8.64 -16.59 19.47
N ALA A 1059 -9.06 -16.82 20.73
CA ALA A 1059 -8.17 -16.98 21.87
C ALA A 1059 -7.33 -18.28 21.83
N TYR A 1060 -7.76 -19.30 21.09
CA TYR A 1060 -7.05 -20.58 20.91
C TYR A 1060 -6.30 -20.67 19.59
N SER A 1061 -6.39 -19.63 18.77
CA SER A 1061 -5.67 -19.53 17.49
C SER A 1061 -4.43 -18.64 17.60
N LEU A 1062 -4.12 -18.16 18.82
CA LEU A 1062 -2.96 -17.35 19.11
C LEU A 1062 -1.68 -18.15 18.83
N LYS A 1063 -0.62 -17.46 18.42
CA LYS A 1063 0.71 -18.04 18.28
C LYS A 1063 1.70 -17.05 18.84
N TYR A 1064 2.69 -17.56 19.54
CA TYR A 1064 3.86 -16.81 19.95
C TYR A 1064 5.03 -17.75 19.64
N PRO A 1065 5.97 -17.41 18.75
CA PRO A 1065 7.06 -18.32 18.37
C PRO A 1065 8.45 -17.84 18.87
N ALA A 1066 8.55 -17.37 20.12
CA ALA A 1066 9.84 -17.06 20.74
C ALA A 1066 10.77 -18.30 20.86
N SER A 1067 12.08 -18.14 20.76
CA SER A 1067 12.98 -19.27 20.99
C SER A 1067 13.04 -19.63 22.48
N GLY A 1068 13.05 -20.92 22.83
CA GLY A 1068 13.23 -21.38 24.22
C GLY A 1068 14.68 -21.41 24.72
N GLN A 1069 15.65 -21.31 23.81
CA GLN A 1069 17.11 -21.31 24.06
C GLN A 1069 17.61 -22.27 25.18
N PRO A 1070 17.82 -23.58 24.87
CA PRO A 1070 18.22 -24.61 25.83
C PRO A 1070 19.52 -24.33 26.60
N GLU A 1071 20.40 -23.48 26.06
CA GLU A 1071 21.61 -23.02 26.74
C GLU A 1071 21.30 -22.15 27.95
N VAL A 1072 20.39 -21.17 27.80
CA VAL A 1072 19.96 -20.31 28.91
C VAL A 1072 19.21 -21.12 29.96
N ALA A 1073 18.42 -22.13 29.55
CA ALA A 1073 17.77 -23.05 30.49
C ALA A 1073 18.77 -23.81 31.38
N ARG A 1074 19.93 -24.21 30.83
CA ARG A 1074 21.03 -24.83 31.61
C ARG A 1074 21.72 -23.84 32.54
N GLU A 1075 21.90 -22.58 32.12
CA GLU A 1075 22.42 -21.51 32.99
C GLU A 1075 21.47 -21.27 34.19
N VAL A 1076 20.16 -21.23 33.94
CA VAL A 1076 19.13 -21.11 34.99
C VAL A 1076 19.17 -22.29 35.96
N LYS A 1077 19.26 -23.52 35.43
CA LYS A 1077 19.38 -24.73 36.25
C LYS A 1077 20.60 -24.66 37.18
N ALA A 1078 21.76 -24.35 36.62
CA ALA A 1078 23.00 -24.25 37.37
C ALA A 1078 22.91 -23.17 38.47
N ALA A 1079 22.37 -22.00 38.15
CA ALA A 1079 22.19 -20.92 39.12
C ALA A 1079 21.28 -21.33 40.30
N LEU A 1080 20.20 -22.06 40.02
CA LEU A 1080 19.26 -22.55 41.04
C LEU A 1080 19.90 -23.66 41.91
N GLU A 1081 20.64 -24.58 41.30
CA GLU A 1081 21.34 -25.66 42.03
C GLU A 1081 22.45 -25.13 42.95
N GLU A 1082 23.17 -24.08 42.54
CA GLU A 1082 24.14 -23.38 43.39
C GLU A 1082 23.51 -22.80 44.66
N GLN A 1083 22.24 -22.39 44.59
CA GLN A 1083 21.47 -21.93 45.74
C GLN A 1083 20.82 -23.10 46.49
N GLY A 1084 21.21 -24.35 46.24
CA GLY A 1084 20.72 -25.54 46.94
C GLY A 1084 19.27 -25.89 46.60
N LEU A 1085 18.76 -25.45 45.45
CA LEU A 1085 17.44 -25.81 44.95
C LEU A 1085 17.58 -26.92 43.90
N ALA A 1086 16.99 -28.09 44.18
CA ALA A 1086 16.95 -29.18 43.20
C ALA A 1086 16.04 -28.78 42.04
N SER A 1087 16.61 -28.41 40.90
CA SER A 1087 15.85 -27.95 39.73
C SER A 1087 15.79 -28.98 38.60
N VAL A 1088 14.72 -28.95 37.81
CA VAL A 1088 14.41 -29.94 36.77
C VAL A 1088 14.27 -29.24 35.41
N LEU A 1089 14.81 -29.83 34.35
CA LEU A 1089 14.58 -29.37 32.97
C LEU A 1089 13.40 -30.14 32.38
N ASP A 1090 12.49 -29.42 31.72
CA ASP A 1090 11.34 -29.97 31.02
C ASP A 1090 11.43 -29.59 29.53
N GLY A 1091 11.52 -30.60 28.66
CA GLY A 1091 11.64 -30.43 27.21
C GLY A 1091 10.29 -30.41 26.48
N GLU A 1092 9.18 -30.60 27.19
CA GLU A 1092 7.84 -30.73 26.59
C GLU A 1092 6.87 -29.63 27.07
N ARG A 1093 7.21 -28.87 28.11
CA ARG A 1093 6.37 -27.78 28.64
C ARG A 1093 6.06 -26.73 27.56
N GLY A 1094 4.79 -26.61 27.18
CA GLY A 1094 4.31 -25.47 26.39
C GLY A 1094 4.17 -24.18 27.20
N TRP A 1095 4.15 -23.04 26.53
CA TRP A 1095 3.96 -21.73 27.17
C TRP A 1095 2.52 -21.53 27.60
N ASP A 1096 2.29 -21.37 28.90
CA ASP A 1096 0.97 -21.00 29.43
C ASP A 1096 0.62 -19.54 29.17
N HIS A 1097 -0.62 -19.16 29.47
CA HIS A 1097 -1.06 -17.79 29.23
C HIS A 1097 -0.30 -16.76 30.06
N GLY A 1098 0.27 -17.13 31.21
CA GLY A 1098 1.19 -16.27 31.94
C GLY A 1098 2.45 -15.92 31.15
N VAL A 1099 2.81 -16.72 30.16
CA VAL A 1099 3.93 -16.46 29.25
C VAL A 1099 3.44 -15.73 28.00
N PHE A 1100 2.61 -16.39 27.18
CA PHE A 1100 2.37 -15.87 25.82
C PHE A 1100 1.39 -14.68 25.78
N VAL A 1101 0.44 -14.56 26.71
CA VAL A 1101 -0.52 -13.44 26.71
C VAL A 1101 0.16 -12.09 26.97
N PRO A 1102 0.95 -11.91 28.05
CA PRO A 1102 1.65 -10.65 28.24
C PRO A 1102 2.74 -10.46 27.19
N MET A 1103 3.43 -11.51 26.75
CA MET A 1103 4.55 -11.36 25.82
C MET A 1103 4.13 -11.06 24.38
N LEU A 1104 2.92 -11.45 23.96
CA LEU A 1104 2.30 -10.95 22.72
C LEU A 1104 2.04 -9.43 22.73
N LEU A 1105 1.96 -8.82 23.91
CA LEU A 1105 1.78 -7.38 24.07
C LEU A 1105 3.12 -6.65 24.31
N VAL A 1106 4.04 -7.29 25.04
CA VAL A 1106 5.35 -6.73 25.43
C VAL A 1106 6.39 -6.86 24.31
N ASN A 1107 6.48 -8.02 23.68
CA ASN A 1107 7.43 -8.29 22.59
C ASN A 1107 6.74 -9.07 21.46
N PRO A 1108 5.83 -8.44 20.71
CA PRO A 1108 5.01 -9.13 19.68
C PRO A 1108 5.86 -9.86 18.63
N ASP A 1109 7.05 -9.34 18.31
CA ASP A 1109 7.97 -9.92 17.32
C ASP A 1109 8.60 -11.25 17.75
N ALA A 1110 8.46 -11.61 19.04
CA ALA A 1110 9.01 -12.82 19.62
C ALA A 1110 10.54 -12.99 19.40
N ASN A 1111 11.24 -11.87 19.22
CA ASN A 1111 12.66 -11.81 18.86
C ASN A 1111 13.63 -11.91 20.06
N VAL A 1112 13.10 -12.04 21.29
CA VAL A 1112 13.88 -12.30 22.51
C VAL A 1112 13.56 -13.69 23.02
N PRO A 1113 14.55 -14.58 23.19
CA PRO A 1113 14.33 -15.91 23.73
C PRO A 1113 13.72 -15.90 25.13
N ILE A 1114 12.87 -16.87 25.43
CA ILE A 1114 12.18 -17.02 26.71
C ILE A 1114 12.45 -18.39 27.31
N VAL A 1115 12.98 -18.40 28.54
CA VAL A 1115 13.04 -19.58 29.39
C VAL A 1115 11.99 -19.44 30.48
N GLN A 1116 10.97 -20.29 30.43
CA GLN A 1116 9.90 -20.32 31.41
C GLN A 1116 10.32 -21.10 32.65
N VAL A 1117 9.98 -20.60 33.84
CA VAL A 1117 10.28 -21.24 35.13
C VAL A 1117 9.01 -21.34 35.98
N SER A 1118 8.81 -22.48 36.63
CA SER A 1118 7.69 -22.70 37.54
C SER A 1118 7.85 -21.97 38.88
N VAL A 1119 6.73 -21.66 39.53
CA VAL A 1119 6.67 -21.36 40.96
C VAL A 1119 6.56 -22.66 41.77
N LEU A 1120 6.73 -22.58 43.09
CA LEU A 1120 6.69 -23.76 43.97
C LEU A 1120 5.34 -23.93 44.64
N GLU A 1121 4.81 -25.16 44.58
CA GLU A 1121 3.56 -25.59 45.25
C GLU A 1121 3.54 -25.28 46.75
N SER A 1122 4.71 -25.23 47.40
CA SER A 1122 4.83 -24.96 48.83
C SER A 1122 4.48 -23.53 49.23
N GLU A 1123 4.44 -22.57 48.28
CA GLU A 1123 4.33 -21.13 48.54
C GLU A 1123 5.38 -20.56 49.53
N ASP A 1124 6.45 -21.32 49.79
CA ASP A 1124 7.48 -20.97 50.75
C ASP A 1124 8.23 -19.72 50.24
N PRO A 1125 8.08 -18.55 50.90
CA PRO A 1125 8.65 -17.33 50.39
C PRO A 1125 10.18 -17.32 50.49
N GLU A 1126 10.76 -18.08 51.42
CA GLU A 1126 12.22 -18.21 51.53
C GLU A 1126 12.79 -18.96 50.32
N LYS A 1127 12.12 -20.03 49.86
CA LYS A 1127 12.53 -20.75 48.66
C LYS A 1127 12.39 -19.91 47.39
N HIS A 1128 11.30 -19.14 47.26
CA HIS A 1128 11.12 -18.25 46.10
C HIS A 1128 12.11 -17.08 46.10
N LEU A 1129 12.43 -16.50 47.26
CA LEU A 1129 13.48 -15.49 47.36
C LEU A 1129 14.85 -16.07 46.99
N ARG A 1130 15.16 -17.31 47.38
CA ARG A 1130 16.37 -18.03 46.94
C ARG A 1130 16.39 -18.31 45.44
N MET A 1131 15.25 -18.60 44.82
CA MET A 1131 15.13 -18.68 43.35
C MET A 1131 15.50 -17.33 42.73
N GLY A 1132 14.96 -16.23 43.26
CA GLY A 1132 15.31 -14.89 42.82
C GLY A 1132 16.81 -14.59 42.96
N ALA A 1133 17.38 -14.91 44.12
CA ALA A 1133 18.81 -14.71 44.39
C ALA A 1133 19.69 -15.48 43.41
N ALA A 1134 19.31 -16.70 43.03
CA ALA A 1134 19.97 -17.46 41.97
C ALA A 1134 19.91 -16.71 40.62
N LEU A 1135 18.70 -16.31 40.20
CA LEU A 1135 18.49 -15.64 38.91
C LEU A 1135 19.18 -14.27 38.84
N SER A 1136 19.38 -13.58 39.97
CA SER A 1136 20.09 -12.29 40.02
C SER A 1136 21.49 -12.36 39.41
N LYS A 1137 22.17 -13.50 39.53
CA LYS A 1137 23.52 -13.71 38.98
C LYS A 1137 23.55 -13.67 37.45
N LEU A 1138 22.47 -14.08 36.81
CA LEU A 1138 22.36 -14.14 35.34
C LEU A 1138 22.15 -12.75 34.71
N ARG A 1139 21.69 -11.77 35.51
CA ARG A 1139 21.45 -10.40 35.03
C ARG A 1139 22.71 -9.70 34.56
N GLN A 1140 23.88 -10.05 35.11
CA GLN A 1140 25.19 -9.52 34.66
C GLN A 1140 25.56 -10.04 33.26
N ASN A 1141 24.98 -11.17 32.83
CA ASN A 1141 25.09 -11.69 31.47
C ASN A 1141 23.97 -11.18 30.56
N ASN A 1142 23.36 -10.03 30.90
CA ASN A 1142 22.26 -9.41 30.17
C ASN A 1142 21.01 -10.30 29.99
N ILE A 1143 20.68 -11.13 31.00
CA ILE A 1143 19.42 -11.92 31.04
C ILE A 1143 18.42 -11.22 31.98
N ALA A 1144 17.27 -10.81 31.46
CA ALA A 1144 16.21 -10.20 32.27
C ALA A 1144 15.40 -11.25 33.03
N VAL A 1145 14.85 -10.86 34.19
CA VAL A 1145 13.94 -11.71 34.98
C VAL A 1145 12.55 -11.09 34.96
N VAL A 1146 11.56 -11.82 34.45
CA VAL A 1146 10.17 -11.38 34.35
C VAL A 1146 9.30 -12.29 35.20
N GLY A 1147 8.68 -11.75 36.25
CA GLY A 1147 7.63 -12.44 37.00
C GLY A 1147 6.28 -12.12 36.39
N SER A 1148 5.58 -13.12 35.89
CA SER A 1148 4.23 -12.98 35.34
C SER A 1148 3.19 -13.51 36.32
N GLY A 1149 2.50 -12.59 36.99
CA GLY A 1149 1.51 -12.91 38.02
C GLY A 1149 0.49 -11.80 38.22
N PHE A 1150 0.05 -11.61 39.47
CA PHE A 1150 -0.90 -10.57 39.85
C PHE A 1150 -0.66 -10.13 41.30
N ALA A 1151 0.27 -9.18 41.52
CA ALA A 1151 0.74 -8.84 42.87
C ALA A 1151 -0.36 -8.32 43.82
N SER A 1152 -1.24 -7.45 43.30
CA SER A 1152 -2.21 -6.74 44.13
C SER A 1152 -3.44 -7.55 44.50
N LEU A 1153 -3.86 -8.53 43.68
CA LEU A 1153 -5.10 -9.28 43.92
C LEU A 1153 -5.14 -10.58 43.10
N HIS A 1154 -5.44 -11.72 43.72
CA HIS A 1154 -5.83 -12.95 43.03
C HIS A 1154 -6.87 -13.73 43.88
N ASN A 1155 -8.02 -13.10 44.10
CA ASN A 1155 -9.13 -13.69 44.84
C ASN A 1155 -10.44 -13.60 44.04
N PHE A 1156 -10.97 -14.74 43.62
CA PHE A 1156 -12.23 -14.84 42.87
C PHE A 1156 -13.44 -14.24 43.59
N GLN A 1157 -13.49 -14.30 44.93
CA GLN A 1157 -14.56 -13.67 45.70
C GLN A 1157 -14.46 -12.14 45.59
N ALA A 1158 -13.27 -11.59 45.71
CA ALA A 1158 -13.02 -10.16 45.54
C ALA A 1158 -13.36 -9.71 44.12
N TYR A 1159 -12.98 -10.47 43.09
CA TYR A 1159 -13.36 -10.18 41.70
C TYR A 1159 -14.88 -10.16 41.49
N SER A 1160 -15.60 -11.13 42.07
CA SER A 1160 -17.06 -11.16 41.99
C SER A 1160 -17.68 -9.92 42.64
N GLU A 1161 -17.21 -9.55 43.84
CA GLU A 1161 -17.74 -8.41 44.61
C GLU A 1161 -17.35 -7.05 43.99
N LEU A 1162 -16.16 -6.90 43.41
CA LEU A 1162 -15.77 -5.69 42.67
C LEU A 1162 -16.61 -5.50 41.40
N ARG A 1163 -16.99 -6.60 40.74
CA ARG A 1163 -17.79 -6.56 39.50
C ARG A 1163 -19.29 -6.37 39.75
N SER A 1164 -19.82 -6.94 40.84
CA SER A 1164 -21.27 -7.09 41.03
C SER A 1164 -21.79 -6.88 42.45
N GLY A 1165 -20.90 -6.53 43.39
CA GLY A 1165 -21.25 -6.26 44.78
C GLY A 1165 -21.97 -4.93 44.97
N SER A 1166 -22.57 -4.74 46.15
CA SER A 1166 -23.15 -3.45 46.53
C SER A 1166 -22.05 -2.37 46.64
N PRO A 1167 -22.35 -1.08 46.46
CA PRO A 1167 -21.35 -0.01 46.58
C PRO A 1167 -20.56 -0.04 47.90
N ALA A 1168 -21.20 -0.45 49.00
CA ALA A 1168 -20.54 -0.63 50.29
C ALA A 1168 -19.48 -1.74 50.27
N LYS A 1169 -19.79 -2.91 49.68
CA LYS A 1169 -18.85 -4.02 49.53
C LYS A 1169 -17.73 -3.70 48.53
N VAL A 1170 -18.05 -3.02 47.44
CA VAL A 1170 -17.04 -2.55 46.46
C VAL A 1170 -16.05 -1.61 47.15
N ASN A 1171 -16.52 -0.64 47.92
CA ASN A 1171 -15.66 0.29 48.66
C ASN A 1171 -14.85 -0.42 49.75
N GLU A 1172 -15.43 -1.41 50.45
CA GLU A 1172 -14.70 -2.24 51.41
C GLU A 1172 -13.52 -2.96 50.74
N TRP A 1173 -13.74 -3.62 49.60
CA TRP A 1173 -12.69 -4.32 48.86
C TRP A 1173 -11.62 -3.36 48.32
N LYS A 1174 -12.01 -2.22 47.76
CA LYS A 1174 -11.06 -1.18 47.33
C LYS A 1174 -10.17 -0.69 48.48
N ASN A 1175 -10.75 -0.49 49.67
CA ASN A 1175 -9.98 -0.09 50.84
C ASN A 1175 -8.98 -1.17 51.28
N LYS A 1176 -9.37 -2.45 51.25
CA LYS A 1176 -8.45 -3.56 51.56
C LYS A 1176 -7.31 -3.65 50.55
N ILE A 1177 -7.60 -3.50 49.25
CA ILE A 1177 -6.60 -3.51 48.17
C ILE A 1177 -5.61 -2.36 48.36
N ASN A 1178 -6.09 -1.15 48.65
CA ASN A 1178 -5.23 0.01 48.87
C ASN A 1178 -4.30 -0.18 50.09
N GLN A 1179 -4.82 -0.73 51.19
CA GLN A 1179 -4.01 -1.02 52.39
C GLN A 1179 -2.95 -2.09 52.11
N TRP A 1180 -3.32 -3.16 51.40
CA TRP A 1180 -2.38 -4.19 50.94
C TRP A 1180 -1.31 -3.61 50.02
N ASN A 1181 -1.69 -2.87 48.97
CA ASN A 1181 -0.76 -2.26 48.01
C ASN A 1181 0.22 -1.32 48.69
N GLY A 1182 -0.26 -0.50 49.65
CA GLY A 1182 0.59 0.39 50.43
C GLY A 1182 1.62 -0.37 51.27
N ALA A 1183 1.19 -1.40 52.00
CA ALA A 1183 2.07 -2.23 52.82
C ALA A 1183 3.07 -3.04 51.96
N LEU A 1184 2.60 -3.57 50.82
CA LEU A 1184 3.42 -4.30 49.86
C LEU A 1184 4.48 -3.41 49.20
N THR A 1185 4.12 -2.20 48.78
CA THR A 1185 5.06 -1.22 48.20
C THR A 1185 6.16 -0.88 49.19
N GLN A 1186 5.84 -0.72 50.48
CA GLN A 1186 6.84 -0.50 51.53
C GLN A 1186 7.73 -1.71 51.81
N ALA A 1187 7.21 -2.94 51.63
CA ALA A 1187 7.98 -4.16 51.81
C ALA A 1187 8.96 -4.37 50.65
N VAL A 1188 8.49 -4.22 49.42
CA VAL A 1188 9.23 -4.44 48.17
C VAL A 1188 10.22 -3.29 47.90
N GLY A 1189 9.85 -2.06 48.26
CA GLY A 1189 10.66 -0.85 48.12
C GLY A 1189 11.67 -0.59 49.24
N ALA A 1190 11.90 -1.54 50.16
CA ALA A 1190 12.92 -1.40 51.19
C ALA A 1190 14.32 -1.18 50.58
N GLU A 1191 15.12 -0.30 51.20
CA GLU A 1191 16.37 0.18 50.61
C GLU A 1191 17.49 -0.86 50.58
N SER A 1192 17.62 -1.71 51.61
CA SER A 1192 18.59 -2.80 51.61
C SER A 1192 17.97 -4.13 51.21
N LYS A 1193 18.77 -5.00 50.60
CA LYS A 1193 18.31 -6.33 50.18
C LYS A 1193 17.87 -7.17 51.38
N GLU A 1194 18.57 -7.10 52.52
CA GLU A 1194 18.22 -7.85 53.72
C GLU A 1194 16.87 -7.43 54.31
N GLU A 1195 16.58 -6.12 54.33
CA GLU A 1195 15.32 -5.62 54.86
C GLU A 1195 14.15 -5.94 53.91
N ARG A 1196 14.37 -5.82 52.59
CA ARG A 1196 13.42 -6.28 51.57
C ARG A 1196 13.14 -7.77 51.74
N TRP A 1197 14.18 -8.58 51.86
CA TRP A 1197 14.08 -10.03 52.07
C TRP A 1197 13.27 -10.36 53.32
N ARG A 1198 13.56 -9.72 54.46
CA ARG A 1198 12.86 -9.93 55.73
C ARG A 1198 11.38 -9.53 55.65
N ARG A 1199 11.05 -8.43 54.98
CA ARG A 1199 9.66 -7.96 54.84
C ARG A 1199 8.85 -8.81 53.86
N VAL A 1200 9.46 -9.17 52.73
CA VAL A 1200 8.84 -9.98 51.68
C VAL A 1200 8.71 -11.45 52.12
N SER A 1201 9.66 -12.01 52.87
CA SER A 1201 9.51 -13.35 53.49
C SER A 1201 8.38 -13.41 54.49
N GLY A 1202 8.09 -12.30 55.18
CA GLY A 1202 6.96 -12.12 56.08
C GLY A 1202 5.64 -11.70 55.40
N TRP A 1203 5.50 -11.75 54.08
CA TRP A 1203 4.37 -11.14 53.36
C TRP A 1203 2.98 -11.56 53.86
N ARG A 1204 2.83 -12.79 54.36
CA ARG A 1204 1.58 -13.30 54.95
C ARG A 1204 1.15 -12.53 56.21
N GLN A 1205 2.04 -11.76 56.81
CA GLN A 1205 1.77 -10.90 57.97
C GLN A 1205 1.36 -9.47 57.57
N LEU A 1206 1.43 -9.12 56.28
CA LEU A 1206 0.98 -7.82 55.80
C LEU A 1206 -0.56 -7.72 55.88
N PRO A 1207 -1.11 -6.51 56.05
CA PRO A 1207 -2.56 -6.29 56.09
C PRO A 1207 -3.25 -6.91 54.87
N HIS A 1208 -4.31 -7.68 55.12
CA HIS A 1208 -5.14 -8.29 54.07
C HIS A 1208 -4.44 -9.30 53.15
N ALA A 1209 -3.25 -9.82 53.52
CA ALA A 1209 -2.51 -10.78 52.69
C ALA A 1209 -3.36 -12.00 52.28
N ASN A 1210 -4.08 -12.60 53.25
CA ASN A 1210 -4.95 -13.75 53.00
C ASN A 1210 -6.27 -13.37 52.28
N ASP A 1211 -6.65 -12.09 52.29
CA ASP A 1211 -7.79 -11.59 51.54
C ASP A 1211 -7.43 -11.42 50.06
N MET A 1212 -6.22 -10.92 49.75
CA MET A 1212 -5.75 -10.71 48.37
C MET A 1212 -5.31 -12.01 47.70
N HIS A 1213 -4.64 -12.86 48.47
CA HIS A 1213 -4.08 -14.14 48.04
C HIS A 1213 -4.43 -15.19 49.08
N PRO A 1214 -5.52 -15.98 48.92
CA PRO A 1214 -5.91 -16.96 49.93
C PRO A 1214 -4.79 -17.98 50.23
N PRO A 1215 -4.75 -18.57 51.45
CA PRO A 1215 -3.81 -19.65 51.75
C PRO A 1215 -3.94 -20.81 50.77
N MET A 1216 -2.82 -21.36 50.29
CA MET A 1216 -2.78 -22.43 49.27
C MET A 1216 -3.32 -22.01 47.88
N ARG A 1217 -3.43 -20.70 47.62
CA ARG A 1217 -3.80 -20.08 46.33
C ARG A 1217 -3.01 -18.79 46.06
N GLY A 1218 -1.77 -18.76 46.54
CA GLY A 1218 -0.85 -17.64 46.43
C GLY A 1218 0.08 -17.70 45.22
N GLU A 1219 -0.14 -18.62 44.29
CA GLU A 1219 0.74 -18.84 43.13
C GLU A 1219 0.91 -17.58 42.26
N HIS A 1220 -0.12 -16.75 42.14
CA HIS A 1220 -0.07 -15.47 41.41
C HIS A 1220 0.74 -14.38 42.12
N PHE A 1221 1.05 -14.56 43.40
CA PHE A 1221 1.93 -13.67 44.15
C PHE A 1221 3.39 -14.09 44.08
N MET A 1222 3.67 -15.38 43.90
CA MET A 1222 5.03 -15.94 43.95
C MET A 1222 5.99 -15.34 42.91
N PRO A 1223 5.60 -14.99 41.67
CA PRO A 1223 6.50 -14.34 40.72
C PRO A 1223 7.09 -13.02 41.24
N LEU A 1224 6.34 -12.24 42.03
CA LEU A 1224 6.86 -11.03 42.68
C LEU A 1224 7.93 -11.36 43.72
N ILE A 1225 7.73 -12.43 44.50
CA ILE A 1225 8.70 -12.87 45.51
C ILE A 1225 10.04 -13.25 44.83
N VAL A 1226 9.97 -13.97 43.71
CA VAL A 1226 11.17 -14.32 42.92
C VAL A 1226 11.83 -13.06 42.36
N CYS A 1227 11.06 -12.11 41.81
CA CYS A 1227 11.60 -10.85 41.32
C CYS A 1227 12.27 -10.01 42.42
N ALA A 1228 11.66 -9.94 43.61
CA ALA A 1228 12.22 -9.22 44.75
C ALA A 1228 13.56 -9.83 45.23
N GLY A 1229 13.72 -11.16 45.14
CA GLY A 1229 14.99 -11.84 45.40
C GLY A 1229 16.03 -11.62 44.30
N ALA A 1230 15.59 -11.37 43.06
CA ALA A 1230 16.43 -11.10 41.90
C ALA A 1230 17.00 -9.66 41.85
N ALA A 1231 16.45 -8.75 42.65
CA ALA A 1231 16.99 -7.41 42.84
C ALA A 1231 18.40 -7.44 43.47
N LEU A 1232 19.28 -6.57 42.98
CA LEU A 1232 20.64 -6.41 43.49
C LEU A 1232 20.66 -5.45 44.70
N GLU A 1233 21.77 -5.46 45.44
CA GLU A 1233 21.98 -4.51 46.54
C GLU A 1233 21.93 -3.06 46.02
N GLY A 1234 21.25 -2.18 46.75
CA GLY A 1234 21.09 -0.78 46.37
C GLY A 1234 20.07 -0.48 45.26
N GLU A 1235 19.47 -1.50 44.63
CA GLU A 1235 18.38 -1.27 43.66
C GLU A 1235 17.06 -0.93 44.39
N LYS A 1236 16.56 0.27 44.12
CA LYS A 1236 15.24 0.73 44.54
C LYS A 1236 14.16 0.17 43.61
N ALA A 1237 13.02 -0.22 44.17
CA ALA A 1237 11.89 -0.68 43.39
C ALA A 1237 11.21 0.51 42.70
N GLY A 1238 11.11 0.48 41.38
CA GLY A 1238 10.12 1.26 40.65
C GLY A 1238 8.75 0.63 40.79
N VAL A 1239 7.70 1.47 40.80
CA VAL A 1239 6.30 1.03 40.84
C VAL A 1239 5.46 1.88 39.91
N TYR A 1240 4.54 1.24 39.20
CA TYR A 1240 3.43 1.92 38.54
C TYR A 1240 2.12 1.18 38.86
N GLU A 1241 1.02 1.92 38.84
CA GLU A 1241 -0.33 1.41 39.12
C GLU A 1241 -1.17 1.44 37.84
N ASP A 1242 -1.85 0.33 37.56
CA ASP A 1242 -2.87 0.20 36.51
C ASP A 1242 -4.26 0.07 37.14
N THR A 1243 -5.28 0.68 36.54
CA THR A 1243 -6.66 0.48 36.99
C THR A 1243 -7.21 -0.84 36.46
N TYR A 1244 -7.61 -1.74 37.35
CA TYR A 1244 -8.29 -3.00 37.02
C TYR A 1244 -9.56 -3.16 37.84
N MET A 1245 -10.71 -3.32 37.17
CA MET A 1245 -12.04 -3.37 37.82
C MET A 1245 -12.28 -2.20 38.80
N GLY A 1246 -11.76 -1.02 38.47
CA GLY A 1246 -11.87 0.19 39.29
C GLY A 1246 -11.00 0.22 40.56
N SER A 1247 -10.05 -0.70 40.70
CA SER A 1247 -9.06 -0.74 41.79
C SER A 1247 -7.64 -0.65 41.22
N GLY A 1248 -6.69 -0.09 41.97
CA GLY A 1248 -5.29 0.01 41.56
C GLY A 1248 -4.55 -1.32 41.69
N ILE A 1249 -3.84 -1.73 40.65
CA ILE A 1249 -2.99 -2.93 40.61
C ILE A 1249 -1.54 -2.50 40.33
N ASN A 1250 -0.64 -2.85 41.25
CA ASN A 1250 0.75 -2.42 41.20
C ASN A 1250 1.62 -3.43 40.46
N THR A 1251 2.49 -2.92 39.58
CA THR A 1251 3.62 -3.63 39.00
C THR A 1251 4.92 -3.06 39.57
N TYR A 1252 5.87 -3.94 39.92
CA TYR A 1252 7.14 -3.56 40.52
C TYR A 1252 8.31 -3.96 39.63
N TYR A 1253 9.37 -3.14 39.56
CA TYR A 1253 10.56 -3.42 38.76
C TYR A 1253 11.85 -2.86 39.39
N TRP A 1254 13.00 -3.38 38.96
CA TRP A 1254 14.34 -3.00 39.42
C TRP A 1254 15.32 -2.98 38.26
N GLY A 1255 16.40 -2.20 38.41
CA GLY A 1255 17.47 -2.14 37.40
C GLY A 1255 17.08 -1.44 36.10
N ALA A 1256 16.02 -0.61 36.14
CA ALA A 1256 15.57 0.23 35.02
C ALA A 1256 15.20 1.64 35.53
N GLU A 1257 15.20 2.60 34.62
CA GLU A 1257 14.75 3.97 34.91
C GLU A 1257 13.25 4.02 35.19
N THR A 1258 12.83 5.04 35.94
CA THR A 1258 11.44 5.23 36.31
C THR A 1258 10.58 5.50 35.07
N VAL A 1259 9.58 4.67 34.82
CA VAL A 1259 8.61 4.85 33.73
C VAL A 1259 7.34 5.54 34.24
N ALA A 1260 6.86 6.53 33.48
CA ALA A 1260 5.63 7.28 33.78
C ALA A 1260 4.37 6.59 33.26
#